data_AF-A0A7C4ST66-F1
#
_entry.id   AF-A0A7C4ST66-F1
#
_cell.length_a   1.000
_cell.length_b   1.000
_cell.length_c   1.000
_cell.angle_alpha   90.00
_cell.angle_beta   90.00
_cell.angle_gamma   90.00
#
_symmetry.space_group_name_H-M   'P 1'
#
loop_
_entity.id
_entity.type
_entity.pdbx_description
1 polymer ?
#
loop_
_entity_poly.entity_id
_entity_poly.type
_entity_poly.pdbx_seq_one_letter_code
_entity_poly.pdbx_strand_id
1 'polypeptide(L)'
;MKKSGALIPCLCLLAAAGCSESTSITDSGIITCTSDDDCPLGQFCDDGLCASFPDGGNRCRVDQDCPAGQSCQGGRCVGGPDGGDGGDGGDGGPDGDGGGDGAEIPDIAAEPESVEFGNARIGQEVEQTLRLSNTGSAELRIYSLQLETGTSPEFSAAPLGNVDLRVAAGEFTLVSIRYRPADGQADVGALLVASNDPDEALLRVPLTSSYKGSSEIAVVADAAADQPEVTAVDFGRTPLGASVERTLYLKNVGTGNAVLTVSEARTEPRASLNFSLQTHPAPPAYLSPDGDPCTADEECGALFYCVSGACRDGAGQVKDAVTLRVRFTPQAVGAVSESLVLANDESDNDECPRIIALTGEGVQPNLTVTPNPIDFGRRYVGETASLDATLTNLGGQEVQVSAIHLVNGAAPFTLDTHGQQSFVLPPQASTTVTVRFSPTQAAAYADVLEIRSDDPHDPIRVDVRGTAAQPPVISLTPATLDFGEVQLGAESTRSVTVGNAGGSDLTVSRVAVDAQTPADFSVSVSNLGTLAPGQSARLDVRYAPLAPTGSDNGAVEFTSNDPARPVARLTLSGIGTNPEARIAPASIDFGAVPVGSPAAPVAVTVSNAGFGTLTVHTLGMGSGSNPDFSLQNISRPLPADLAPGQVLTAQLHFTPQAAGERTAAVAAATSDRDAPNLTVPARGYGGTPEICDGSDNNGNTQTDEGCNDDGDNYCDRNMTCAATPPAICPGGCLDCNDTNPQINPGQQEVCDGVDNDCDNAIDGADPTLQIALCELQAGVCAGSQHRPAQCQSGTWDPCEAADYLFHNSAYGPEVCGNALDEDCSGTANDKDLDGDGFRDIACGGNDCDDGNPNSHPGATEILDTSDNDCDGLVDEGLIPAGAVIITEVMYDPNAVADTAGEYFEVTNVWTHPVNLKSFRFNDLNSPADSFVVTVNIVIQPNRAAVLCINGNSTLNGGVTCDFDYDNFTLANPPSGDVNPDEIIMTLDNFEIDRVVYNYTGWPRISGRAMNLDPAAYSASGNDASASWCSTPNQAAYRLTGGDYGTPGQLNPSCSGDLAILDVNPRLGIRQGGETIIVTGAGFDATVTVRIGTLSCTGTSLIDSSHISCLTPAQAPGDYDVSVTKGPNTKTLAGAFRYTGEASVSFGWCNLQHPPSISVPVNVNTPLIFGRVWKDGVTEPAGPPAGINGQLGFGPAGSDPRTTPGWRWFEAEWNPSCPDCGNNDEFMRVLNHSATGSFSYAYRFSDDGGYWYTFCDLDGSSNGYQTGQAGSLTVTP
;
A
#
# COMPACT_ATOMS: atom_id res chain seq x y z
N MET A 1 -4.64 -46.04 -1.51
CA MET A 1 -4.67 -47.49 -1.87
C MET A 1 -5.96 -48.12 -1.31
N LYS A 2 -6.23 -49.42 -1.51
CA LYS A 2 -7.58 -50.02 -1.41
C LYS A 2 -8.05 -50.42 0.01
N LYS A 3 -9.28 -50.05 0.36
CA LYS A 3 -10.41 -50.82 0.98
C LYS A 3 -11.40 -49.78 1.58
N SER A 4 -12.58 -49.47 1.02
CA SER A 4 -13.79 -50.30 0.81
C SER A 4 -14.42 -50.75 2.16
N GLY A 5 -15.65 -50.40 2.55
CA GLY A 5 -16.76 -49.59 1.97
C GLY A 5 -18.11 -50.14 2.51
N ALA A 6 -19.30 -49.53 2.46
CA ALA A 6 -19.86 -48.18 2.17
C ALA A 6 -21.22 -48.09 2.96
N LEU A 7 -22.18 -47.14 2.91
CA LEU A 7 -22.63 -46.01 2.05
C LEU A 7 -23.10 -44.83 2.97
N ILE A 8 -23.38 -43.55 2.61
CA ILE A 8 -23.72 -42.79 1.36
C ILE A 8 -25.24 -42.73 1.03
N PRO A 9 -25.92 -41.55 0.88
CA PRO A 9 -25.63 -40.19 1.40
C PRO A 9 -26.90 -39.31 1.73
N CYS A 10 -26.66 -38.01 1.99
CA CYS A 10 -27.46 -36.78 1.71
C CYS A 10 -29.01 -36.70 1.75
N LEU A 11 -29.50 -35.75 2.59
CA LEU A 11 -30.30 -34.55 2.27
C LEU A 11 -31.35 -34.58 1.12
N CYS A 12 -32.59 -34.21 1.46
CA CYS A 12 -33.16 -32.88 1.14
C CYS A 12 -34.51 -32.61 1.84
N LEU A 13 -34.86 -31.34 2.08
CA LEU A 13 -36.22 -30.89 2.40
C LEU A 13 -36.92 -30.39 1.13
N LEU A 14 -38.26 -30.54 1.04
CA LEU A 14 -39.24 -29.44 0.85
C LEU A 14 -40.66 -29.93 0.50
N ALA A 15 -41.66 -29.14 0.91
CA ALA A 15 -43.03 -29.01 0.38
C ALA A 15 -44.04 -30.20 0.53
N ALA A 16 -45.36 -29.98 0.71
CA ALA A 16 -46.10 -28.77 1.15
C ALA A 16 -47.61 -29.05 1.48
N ALA A 17 -48.22 -28.11 2.23
CA ALA A 17 -49.62 -27.63 2.18
C ALA A 17 -50.81 -28.44 2.80
N GLY A 18 -51.81 -27.68 3.29
CA GLY A 18 -53.07 -28.10 3.92
C GLY A 18 -53.12 -27.68 5.41
N CYS A 19 -53.86 -26.66 5.90
CA CYS A 19 -55.27 -26.23 5.72
C CYS A 19 -56.30 -27.26 6.26
N SER A 20 -57.34 -26.90 7.03
CA SER A 20 -57.75 -25.60 7.60
C SER A 20 -58.95 -25.75 8.56
N GLU A 21 -59.16 -24.76 9.43
CA GLU A 21 -60.45 -24.45 10.11
C GLU A 21 -61.08 -25.54 11.00
N SER A 22 -62.33 -25.30 11.43
CA SER A 22 -62.93 -25.81 12.66
C SER A 22 -64.28 -26.52 12.43
N THR A 23 -64.84 -26.99 13.55
CA THR A 23 -66.23 -27.47 13.76
C THR A 23 -66.58 -28.95 13.50
N SER A 24 -67.18 -29.52 14.55
CA SER A 24 -68.37 -30.38 14.55
C SER A 24 -68.23 -31.92 14.47
N ILE A 25 -68.72 -32.54 15.57
CA ILE A 25 -69.53 -33.76 15.63
C ILE A 25 -68.91 -35.07 15.11
N THR A 26 -68.57 -35.95 16.04
CA THR A 26 -69.29 -37.24 16.19
C THR A 26 -69.04 -37.82 17.58
N ASP A 27 -69.78 -37.32 18.56
CA ASP A 27 -69.82 -37.95 19.89
C ASP A 27 -70.46 -39.34 19.78
N SER A 28 -69.81 -40.35 20.36
CA SER A 28 -70.15 -41.76 20.20
C SER A 28 -71.22 -42.26 21.18
N GLY A 29 -72.29 -41.48 21.33
CA GLY A 29 -73.62 -41.99 21.67
C GLY A 29 -73.80 -42.62 23.06
N ILE A 30 -73.07 -42.14 24.07
CA ILE A 30 -73.21 -42.59 25.46
C ILE A 30 -73.63 -41.38 26.31
N ILE A 31 -74.95 -41.24 26.55
CA ILE A 31 -75.48 -40.21 27.45
C ILE A 31 -75.30 -40.70 28.89
N THR A 32 -74.43 -40.01 29.62
CA THR A 32 -74.31 -40.16 31.07
C THR A 32 -75.36 -39.32 31.79
N CYS A 33 -75.81 -39.79 32.94
CA CYS A 33 -76.87 -39.19 33.73
C CYS A 33 -76.54 -39.26 35.23
N THR A 34 -77.21 -38.44 36.03
CA THR A 34 -77.19 -38.54 37.50
C THR A 34 -78.58 -38.70 38.11
N SER A 35 -79.62 -38.51 37.28
CA SER A 35 -81.03 -38.66 37.61
C SER A 35 -81.84 -39.06 36.37
N ASP A 36 -83.07 -39.56 36.56
CA ASP A 36 -83.97 -39.93 35.46
C ASP A 36 -84.35 -38.76 34.54
N ASP A 37 -84.35 -37.52 35.07
CA ASP A 37 -84.70 -36.31 34.30
C ASP A 37 -83.57 -35.86 33.35
N ASP A 38 -82.36 -36.40 33.48
CA ASP A 38 -81.26 -36.21 32.53
C ASP A 38 -81.47 -37.03 31.24
N CYS A 39 -82.38 -38.01 31.24
CA CYS A 39 -82.56 -38.98 30.16
C CYS A 39 -83.73 -38.64 29.20
N PRO A 40 -83.61 -38.97 27.89
CA PRO A 40 -84.69 -38.78 26.93
C PRO A 40 -85.99 -39.52 27.30
N LEU A 41 -87.14 -38.87 27.09
CA LEU A 41 -88.48 -39.39 27.39
C LEU A 41 -88.71 -40.83 26.90
N GLY A 42 -88.62 -41.79 27.84
CA GLY A 42 -88.73 -43.24 27.58
C GLY A 42 -87.58 -44.07 28.16
N GLN A 43 -86.50 -43.41 28.58
CA GLN A 43 -85.36 -43.99 29.29
C GLN A 43 -85.35 -43.57 30.78
N PHE A 44 -84.39 -44.09 31.54
CA PHE A 44 -84.11 -43.78 32.95
C PHE A 44 -82.62 -43.95 33.24
N CYS A 45 -82.14 -43.48 34.39
CA CYS A 45 -80.73 -43.57 34.74
C CYS A 45 -80.39 -44.88 35.45
N ASP A 46 -79.51 -45.69 34.87
CA ASP A 46 -79.06 -46.99 35.36
C ASP A 46 -77.52 -46.99 35.45
N ASP A 47 -76.97 -47.02 36.68
CA ASP A 47 -75.54 -46.83 37.00
C ASP A 47 -74.83 -45.74 36.17
N GLY A 48 -75.49 -44.59 36.05
CA GLY A 48 -74.96 -43.39 35.38
C GLY A 48 -75.14 -43.35 33.86
N LEU A 49 -75.93 -44.26 33.25
CA LEU A 49 -76.23 -44.31 31.82
C LEU A 49 -77.74 -44.39 31.53
N CYS A 50 -78.19 -43.76 30.44
CA CYS A 50 -79.62 -43.78 30.06
C CYS A 50 -80.07 -45.12 29.45
N ALA A 51 -80.78 -45.93 30.24
CA ALA A 51 -81.29 -47.26 29.88
C ALA A 51 -82.80 -47.26 29.56
N SER A 52 -83.27 -48.25 28.81
CA SER A 52 -84.69 -48.42 28.46
C SER A 52 -85.36 -49.59 29.18
N PHE A 53 -86.53 -49.36 29.76
CA PHE A 53 -87.20 -50.26 30.71
C PHE A 53 -87.62 -51.64 30.16
N PRO A 54 -87.20 -52.74 30.81
CA PRO A 54 -87.80 -54.07 30.62
C PRO A 54 -89.19 -54.18 31.25
N ASP A 55 -90.08 -54.93 30.59
CA ASP A 55 -91.39 -55.44 31.03
C ASP A 55 -92.42 -54.48 31.67
N GLY A 56 -93.59 -54.37 31.02
CA GLY A 56 -94.60 -53.35 31.34
C GLY A 56 -95.58 -53.70 32.48
N GLY A 57 -95.69 -52.81 33.46
CA GLY A 57 -96.77 -52.83 34.46
C GLY A 57 -96.83 -51.56 35.33
N ASN A 58 -97.96 -50.85 35.27
CA ASN A 58 -98.40 -49.66 36.05
C ASN A 58 -97.38 -48.63 36.53
N ARG A 59 -97.56 -47.37 36.10
CA ARG A 59 -96.89 -46.16 36.58
C ARG A 59 -97.84 -44.98 36.66
N CYS A 60 -97.46 -43.95 37.41
CA CYS A 60 -98.14 -42.67 37.57
C CYS A 60 -97.17 -41.50 37.38
N ARG A 61 -97.68 -40.29 37.16
CA ARG A 61 -96.90 -39.03 37.21
C ARG A 61 -97.47 -37.99 38.18
N VAL A 62 -98.78 -38.06 38.46
CA VAL A 62 -99.45 -37.32 39.54
C VAL A 62 -100.42 -38.25 40.29
N ASP A 63 -100.88 -37.86 41.48
CA ASP A 63 -101.83 -38.66 42.28
C ASP A 63 -103.12 -39.04 41.52
N GLN A 64 -103.54 -38.22 40.56
CA GLN A 64 -104.72 -38.48 39.72
C GLN A 64 -104.55 -39.63 38.72
N ASP A 65 -103.32 -40.07 38.46
CA ASP A 65 -103.05 -41.26 37.62
C ASP A 65 -103.20 -42.57 38.40
N CYS A 66 -103.36 -42.50 39.74
CA CYS A 66 -103.48 -43.67 40.60
C CYS A 66 -104.94 -44.08 40.88
N PRO A 67 -105.21 -45.38 41.11
CA PRO A 67 -106.52 -45.83 41.59
C PRO A 67 -106.89 -45.17 42.92
N ALA A 68 -108.15 -44.78 43.08
CA ALA A 68 -108.63 -44.07 44.26
C ALA A 68 -108.30 -44.83 45.57
N GLY A 69 -107.64 -44.13 46.51
CA GLY A 69 -107.07 -44.71 47.74
C GLY A 69 -105.54 -44.91 47.69
N GLN A 70 -104.89 -44.54 46.58
CA GLN A 70 -103.43 -44.58 46.42
C GLN A 70 -102.88 -43.21 46.01
N SER A 71 -101.68 -42.87 46.49
CA SER A 71 -100.89 -41.70 46.05
C SER A 71 -99.74 -42.13 45.15
N CYS A 72 -99.22 -41.19 44.36
CA CYS A 72 -98.12 -41.41 43.43
C CYS A 72 -96.78 -41.05 44.09
N GLN A 73 -95.95 -42.05 44.38
CA GLN A 73 -94.58 -41.88 44.88
C GLN A 73 -93.60 -42.66 44.00
N GLY A 74 -92.49 -42.04 43.60
CA GLY A 74 -91.47 -42.68 42.78
C GLY A 74 -92.00 -43.26 41.46
N GLY A 75 -93.03 -42.63 40.86
CA GLY A 75 -93.67 -43.11 39.63
C GLY A 75 -94.53 -44.38 39.79
N ARG A 76 -94.82 -44.84 41.02
CA ARG A 76 -95.74 -45.95 41.32
C ARG A 76 -96.82 -45.56 42.33
N CYS A 77 -97.93 -46.29 42.28
CA CYS A 77 -99.06 -46.09 43.19
C CYS A 77 -98.93 -46.97 44.44
N VAL A 78 -99.09 -46.36 45.62
CA VAL A 78 -99.05 -47.02 46.94
C VAL A 78 -100.25 -46.58 47.79
N GLY A 79 -100.83 -47.46 48.61
CA GLY A 79 -102.15 -47.24 49.23
C GLY A 79 -102.20 -47.26 50.76
N GLY A 80 -103.05 -46.40 51.33
CA GLY A 80 -103.55 -46.48 52.71
C GLY A 80 -104.85 -47.29 52.81
N PRO A 81 -105.35 -47.60 54.03
CA PRO A 81 -106.32 -46.70 54.69
C PRO A 81 -106.35 -46.76 56.25
N ASP A 82 -107.46 -46.23 56.83
CA ASP A 82 -107.99 -46.33 58.22
C ASP A 82 -107.42 -45.35 59.29
N GLY A 83 -108.23 -44.68 60.15
CA GLY A 83 -109.70 -44.50 60.19
C GLY A 83 -110.26 -43.88 61.51
N GLY A 84 -111.30 -43.03 61.41
CA GLY A 84 -112.08 -42.40 62.53
C GLY A 84 -111.49 -41.08 63.10
N ASP A 85 -112.19 -39.98 63.47
CA ASP A 85 -113.58 -39.59 63.87
C ASP A 85 -113.90 -39.59 65.40
N GLY A 86 -114.51 -38.55 66.03
CA GLY A 86 -114.78 -37.15 65.62
C GLY A 86 -115.58 -36.32 66.68
N GLY A 87 -115.51 -34.97 66.65
CA GLY A 87 -116.30 -34.01 67.48
C GLY A 87 -115.73 -33.65 68.88
N ASP A 88 -116.16 -32.60 69.60
CA ASP A 88 -116.93 -31.37 69.27
C ASP A 88 -116.77 -30.26 70.36
N GLY A 89 -116.96 -28.98 70.02
CA GLY A 89 -116.78 -27.80 70.93
C GLY A 89 -115.31 -27.37 71.15
N GLY A 90 -114.97 -26.18 71.67
CA GLY A 90 -115.77 -25.03 72.12
C GLY A 90 -114.91 -23.76 72.27
N ASP A 91 -115.58 -22.62 72.38
CA ASP A 91 -115.13 -21.22 72.43
C ASP A 91 -114.05 -20.81 73.47
N GLY A 92 -113.25 -19.79 73.11
CA GLY A 92 -112.60 -18.89 74.08
C GLY A 92 -111.12 -18.52 73.84
N GLY A 93 -110.80 -17.22 73.98
CA GLY A 93 -109.61 -16.81 74.75
C GLY A 93 -109.96 -16.76 76.25
N PRO A 94 -109.05 -16.35 77.16
CA PRO A 94 -108.25 -15.12 77.00
C PRO A 94 -106.82 -15.19 77.58
N ASP A 95 -106.17 -14.03 77.62
CA ASP A 95 -105.21 -13.64 78.65
C ASP A 95 -105.66 -14.05 80.07
N GLY A 96 -104.87 -14.89 80.77
CA GLY A 96 -105.18 -15.34 82.13
C GLY A 96 -104.22 -16.38 82.74
N ASP A 97 -103.97 -16.22 84.02
CA ASP A 97 -103.13 -17.00 84.95
C ASP A 97 -103.69 -18.39 85.39
N GLY A 98 -102.80 -19.36 85.74
CA GLY A 98 -103.13 -20.48 86.65
C GLY A 98 -102.51 -21.88 86.33
N GLY A 99 -101.40 -22.25 86.99
CA GLY A 99 -100.62 -23.48 86.71
C GLY A 99 -100.94 -24.80 87.46
N GLY A 100 -100.09 -25.80 87.22
CA GLY A 100 -100.02 -27.15 87.85
C GLY A 100 -100.96 -28.20 87.24
N ASP A 101 -100.70 -29.51 87.18
CA ASP A 101 -99.54 -30.40 87.40
C ASP A 101 -99.76 -31.61 86.44
N GLY A 102 -98.83 -32.49 86.05
CA GLY A 102 -97.41 -32.68 86.34
C GLY A 102 -97.02 -34.14 86.02
N ALA A 103 -96.04 -34.35 85.13
CA ALA A 103 -95.46 -35.66 84.83
C ALA A 103 -94.02 -35.45 84.29
N GLU A 104 -93.03 -35.92 85.06
CA GLU A 104 -91.61 -35.78 84.71
C GLU A 104 -91.15 -36.98 83.86
N ILE A 105 -90.53 -36.75 82.71
CA ILE A 105 -89.92 -37.77 81.83
C ILE A 105 -88.49 -37.39 81.44
N PRO A 106 -87.51 -38.31 81.43
CA PRO A 106 -86.17 -38.05 80.91
C PRO A 106 -86.14 -38.21 79.38
N ASP A 107 -85.27 -37.48 78.70
CA ASP A 107 -85.13 -37.46 77.24
C ASP A 107 -83.67 -37.12 76.88
N ILE A 108 -83.00 -37.91 76.01
CA ILE A 108 -81.56 -37.80 75.70
C ILE A 108 -81.27 -37.17 74.34
N ALA A 109 -80.30 -36.25 74.30
CA ALA A 109 -79.80 -35.66 73.05
C ALA A 109 -78.27 -35.68 72.97
N ALA A 110 -77.71 -36.00 71.80
CA ALA A 110 -76.29 -35.94 71.50
C ALA A 110 -75.95 -34.75 70.60
N GLU A 111 -75.00 -33.91 71.05
CA GLU A 111 -74.40 -32.85 70.26
C GLU A 111 -72.88 -33.09 70.12
N PRO A 112 -72.33 -33.29 68.90
CA PRO A 112 -73.03 -33.57 67.64
C PRO A 112 -73.63 -34.99 67.59
N GLU A 113 -74.58 -35.23 66.67
CA GLU A 113 -75.22 -36.54 66.45
C GLU A 113 -74.25 -37.62 65.89
N SER A 114 -73.15 -37.19 65.27
CA SER A 114 -72.01 -38.02 64.84
C SER A 114 -70.69 -37.27 65.06
N VAL A 115 -69.60 -38.00 65.30
CA VAL A 115 -68.28 -37.42 65.61
C VAL A 115 -67.28 -37.79 64.52
N GLU A 116 -67.05 -36.85 63.60
CA GLU A 116 -66.07 -36.97 62.51
C GLU A 116 -64.72 -36.37 62.91
N PHE A 117 -63.67 -37.20 62.86
CA PHE A 117 -62.31 -36.81 63.24
C PHE A 117 -61.48 -36.23 62.08
N GLY A 118 -61.96 -36.35 60.84
CA GLY A 118 -61.26 -35.89 59.65
C GLY A 118 -59.87 -36.52 59.48
N ASN A 119 -58.93 -35.74 58.92
CA ASN A 119 -57.60 -36.23 58.55
C ASN A 119 -56.57 -36.05 59.69
N ALA A 120 -56.63 -36.92 60.69
CA ALA A 120 -55.60 -37.02 61.73
C ALA A 120 -54.29 -37.65 61.22
N ARG A 121 -53.14 -37.15 61.68
CA ARG A 121 -51.80 -37.66 61.33
C ARG A 121 -51.53 -39.01 61.98
N ILE A 122 -50.93 -39.95 61.24
CA ILE A 122 -50.53 -41.26 61.76
C ILE A 122 -49.65 -41.11 63.01
N GLY A 123 -49.98 -41.85 64.06
CA GLY A 123 -49.33 -41.85 65.37
C GLY A 123 -49.74 -40.70 66.30
N GLN A 124 -50.46 -39.67 65.81
CA GLN A 124 -50.92 -38.52 66.60
C GLN A 124 -52.35 -38.75 67.12
N GLU A 125 -52.58 -38.47 68.40
CA GLU A 125 -53.89 -38.61 69.04
C GLU A 125 -54.69 -37.31 68.90
N VAL A 126 -55.94 -37.41 68.47
CA VAL A 126 -56.90 -36.30 68.32
C VAL A 126 -58.10 -36.59 69.21
N GLU A 127 -58.48 -35.62 70.05
CA GLU A 127 -59.59 -35.73 70.99
C GLU A 127 -60.73 -34.78 70.60
N GLN A 128 -61.95 -35.32 70.50
CA GLN A 128 -63.19 -34.56 70.40
C GLN A 128 -64.07 -34.85 71.61
N THR A 129 -65.04 -33.97 71.87
CA THR A 129 -65.93 -34.07 73.03
C THR A 129 -67.38 -34.14 72.56
N LEU A 130 -68.04 -35.26 72.86
CA LEU A 130 -69.46 -35.45 72.65
C LEU A 130 -70.22 -34.92 73.87
N ARG A 131 -71.26 -34.10 73.65
CA ARG A 131 -72.15 -33.62 74.69
C ARG A 131 -73.43 -34.46 74.72
N LEU A 132 -73.70 -35.10 75.86
CA LEU A 132 -74.94 -35.84 76.12
C LEU A 132 -75.80 -34.99 77.07
N SER A 133 -76.85 -34.37 76.51
CA SER A 133 -77.77 -33.49 77.23
C SER A 133 -79.04 -34.25 77.66
N ASN A 134 -79.67 -33.80 78.75
CA ASN A 134 -81.02 -34.21 79.11
C ASN A 134 -81.99 -33.10 78.75
N THR A 135 -82.71 -33.28 77.64
CA THR A 135 -83.73 -32.35 77.14
C THR A 135 -85.09 -32.53 77.82
N GLY A 136 -85.25 -33.58 78.63
CA GLY A 136 -86.45 -33.92 79.38
C GLY A 136 -86.65 -33.15 80.68
N SER A 137 -87.71 -33.53 81.40
CA SER A 137 -88.18 -32.95 82.67
C SER A 137 -87.88 -33.81 83.91
N ALA A 138 -87.41 -35.06 83.77
CA ALA A 138 -86.93 -35.91 84.88
C ALA A 138 -85.40 -36.11 84.85
N GLU A 139 -84.84 -36.79 85.86
CA GLU A 139 -83.43 -37.21 85.85
C GLU A 139 -83.17 -38.30 84.79
N LEU A 140 -82.39 -37.95 83.77
CA LEU A 140 -81.82 -38.89 82.81
C LEU A 140 -80.65 -39.63 83.46
N ARG A 141 -80.62 -40.94 83.32
CA ARG A 141 -79.67 -41.85 83.94
C ARG A 141 -79.06 -42.76 82.90
N ILE A 142 -77.82 -42.48 82.52
CA ILE A 142 -77.05 -43.28 81.56
C ILE A 142 -76.44 -44.45 82.32
N TYR A 143 -76.75 -45.67 81.88
CA TYR A 143 -76.37 -46.95 82.49
C TYR A 143 -75.07 -47.53 81.92
N SER A 144 -74.76 -47.27 80.65
CA SER A 144 -73.48 -47.69 80.05
C SER A 144 -73.11 -46.88 78.82
N LEU A 145 -71.79 -46.66 78.67
CA LEU A 145 -71.17 -46.13 77.46
C LEU A 145 -70.24 -47.22 76.90
N GLN A 146 -70.48 -47.69 75.68
CA GLN A 146 -69.70 -48.78 75.07
C GLN A 146 -69.43 -48.49 73.58
N LEU A 147 -68.23 -48.78 73.09
CA LEU A 147 -68.00 -48.75 71.64
C LEU A 147 -68.63 -49.99 70.99
N GLU A 148 -69.25 -49.80 69.83
CA GLU A 148 -69.93 -50.86 69.09
C GLU A 148 -68.95 -51.92 68.58
N THR A 149 -69.35 -53.21 68.63
CA THR A 149 -68.56 -54.33 68.11
C THR A 149 -68.37 -54.22 66.60
N GLY A 150 -67.17 -53.80 66.19
CA GLY A 150 -66.82 -53.48 64.80
C GLY A 150 -66.13 -52.12 64.63
N THR A 151 -66.22 -51.26 65.65
CA THR A 151 -65.46 -50.01 65.75
C THR A 151 -63.95 -50.25 65.62
N SER A 152 -63.27 -49.44 64.80
CA SER A 152 -61.80 -49.50 64.65
C SER A 152 -61.09 -49.36 66.00
N PRO A 153 -60.03 -50.16 66.28
CA PRO A 153 -59.27 -50.08 67.53
C PRO A 153 -58.50 -48.76 67.70
N GLU A 154 -58.47 -47.91 66.68
CA GLU A 154 -57.91 -46.56 66.70
C GLU A 154 -58.82 -45.55 67.41
N PHE A 155 -60.12 -45.87 67.58
CA PHE A 155 -61.06 -45.10 68.41
C PHE A 155 -61.07 -45.59 69.86
N SER A 156 -61.11 -44.66 70.79
CA SER A 156 -61.33 -44.89 72.22
C SER A 156 -62.21 -43.80 72.82
N ALA A 157 -62.82 -44.03 73.97
CA ALA A 157 -63.64 -43.02 74.65
C ALA A 157 -63.50 -43.08 76.18
N ALA A 158 -63.89 -42.01 76.85
CA ALA A 158 -63.88 -41.91 78.31
C ALA A 158 -65.04 -41.03 78.83
N PRO A 159 -65.82 -41.50 79.83
CA PRO A 159 -65.77 -42.82 80.45
C PRO A 159 -66.40 -43.92 79.56
N LEU A 160 -65.99 -45.18 79.78
CA LEU A 160 -66.56 -46.37 79.14
C LEU A 160 -66.85 -47.46 80.18
N GLY A 161 -67.78 -48.37 79.84
CA GLY A 161 -68.29 -49.44 80.68
C GLY A 161 -69.66 -49.13 81.26
N ASN A 162 -70.06 -49.85 82.31
CA ASN A 162 -71.27 -49.54 83.06
C ASN A 162 -71.03 -48.30 83.93
N VAL A 163 -71.86 -47.28 83.74
CA VAL A 163 -71.77 -45.99 84.43
C VAL A 163 -73.08 -45.70 85.17
N ASP A 164 -73.04 -44.78 86.13
CA ASP A 164 -74.23 -44.29 86.85
C ASP A 164 -74.26 -42.76 86.74
N LEU A 165 -74.23 -42.27 85.49
CA LEU A 165 -74.24 -40.84 85.19
C LEU A 165 -75.68 -40.35 85.26
N ARG A 166 -75.93 -39.38 86.14
CA ARG A 166 -77.23 -38.75 86.34
C ARG A 166 -77.15 -37.32 85.86
N VAL A 167 -78.00 -36.99 84.90
CA VAL A 167 -78.09 -35.68 84.26
C VAL A 167 -79.45 -35.11 84.62
N ALA A 168 -79.48 -33.98 85.35
CA ALA A 168 -80.73 -33.31 85.69
C ALA A 168 -81.40 -32.72 84.45
N ALA A 169 -82.70 -32.43 84.52
CA ALA A 169 -83.44 -31.77 83.45
C ALA A 169 -82.76 -30.47 83.00
N GLY A 170 -82.42 -30.35 81.72
CA GLY A 170 -81.71 -29.21 81.13
C GLY A 170 -80.18 -29.18 81.33
N GLU A 171 -79.60 -30.12 82.08
CA GLU A 171 -78.15 -30.27 82.25
C GLU A 171 -77.54 -31.20 81.20
N PHE A 172 -76.21 -31.34 81.19
CA PHE A 172 -75.49 -32.23 80.29
C PHE A 172 -74.27 -32.89 80.95
N THR A 173 -73.79 -33.97 80.33
CA THR A 173 -72.49 -34.58 80.60
C THR A 173 -71.65 -34.59 79.32
N LEU A 174 -70.32 -34.70 79.46
CA LEU A 174 -69.36 -34.72 78.37
C LEU A 174 -68.69 -36.09 78.31
N VAL A 175 -68.50 -36.62 77.11
CA VAL A 175 -67.74 -37.84 76.83
C VAL A 175 -66.59 -37.47 75.89
N SER A 176 -65.36 -37.68 76.35
CA SER A 176 -64.18 -37.58 75.49
C SER A 176 -64.14 -38.77 74.54
N ILE A 177 -63.92 -38.53 73.26
CA ILE A 177 -63.69 -39.56 72.25
C ILE A 177 -62.38 -39.23 71.54
N ARG A 178 -61.48 -40.20 71.42
CA ARG A 178 -60.11 -40.05 70.93
C ARG A 178 -59.87 -40.98 69.75
N TYR A 179 -59.36 -40.44 68.66
CA TYR A 179 -58.89 -41.17 67.49
C TYR A 179 -57.37 -41.06 67.42
N ARG A 180 -56.66 -42.17 67.22
CA ARG A 180 -55.21 -42.20 67.07
C ARG A 180 -54.80 -43.13 65.91
N PRO A 181 -54.51 -42.58 64.71
CA PRO A 181 -54.33 -43.43 63.55
C PRO A 181 -53.06 -44.27 63.60
N ALA A 182 -53.14 -45.51 63.16
CA ALA A 182 -52.00 -46.38 62.87
C ALA A 182 -51.73 -46.48 61.36
N ASP A 183 -52.74 -46.26 60.50
CA ASP A 183 -52.54 -46.22 59.04
C ASP A 183 -53.29 -45.09 58.28
N GLY A 184 -53.15 -45.13 56.95
CA GLY A 184 -53.60 -44.11 55.98
C GLY A 184 -55.03 -44.28 55.44
N GLN A 185 -55.75 -45.34 55.83
CA GLN A 185 -57.14 -45.57 55.42
C GLN A 185 -58.13 -44.69 56.20
N ALA A 186 -59.42 -44.84 55.88
CA ALA A 186 -60.53 -44.23 56.59
C ALA A 186 -61.15 -45.23 57.59
N ASP A 187 -61.38 -44.78 58.81
CA ASP A 187 -61.89 -45.57 59.93
C ASP A 187 -63.35 -45.25 60.24
N VAL A 188 -64.09 -46.25 60.71
CA VAL A 188 -65.48 -46.11 61.14
C VAL A 188 -65.76 -46.83 62.46
N GLY A 189 -66.78 -46.37 63.16
CA GLY A 189 -67.27 -46.98 64.41
C GLY A 189 -68.54 -46.34 64.93
N ALA A 190 -68.89 -46.66 66.19
CA ALA A 190 -69.96 -45.98 66.91
C ALA A 190 -69.79 -46.08 68.43
N LEU A 191 -70.28 -45.06 69.15
CA LEU A 191 -70.49 -45.08 70.59
C LEU A 191 -71.97 -45.38 70.90
N LEU A 192 -72.21 -46.39 71.72
CA LEU A 192 -73.53 -46.80 72.21
C LEU A 192 -73.75 -46.26 73.63
N VAL A 193 -74.89 -45.60 73.82
CA VAL A 193 -75.28 -44.89 75.04
C VAL A 193 -76.60 -45.46 75.55
N ALA A 194 -76.57 -46.31 76.57
CA ALA A 194 -77.77 -46.91 77.16
C ALA A 194 -78.31 -46.05 78.31
N SER A 195 -79.61 -45.75 78.32
CA SER A 195 -80.23 -44.75 79.23
C SER A 195 -81.52 -45.27 79.90
N ASN A 196 -82.13 -44.46 80.76
CA ASN A 196 -83.48 -44.65 81.30
C ASN A 196 -84.57 -43.87 80.52
N ASP A 197 -84.20 -43.33 79.36
CA ASP A 197 -85.14 -42.73 78.42
C ASP A 197 -86.20 -43.78 78.00
N PRO A 198 -87.51 -43.45 78.05
CA PRO A 198 -88.56 -44.40 77.68
C PRO A 198 -88.63 -44.67 76.16
N ASP A 199 -88.19 -43.72 75.33
CA ASP A 199 -88.37 -43.74 73.87
C ASP A 199 -87.02 -43.97 73.13
N GLU A 200 -85.89 -43.42 73.62
CA GLU A 200 -84.52 -43.71 73.15
C GLU A 200 -83.60 -44.33 74.23
N ALA A 201 -83.99 -45.51 74.72
CA ALA A 201 -83.23 -46.27 75.72
C ALA A 201 -81.80 -46.72 75.28
N LEU A 202 -81.45 -46.59 73.99
CA LEU A 202 -80.12 -46.90 73.44
C LEU A 202 -79.80 -46.00 72.22
N LEU A 203 -79.18 -44.86 72.48
CA LEU A 203 -78.69 -43.93 71.45
C LEU A 203 -77.35 -44.43 70.85
N ARG A 204 -77.17 -44.28 69.54
CA ARG A 204 -75.97 -44.72 68.78
C ARG A 204 -75.36 -43.57 67.98
N VAL A 205 -74.22 -43.05 68.45
CA VAL A 205 -73.48 -41.94 67.83
C VAL A 205 -72.37 -42.49 66.91
N PRO A 206 -72.42 -42.29 65.57
CA PRO A 206 -71.38 -42.75 64.65
C PRO A 206 -70.04 -42.03 64.82
N LEU A 207 -68.93 -42.71 64.52
CA LEU A 207 -67.56 -42.19 64.50
C LEU A 207 -66.96 -42.39 63.09
N THR A 208 -66.28 -41.39 62.53
CA THR A 208 -65.66 -41.46 61.18
C THR A 208 -64.29 -40.75 61.10
N SER A 209 -63.46 -41.16 60.15
CA SER A 209 -62.29 -40.41 59.65
C SER A 209 -62.22 -40.48 58.11
N SER A 210 -61.37 -39.66 57.48
CA SER A 210 -61.32 -39.52 56.01
C SER A 210 -59.93 -39.85 55.42
N TYR A 211 -59.83 -39.95 54.09
CA TYR A 211 -58.62 -40.38 53.37
C TYR A 211 -57.53 -39.29 53.35
N LYS A 212 -56.26 -39.70 53.54
CA LYS A 212 -55.17 -38.81 53.97
C LYS A 212 -54.14 -38.41 52.89
N GLY A 213 -54.26 -38.93 51.66
CA GLY A 213 -53.46 -38.48 50.51
C GLY A 213 -52.09 -39.15 50.32
N SER A 214 -51.21 -38.54 49.52
CA SER A 214 -49.83 -38.95 49.21
C SER A 214 -48.89 -37.74 49.16
N SER A 215 -47.65 -37.90 49.61
CA SER A 215 -46.58 -36.89 49.56
C SER A 215 -45.59 -37.19 48.43
N GLU A 216 -45.20 -36.17 47.67
CA GLU A 216 -44.35 -36.26 46.47
C GLU A 216 -43.49 -34.98 46.37
N ILE A 217 -42.16 -35.10 46.16
CA ILE A 217 -41.27 -33.93 46.12
C ILE A 217 -41.16 -33.33 44.70
N ALA A 218 -41.12 -32.00 44.60
CA ALA A 218 -40.72 -31.32 43.36
C ALA A 218 -39.69 -30.22 43.62
N VAL A 219 -38.71 -30.10 42.71
CA VAL A 219 -37.73 -29.01 42.70
C VAL A 219 -38.01 -28.08 41.52
N VAL A 220 -38.41 -26.83 41.77
CA VAL A 220 -38.81 -25.88 40.73
C VAL A 220 -37.99 -24.58 40.77
N ALA A 221 -37.80 -23.95 39.60
CA ALA A 221 -37.02 -22.71 39.46
C ALA A 221 -37.79 -21.45 39.89
N ASP A 222 -39.11 -21.47 39.80
CA ASP A 222 -40.00 -20.47 40.39
C ASP A 222 -41.16 -21.17 41.10
N ALA A 223 -41.75 -20.49 42.08
CA ALA A 223 -42.75 -21.06 42.99
C ALA A 223 -44.19 -21.05 42.46
N ALA A 224 -44.39 -20.82 41.16
CA ALA A 224 -45.67 -21.05 40.48
C ALA A 224 -46.07 -22.53 40.51
N ALA A 225 -47.33 -22.85 40.21
CA ALA A 225 -47.83 -24.24 40.23
C ALA A 225 -47.34 -25.06 39.02
N ASP A 226 -47.55 -24.55 37.80
CA ASP A 226 -47.19 -25.23 36.55
C ASP A 226 -45.78 -24.82 36.05
N GLN A 227 -44.72 -25.48 36.53
CA GLN A 227 -43.35 -25.33 35.99
C GLN A 227 -42.66 -26.69 35.80
N PRO A 228 -41.80 -26.84 34.77
CA PRO A 228 -41.02 -28.05 34.57
C PRO A 228 -40.00 -28.23 35.68
N GLU A 229 -39.77 -29.49 36.04
CA GLU A 229 -38.96 -29.87 37.19
C GLU A 229 -37.44 -29.73 36.93
N VAL A 230 -36.70 -29.27 37.93
CA VAL A 230 -35.28 -28.93 37.84
C VAL A 230 -34.42 -30.13 38.23
N THR A 231 -33.96 -30.88 37.23
CA THR A 231 -33.04 -32.03 37.41
C THR A 231 -31.55 -31.62 37.40
N ALA A 232 -31.22 -30.44 36.87
CA ALA A 232 -29.86 -29.89 36.84
C ALA A 232 -29.86 -28.36 36.89
N VAL A 233 -28.81 -27.77 37.47
CA VAL A 233 -28.57 -26.32 37.48
C VAL A 233 -27.18 -26.01 36.97
N ASP A 234 -27.11 -25.29 35.85
CA ASP A 234 -25.85 -24.74 35.32
C ASP A 234 -25.64 -23.30 35.77
N PHE A 235 -24.44 -23.03 36.29
CA PHE A 235 -23.96 -21.72 36.70
C PHE A 235 -23.10 -21.06 35.61
N GLY A 236 -22.68 -21.82 34.60
CA GLY A 236 -21.88 -21.34 33.47
C GLY A 236 -20.47 -20.90 33.87
N ARG A 237 -19.85 -20.07 33.02
CA ARG A 237 -18.47 -19.59 33.21
C ARG A 237 -18.42 -18.48 34.25
N THR A 238 -17.73 -18.72 35.35
CA THR A 238 -17.61 -17.79 36.50
C THR A 238 -16.12 -17.50 36.79
N PRO A 239 -15.68 -16.24 36.83
CA PRO A 239 -14.31 -15.87 37.23
C PRO A 239 -13.91 -16.43 38.60
N LEU A 240 -12.65 -16.82 38.77
CA LEU A 240 -12.14 -17.25 40.09
C LEU A 240 -12.31 -16.12 41.12
N GLY A 241 -12.86 -16.46 42.28
CA GLY A 241 -13.18 -15.49 43.35
C GLY A 241 -14.47 -14.69 43.13
N ALA A 242 -15.09 -14.73 41.94
CA ALA A 242 -16.47 -14.28 41.76
C ALA A 242 -17.47 -15.37 42.19
N SER A 243 -18.73 -15.00 42.39
CA SER A 243 -19.78 -15.94 42.77
C SER A 243 -21.09 -15.69 42.04
N VAL A 244 -21.71 -16.76 41.54
CA VAL A 244 -23.03 -16.73 40.87
C VAL A 244 -24.05 -17.48 41.74
N GLU A 245 -25.22 -16.89 41.97
CA GLU A 245 -26.28 -17.46 42.79
C GLU A 245 -27.49 -17.86 41.93
N ARG A 246 -28.18 -18.92 42.35
CA ARG A 246 -29.45 -19.42 41.80
C ARG A 246 -30.38 -19.73 42.98
N THR A 247 -31.66 -19.47 42.81
CA THR A 247 -32.70 -19.85 43.78
C THR A 247 -33.53 -20.98 43.18
N LEU A 248 -33.82 -21.98 43.99
CA LEU A 248 -34.74 -23.08 43.74
C LEU A 248 -35.80 -23.08 44.85
N TYR A 249 -36.92 -23.74 44.59
CA TYR A 249 -37.96 -23.97 45.60
C TYR A 249 -38.25 -25.47 45.67
N LEU A 250 -38.31 -26.00 46.89
CA LEU A 250 -38.80 -27.35 47.17
C LEU A 250 -40.28 -27.26 47.52
N LYS A 251 -41.09 -28.07 46.85
CA LYS A 251 -42.54 -28.20 47.08
C LYS A 251 -42.91 -29.64 47.40
N ASN A 252 -44.08 -29.80 48.03
CA ASN A 252 -44.86 -31.02 47.97
C ASN A 252 -45.87 -30.87 46.83
N VAL A 253 -45.89 -31.79 45.87
CA VAL A 253 -46.83 -31.79 44.72
C VAL A 253 -47.80 -32.97 44.75
N GLY A 254 -47.79 -33.72 45.86
CA GLY A 254 -48.66 -34.87 46.07
C GLY A 254 -50.13 -34.52 46.28
N THR A 255 -50.91 -35.50 46.73
CA THR A 255 -52.38 -35.40 46.82
C THR A 255 -52.88 -35.35 48.26
N GLY A 256 -54.05 -34.73 48.48
CA GLY A 256 -54.65 -34.62 49.82
C GLY A 256 -53.82 -33.73 50.76
N ASN A 257 -53.74 -34.09 52.05
CA ASN A 257 -53.01 -33.32 53.06
C ASN A 257 -51.81 -34.08 53.65
N ALA A 258 -51.18 -34.95 52.86
CA ALA A 258 -50.02 -35.73 53.26
C ALA A 258 -48.76 -34.83 53.31
N VAL A 259 -48.31 -34.51 54.53
CA VAL A 259 -47.16 -33.61 54.76
C VAL A 259 -45.83 -34.30 54.43
N LEU A 260 -45.06 -33.71 53.51
CA LEU A 260 -43.70 -34.09 53.15
C LEU A 260 -42.68 -33.43 54.08
N THR A 261 -41.75 -34.21 54.64
CA THR A 261 -40.63 -33.76 55.47
C THR A 261 -39.33 -33.69 54.65
N VAL A 262 -38.82 -32.50 54.39
CA VAL A 262 -37.43 -32.33 53.91
C VAL A 262 -36.50 -32.37 55.12
N SER A 263 -35.81 -33.49 55.31
CA SER A 263 -35.02 -33.81 56.50
C SER A 263 -33.56 -33.33 56.46
N GLU A 264 -32.91 -33.33 55.28
CA GLU A 264 -31.56 -32.81 55.06
C GLU A 264 -31.47 -32.23 53.64
N ALA A 265 -30.80 -31.08 53.49
CA ALA A 265 -30.42 -30.54 52.17
C ALA A 265 -28.92 -30.23 52.21
N ARG A 266 -28.13 -30.89 51.35
CA ARG A 266 -26.67 -30.82 51.36
C ARG A 266 -26.08 -30.93 49.95
N THR A 267 -24.84 -30.50 49.77
CA THR A 267 -24.05 -30.92 48.61
C THR A 267 -23.51 -32.34 48.80
N GLU A 268 -23.13 -32.98 47.70
CA GLU A 268 -22.27 -34.16 47.68
C GLU A 268 -21.11 -33.87 46.70
N PRO A 269 -19.86 -33.71 47.17
CA PRO A 269 -19.35 -33.98 48.52
C PRO A 269 -19.97 -33.09 49.62
N ARG A 270 -20.28 -33.70 50.78
CA ARG A 270 -20.94 -33.07 51.97
C ARG A 270 -20.40 -31.72 52.44
N ALA A 271 -19.17 -31.36 52.06
CA ALA A 271 -18.57 -30.06 52.29
C ALA A 271 -17.89 -29.60 50.99
N SER A 272 -18.70 -29.13 50.05
CA SER A 272 -18.20 -28.54 48.80
C SER A 272 -17.31 -27.32 49.08
N LEU A 273 -16.27 -27.17 48.26
CA LEU A 273 -15.45 -25.96 48.21
C LEU A 273 -15.93 -24.96 47.14
N ASN A 274 -16.77 -25.42 46.20
CA ASN A 274 -17.22 -24.63 45.05
C ASN A 274 -18.68 -24.18 45.18
N PHE A 275 -19.51 -24.89 45.94
CA PHE A 275 -20.93 -24.60 46.11
C PHE A 275 -21.30 -24.40 47.59
N SER A 276 -22.03 -23.33 47.90
CA SER A 276 -22.66 -23.14 49.21
C SER A 276 -24.18 -23.10 49.10
N LEU A 277 -24.85 -23.62 50.14
CA LEU A 277 -26.30 -23.75 50.22
C LEU A 277 -26.85 -22.91 51.37
N GLN A 278 -27.99 -22.26 51.14
CA GLN A 278 -28.79 -21.62 52.18
C GLN A 278 -30.27 -22.02 52.00
N THR A 279 -30.83 -22.73 52.97
CA THR A 279 -32.25 -23.10 53.05
C THR A 279 -33.02 -22.14 53.96
N HIS A 280 -34.25 -21.78 53.57
CA HIS A 280 -35.20 -21.10 54.46
C HIS A 280 -36.64 -21.53 54.16
N PRO A 281 -37.37 -22.16 55.12
CA PRO A 281 -36.88 -22.62 56.43
C PRO A 281 -35.77 -23.68 56.33
N ALA A 282 -35.02 -23.89 57.42
CA ALA A 282 -33.93 -24.86 57.46
C ALA A 282 -34.46 -26.27 57.83
N PRO A 283 -33.94 -27.36 57.22
CA PRO A 283 -34.31 -28.73 57.58
C PRO A 283 -34.12 -29.08 59.07
N PRO A 284 -35.00 -29.88 59.69
CA PRO A 284 -36.19 -30.51 59.10
C PRO A 284 -37.30 -29.48 58.83
N ALA A 285 -37.76 -29.45 57.58
CA ALA A 285 -38.86 -28.61 57.12
C ALA A 285 -40.02 -29.49 56.69
N TYR A 286 -41.24 -28.98 56.84
CA TYR A 286 -42.48 -29.69 56.56
C TYR A 286 -43.27 -28.93 55.50
N LEU A 287 -43.82 -29.64 54.51
CA LEU A 287 -44.50 -29.10 53.34
C LEU A 287 -45.85 -29.81 53.14
N SER A 288 -46.97 -29.10 53.25
CA SER A 288 -48.29 -29.61 52.84
C SER A 288 -48.49 -29.45 51.32
N PRO A 289 -49.39 -30.21 50.68
CA PRO A 289 -49.78 -29.95 49.28
C PRO A 289 -50.60 -28.66 49.09
N ASP A 290 -51.28 -28.18 50.15
CA ASP A 290 -52.19 -27.01 50.16
C ASP A 290 -51.47 -25.64 50.09
N GLY A 291 -50.47 -25.53 49.21
CA GLY A 291 -49.83 -24.27 48.83
C GLY A 291 -50.70 -23.46 47.86
N ASP A 292 -51.91 -23.08 48.29
CA ASP A 292 -52.97 -22.49 47.46
C ASP A 292 -52.46 -21.44 46.44
N PRO A 293 -52.76 -21.60 45.13
CA PRO A 293 -52.52 -20.56 44.14
C PRO A 293 -53.53 -19.43 44.33
N CYS A 294 -53.04 -18.20 44.49
CA CYS A 294 -53.85 -17.05 44.86
C CYS A 294 -54.06 -16.06 43.70
N THR A 295 -55.14 -15.30 43.79
CA THR A 295 -55.48 -14.13 42.97
C THR A 295 -55.58 -12.84 43.79
N ALA A 296 -55.79 -12.94 45.11
CA ALA A 296 -55.84 -11.81 46.05
C ALA A 296 -55.22 -12.17 47.43
N ASP A 297 -54.76 -11.16 48.18
CA ASP A 297 -54.15 -11.32 49.51
C ASP A 297 -55.03 -12.07 50.51
N GLU A 298 -56.35 -11.93 50.38
CA GLU A 298 -57.36 -12.46 51.31
C GLU A 298 -57.39 -14.00 51.32
N GLU A 299 -56.99 -14.64 50.22
CA GLU A 299 -56.92 -16.10 50.06
C GLU A 299 -55.71 -16.71 50.80
N CYS A 300 -54.70 -15.90 51.12
CA CYS A 300 -53.44 -16.37 51.70
C CYS A 300 -53.48 -16.60 53.22
N GLY A 301 -54.44 -15.97 53.90
CA GLY A 301 -54.55 -15.97 55.36
C GLY A 301 -53.69 -14.88 56.03
N ALA A 302 -53.99 -14.61 57.31
CA ALA A 302 -53.36 -13.51 58.04
C ALA A 302 -51.83 -13.66 58.12
N LEU A 303 -51.11 -12.55 57.88
CA LEU A 303 -49.65 -12.41 57.77
C LEU A 303 -49.05 -12.80 56.39
N PHE A 304 -49.86 -13.17 55.41
CA PHE A 304 -49.43 -13.47 54.04
C PHE A 304 -50.16 -12.59 53.01
N TYR A 305 -49.56 -12.43 51.83
CA TYR A 305 -50.01 -11.58 50.71
C TYR A 305 -49.85 -12.34 49.39
N CYS A 306 -50.68 -12.04 48.39
CA CYS A 306 -50.61 -12.71 47.09
C CYS A 306 -49.66 -11.99 46.14
N VAL A 307 -48.58 -12.67 45.72
CA VAL A 307 -47.57 -12.09 44.83
C VAL A 307 -47.22 -13.06 43.71
N SER A 308 -47.67 -12.70 42.50
CA SER A 308 -47.50 -13.47 41.26
C SER A 308 -48.06 -14.90 41.35
N GLY A 309 -49.29 -15.04 41.84
CA GLY A 309 -49.99 -16.33 41.92
C GLY A 309 -49.64 -17.20 43.14
N ALA A 310 -48.70 -16.77 43.99
CA ALA A 310 -48.28 -17.50 45.18
C ALA A 310 -48.39 -16.65 46.44
N CYS A 311 -48.89 -17.25 47.52
CA CYS A 311 -48.96 -16.62 48.84
C CYS A 311 -47.58 -16.47 49.47
N ARG A 312 -47.24 -15.25 49.91
CA ARG A 312 -45.93 -14.91 50.48
C ARG A 312 -46.03 -14.17 51.81
N ASP A 313 -45.10 -14.42 52.71
CA ASP A 313 -45.00 -13.71 53.98
C ASP A 313 -44.45 -12.27 53.80
N GLY A 314 -44.39 -11.51 54.89
CA GLY A 314 -43.79 -10.16 54.90
C GLY A 314 -42.29 -10.08 54.60
N ALA A 315 -41.61 -11.21 54.37
CA ALA A 315 -40.22 -11.30 53.91
C ALA A 315 -40.10 -11.85 52.46
N GLY A 316 -41.21 -12.16 51.80
CA GLY A 316 -41.26 -12.70 50.44
C GLY A 316 -41.09 -14.23 50.34
N GLN A 317 -41.05 -14.96 51.46
CA GLN A 317 -41.05 -16.42 51.50
C GLN A 317 -42.41 -16.95 51.05
N VAL A 318 -42.43 -17.95 50.18
CA VAL A 318 -43.68 -18.59 49.74
C VAL A 318 -44.20 -19.53 50.82
N LYS A 319 -45.50 -19.44 51.13
CA LYS A 319 -46.25 -20.34 52.00
C LYS A 319 -46.10 -21.77 51.48
N ASP A 320 -45.75 -22.71 52.36
CA ASP A 320 -45.55 -24.14 52.03
C ASP A 320 -44.48 -24.44 50.95
N ALA A 321 -43.36 -23.70 50.95
CA ALA A 321 -42.18 -24.04 50.15
C ALA A 321 -40.86 -23.81 50.91
N VAL A 322 -39.86 -24.69 50.72
CA VAL A 322 -38.48 -24.41 51.14
C VAL A 322 -37.78 -23.62 50.05
N THR A 323 -37.39 -22.37 50.34
CA THR A 323 -36.50 -21.62 49.45
C THR A 323 -35.07 -22.13 49.63
N LEU A 324 -34.44 -22.57 48.55
CA LEU A 324 -33.05 -23.05 48.53
C LEU A 324 -32.21 -22.15 47.62
N ARG A 325 -31.27 -21.41 48.20
CA ARG A 325 -30.28 -20.66 47.44
C ARG A 325 -29.00 -21.48 47.30
N VAL A 326 -28.54 -21.63 46.07
CA VAL A 326 -27.31 -22.33 45.69
C VAL A 326 -26.37 -21.30 45.10
N ARG A 327 -25.17 -21.15 45.66
CA ARG A 327 -24.15 -20.23 45.16
C ARG A 327 -22.91 -21.00 44.71
N PHE A 328 -22.53 -20.81 43.45
CA PHE A 328 -21.26 -21.28 42.89
C PHE A 328 -20.17 -20.22 43.11
N THR A 329 -18.96 -20.64 43.50
CA THR A 329 -17.77 -19.82 43.72
C THR A 329 -16.54 -20.69 43.42
N PRO A 330 -16.09 -20.76 42.14
CA PRO A 330 -15.07 -21.71 41.72
C PRO A 330 -13.71 -21.44 42.38
N GLN A 331 -13.08 -22.50 42.86
CA GLN A 331 -11.75 -22.44 43.52
C GLN A 331 -10.57 -22.73 42.58
N ALA A 332 -10.84 -23.25 41.37
CA ALA A 332 -9.84 -23.58 40.37
C ALA A 332 -10.43 -23.50 38.95
N VAL A 333 -9.56 -23.40 37.94
CA VAL A 333 -9.94 -23.31 36.53
C VAL A 333 -10.49 -24.64 36.01
N GLY A 334 -11.54 -24.57 35.19
CA GLY A 334 -12.14 -25.71 34.51
C GLY A 334 -13.53 -26.08 35.02
N ALA A 335 -14.10 -27.14 34.44
CA ALA A 335 -15.45 -27.59 34.77
C ALA A 335 -15.52 -28.23 36.15
N VAL A 336 -16.45 -27.74 36.96
CA VAL A 336 -16.86 -28.32 38.26
C VAL A 336 -18.22 -28.99 38.05
N SER A 337 -18.35 -30.23 38.55
CA SER A 337 -19.61 -30.96 38.59
C SER A 337 -19.74 -31.66 39.93
N GLU A 338 -20.81 -31.33 40.65
CA GLU A 338 -21.14 -31.85 41.98
C GLU A 338 -22.65 -32.13 42.03
N SER A 339 -23.19 -32.55 43.18
CA SER A 339 -24.63 -32.80 43.32
C SER A 339 -25.22 -32.13 44.55
N LEU A 340 -26.48 -31.72 44.45
CA LEU A 340 -27.35 -31.35 45.55
C LEU A 340 -28.19 -32.58 45.92
N VAL A 341 -28.22 -32.94 47.20
CA VAL A 341 -28.97 -34.10 47.73
C VAL A 341 -29.96 -33.63 48.77
N LEU A 342 -31.23 -34.02 48.58
CA LEU A 342 -32.40 -33.61 49.34
C LEU A 342 -33.06 -34.85 49.95
N ALA A 343 -32.83 -35.11 51.23
CA ALA A 343 -33.40 -36.27 51.91
C ALA A 343 -34.85 -35.98 52.35
N ASN A 344 -35.81 -36.74 51.82
CA ASN A 344 -37.25 -36.58 52.02
C ASN A 344 -37.87 -37.80 52.74
N ASP A 345 -39.19 -37.79 52.98
CA ASP A 345 -40.00 -38.96 53.39
C ASP A 345 -41.27 -39.13 52.53
N GLU A 346 -41.12 -39.04 51.21
CA GLU A 346 -42.24 -39.20 50.25
C GLU A 346 -42.86 -40.62 50.26
N SER A 347 -44.05 -40.74 49.67
CA SER A 347 -44.94 -41.88 49.95
C SER A 347 -44.55 -43.21 49.28
N ASP A 348 -43.85 -43.18 48.16
CA ASP A 348 -43.41 -44.34 47.34
C ASP A 348 -41.89 -44.55 47.35
N ASN A 349 -41.11 -43.51 47.71
CA ASN A 349 -39.68 -43.56 48.00
C ASN A 349 -38.77 -43.84 46.78
N ASP A 350 -39.23 -43.64 45.54
CA ASP A 350 -38.38 -43.84 44.35
C ASP A 350 -37.45 -42.66 44.08
N GLU A 351 -37.77 -41.47 44.61
CA GLU A 351 -36.93 -40.27 44.55
C GLU A 351 -36.20 -39.94 45.87
N CYS A 352 -36.11 -40.89 46.81
CA CYS A 352 -35.57 -40.65 48.15
C CYS A 352 -34.11 -41.14 48.29
N PRO A 353 -33.09 -40.26 48.43
CA PRO A 353 -33.14 -38.80 48.43
C PRO A 353 -33.07 -38.20 47.01
N ARG A 354 -33.72 -37.04 46.82
CA ARG A 354 -33.84 -36.39 45.52
C ARG A 354 -32.52 -35.71 45.16
N ILE A 355 -32.02 -35.94 43.95
CA ILE A 355 -30.68 -35.51 43.50
C ILE A 355 -30.79 -34.54 42.32
N ILE A 356 -30.12 -33.39 42.44
CA ILE A 356 -30.03 -32.38 41.38
C ILE A 356 -28.54 -32.19 41.01
N ALA A 357 -28.22 -32.24 39.72
CA ALA A 357 -26.85 -32.01 39.26
C ALA A 357 -26.49 -30.51 39.33
N LEU A 358 -25.29 -30.18 39.82
CA LEU A 358 -24.78 -28.80 39.85
C LEU A 358 -23.54 -28.69 38.95
N THR A 359 -23.56 -27.81 37.95
CA THR A 359 -22.44 -27.61 37.02
C THR A 359 -22.01 -26.14 36.93
N GLY A 360 -20.73 -25.91 36.64
CA GLY A 360 -20.21 -24.59 36.29
C GLY A 360 -18.76 -24.68 35.85
N GLU A 361 -18.20 -23.60 35.32
CA GLU A 361 -16.79 -23.54 34.90
C GLU A 361 -16.07 -22.39 35.61
N GLY A 362 -14.99 -22.70 36.32
CA GLY A 362 -14.06 -21.68 36.81
C GLY A 362 -13.22 -21.14 35.66
N VAL A 363 -13.22 -19.82 35.45
CA VAL A 363 -12.41 -19.16 34.42
C VAL A 363 -11.48 -18.10 34.99
N GLN A 364 -10.40 -17.84 34.25
CA GLN A 364 -9.43 -16.77 34.51
C GLN A 364 -8.81 -16.32 33.17
N PRO A 365 -8.03 -15.22 33.16
CA PRO A 365 -7.17 -14.86 32.04
C PRO A 365 -6.05 -15.91 31.83
N ASN A 366 -5.59 -16.07 30.59
CA ASN A 366 -4.42 -16.89 30.24
C ASN A 366 -3.76 -16.34 28.97
N LEU A 367 -2.97 -15.28 29.12
CA LEU A 367 -2.22 -14.64 28.04
C LEU A 367 -0.98 -15.46 27.67
N THR A 368 -0.77 -15.66 26.37
CA THR A 368 0.40 -16.36 25.82
C THR A 368 0.99 -15.59 24.66
N VAL A 369 2.29 -15.76 24.42
CA VAL A 369 3.03 -15.05 23.37
C VAL A 369 3.82 -16.04 22.52
N THR A 370 3.67 -15.96 21.20
CA THR A 370 4.36 -16.84 20.24
C THR A 370 4.97 -16.00 19.11
N PRO A 371 6.23 -16.18 18.72
CA PRO A 371 7.22 -17.11 19.29
C PRO A 371 7.80 -16.61 20.63
N ASN A 372 8.30 -17.54 21.44
CA ASN A 372 9.14 -17.26 22.61
C ASN A 372 10.27 -18.31 22.66
N PRO A 373 11.55 -17.94 22.51
CA PRO A 373 12.09 -16.60 22.29
C PRO A 373 11.78 -16.03 20.89
N ILE A 374 11.93 -14.71 20.73
CA ILE A 374 11.98 -14.02 19.43
C ILE A 374 13.45 -14.00 18.99
N ASP A 375 13.79 -14.84 18.01
CA ASP A 375 15.17 -15.06 17.57
C ASP A 375 15.36 -14.64 16.10
N PHE A 376 16.05 -13.53 15.89
CA PHE A 376 16.43 -13.04 14.57
C PHE A 376 17.61 -13.81 13.95
N GLY A 377 18.25 -14.71 14.71
CA GLY A 377 19.37 -15.53 14.24
C GLY A 377 20.61 -14.69 13.91
N ARG A 378 21.22 -14.95 12.75
CA ARG A 378 22.31 -14.12 12.20
C ARG A 378 21.77 -13.20 11.11
N ARG A 379 22.14 -11.93 11.20
CA ARG A 379 21.95 -10.89 10.20
C ARG A 379 23.28 -10.20 9.92
N TYR A 380 23.35 -9.46 8.83
CA TYR A 380 24.49 -8.58 8.54
C TYR A 380 24.24 -7.14 9.04
N VAL A 381 25.32 -6.39 9.27
CA VAL A 381 25.21 -4.97 9.63
C VAL A 381 24.53 -4.20 8.50
N GLY A 382 23.52 -3.39 8.86
CA GLY A 382 22.64 -2.69 7.91
C GLY A 382 21.40 -3.49 7.48
N GLU A 383 21.40 -4.82 7.62
CA GLU A 383 20.23 -5.65 7.35
C GLU A 383 19.16 -5.40 8.42
N THR A 384 17.92 -5.12 8.01
CA THR A 384 16.77 -4.98 8.93
C THR A 384 15.85 -6.17 8.80
N ALA A 385 15.47 -6.77 9.93
CA ALA A 385 14.49 -7.85 10.00
C ALA A 385 13.40 -7.54 11.02
N SER A 386 12.16 -7.93 10.70
CA SER A 386 11.00 -7.84 11.60
C SER A 386 10.49 -9.25 11.91
N LEU A 387 9.96 -9.46 13.12
CA LEU A 387 9.26 -10.66 13.55
C LEU A 387 8.04 -10.27 14.38
N ASP A 388 6.88 -10.80 14.01
CA ASP A 388 5.64 -10.60 14.76
C ASP A 388 5.56 -11.57 15.94
N ALA A 389 5.19 -11.02 17.09
CA ALA A 389 4.82 -11.76 18.29
C ALA A 389 3.30 -11.73 18.44
N THR A 390 2.65 -12.87 18.25
CA THR A 390 1.21 -13.03 18.46
C THR A 390 0.95 -13.15 19.97
N LEU A 391 0.18 -12.20 20.51
CA LEU A 391 -0.39 -12.24 21.85
C LEU A 391 -1.77 -12.89 21.76
N THR A 392 -1.97 -14.04 22.42
CA THR A 392 -3.22 -14.81 22.37
C THR A 392 -3.75 -15.06 23.78
N ASN A 393 -5.00 -14.69 24.03
CA ASN A 393 -5.71 -15.04 25.26
C ASN A 393 -6.33 -16.43 25.13
N LEU A 394 -5.66 -17.45 25.65
CA LEU A 394 -6.17 -18.83 25.72
C LEU A 394 -7.12 -19.04 26.91
N GLY A 395 -7.43 -17.98 27.67
CA GLY A 395 -8.25 -18.01 28.87
C GLY A 395 -9.75 -18.12 28.61
N GLY A 396 -10.49 -18.21 29.72
CA GLY A 396 -11.96 -18.17 29.71
C GLY A 396 -12.54 -16.78 30.07
N GLN A 397 -11.69 -15.85 30.45
CA GLN A 397 -11.97 -14.46 30.81
C GLN A 397 -11.15 -13.52 29.92
N GLU A 398 -11.61 -12.28 29.73
CA GLU A 398 -10.83 -11.24 29.06
C GLU A 398 -9.50 -10.97 29.79
N VAL A 399 -8.44 -10.63 29.04
CA VAL A 399 -7.16 -10.14 29.58
C VAL A 399 -7.11 -8.62 29.41
N GLN A 400 -6.79 -7.87 30.44
CA GLN A 400 -6.45 -6.45 30.35
C GLN A 400 -4.94 -6.28 30.22
N VAL A 401 -4.44 -5.95 29.02
CA VAL A 401 -3.03 -5.61 28.79
C VAL A 401 -2.83 -4.14 29.14
N SER A 402 -1.90 -3.87 30.06
CA SER A 402 -1.67 -2.54 30.64
C SER A 402 -0.40 -1.84 30.13
N ALA A 403 0.60 -2.59 29.65
CA ALA A 403 1.77 -2.06 28.95
C ALA A 403 2.45 -3.14 28.09
N ILE A 404 3.07 -2.74 26.97
CA ILE A 404 3.98 -3.57 26.19
C ILE A 404 5.23 -2.74 25.88
N HIS A 405 6.43 -3.26 26.20
CA HIS A 405 7.70 -2.54 25.98
C HIS A 405 8.90 -3.49 25.88
N LEU A 406 10.01 -2.98 25.35
CA LEU A 406 11.33 -3.61 25.50
C LEU A 406 11.97 -3.13 26.82
N VAL A 407 12.56 -4.05 27.59
CA VAL A 407 13.06 -3.80 28.96
C VAL A 407 14.30 -2.90 28.96
N ASN A 408 15.22 -3.08 28.01
CA ASN A 408 16.37 -2.18 27.84
C ASN A 408 16.06 -1.06 26.85
N GLY A 409 15.19 -1.32 25.85
CA GLY A 409 14.71 -0.32 24.90
C GLY A 409 15.82 0.26 24.01
N ALA A 410 16.91 -0.50 23.84
CA ALA A 410 18.13 -0.03 23.21
C ALA A 410 18.23 -0.48 21.75
N ALA A 411 18.69 0.43 20.89
CA ALA A 411 19.14 0.06 19.55
C ALA A 411 20.16 -1.08 19.65
N PRO A 412 20.03 -2.15 18.85
CA PRO A 412 19.34 -2.19 17.56
C PRO A 412 17.92 -2.77 17.56
N PHE A 413 17.30 -3.05 18.71
CA PHE A 413 15.91 -3.51 18.74
C PHE A 413 14.94 -2.32 18.81
N THR A 414 13.84 -2.43 18.06
CA THR A 414 12.67 -1.56 18.21
C THR A 414 11.39 -2.39 18.26
N LEU A 415 10.33 -1.80 18.78
CA LEU A 415 9.02 -2.42 18.96
C LEU A 415 7.96 -1.52 18.33
N ASP A 416 7.16 -2.09 17.44
CA ASP A 416 5.91 -1.51 16.97
C ASP A 416 4.74 -2.25 17.64
N THR A 417 3.85 -1.48 18.27
CA THR A 417 2.64 -1.99 18.93
C THR A 417 1.38 -1.75 18.11
N HIS A 418 1.48 -1.25 16.87
CA HIS A 418 0.32 -0.89 16.02
C HIS A 418 -0.67 0.04 16.73
N GLY A 419 -0.14 0.96 17.54
CA GLY A 419 -0.90 1.87 18.43
C GLY A 419 -1.44 1.23 19.73
N GLN A 420 -1.38 -0.10 19.89
CA GLN A 420 -1.98 -0.84 21.01
C GLN A 420 -1.03 -0.99 22.22
N GLN A 421 -0.76 0.10 22.94
CA GLN A 421 0.06 0.04 24.17
C GLN A 421 -0.72 -0.48 25.40
N SER A 422 -2.05 -0.37 25.40
CA SER A 422 -2.97 -0.89 26.42
C SER A 422 -4.31 -1.22 25.76
N PHE A 423 -4.88 -2.38 26.06
CA PHE A 423 -6.12 -2.89 25.43
C PHE A 423 -6.70 -4.07 26.22
N VAL A 424 -7.96 -4.42 25.93
CA VAL A 424 -8.62 -5.63 26.43
C VAL A 424 -8.63 -6.68 25.32
N LEU A 425 -8.21 -7.91 25.63
CA LEU A 425 -8.15 -9.05 24.71
C LEU A 425 -9.19 -10.12 25.12
N PRO A 426 -10.30 -10.27 24.38
CA PRO A 426 -11.35 -11.25 24.70
C PRO A 426 -10.86 -12.71 24.71
N PRO A 427 -11.59 -13.65 25.35
CA PRO A 427 -11.30 -15.08 25.30
C PRO A 427 -11.12 -15.59 23.87
N GLN A 428 -10.05 -16.35 23.63
CA GLN A 428 -9.65 -16.91 22.33
C GLN A 428 -9.31 -15.87 21.24
N ALA A 429 -9.29 -14.57 21.55
CA ALA A 429 -8.80 -13.53 20.64
C ALA A 429 -7.27 -13.45 20.66
N SER A 430 -6.72 -12.91 19.56
CA SER A 430 -5.29 -12.64 19.42
C SER A 430 -5.04 -11.28 18.76
N THR A 431 -3.92 -10.65 19.09
CA THR A 431 -3.34 -9.49 18.39
C THR A 431 -1.85 -9.72 18.15
N THR A 432 -1.19 -8.83 17.41
CA THR A 432 0.23 -8.93 17.06
C THR A 432 0.98 -7.65 17.39
N VAL A 433 2.16 -7.77 17.98
CA VAL A 433 3.15 -6.68 18.05
C VAL A 433 4.39 -7.07 17.27
N THR A 434 5.01 -6.12 16.57
CA THR A 434 6.13 -6.38 15.67
C THR A 434 7.43 -5.95 16.32
N VAL A 435 8.34 -6.89 16.60
CA VAL A 435 9.71 -6.56 17.02
C VAL A 435 10.58 -6.43 15.77
N ARG A 436 11.43 -5.42 15.71
CA ARG A 436 12.39 -5.19 14.63
C ARG A 436 13.82 -5.20 15.16
N PHE A 437 14.74 -5.72 14.36
CA PHE A 437 16.18 -5.77 14.62
C PHE A 437 16.92 -5.11 13.44
N SER A 438 17.60 -4.00 13.71
CA SER A 438 18.32 -3.18 12.72
C SER A 438 19.76 -2.88 13.18
N PRO A 439 20.66 -3.88 13.22
CA PRO A 439 22.02 -3.72 13.72
C PRO A 439 22.92 -2.83 12.87
N THR A 440 23.46 -1.77 13.50
CA THR A 440 24.46 -0.86 12.90
C THR A 440 25.91 -1.24 13.23
N GLN A 441 26.14 -2.22 14.12
CA GLN A 441 27.46 -2.74 14.47
C GLN A 441 27.43 -4.27 14.60
N ALA A 442 28.57 -4.93 14.45
CA ALA A 442 28.68 -6.38 14.51
C ALA A 442 28.88 -6.86 15.96
N ALA A 443 27.80 -7.31 16.59
CA ALA A 443 27.79 -7.86 17.95
C ALA A 443 26.65 -8.88 18.13
N ALA A 444 26.68 -9.61 19.25
CA ALA A 444 25.51 -10.32 19.74
C ALA A 444 24.65 -9.36 20.58
N TYR A 445 23.36 -9.28 20.29
CA TYR A 445 22.40 -8.41 20.95
C TYR A 445 21.29 -9.23 21.59
N ALA A 446 20.86 -8.80 22.79
CA ALA A 446 19.71 -9.35 23.48
C ALA A 446 18.95 -8.22 24.21
N ASP A 447 17.62 -8.33 24.23
CA ASP A 447 16.70 -7.54 25.05
C ASP A 447 15.55 -8.47 25.51
N VAL A 448 14.56 -7.95 26.22
CA VAL A 448 13.38 -8.69 26.65
C VAL A 448 12.15 -7.87 26.28
N LEU A 449 11.19 -8.49 25.59
CA LEU A 449 9.85 -7.94 25.44
C LEU A 449 9.06 -8.25 26.72
N GLU A 450 8.71 -7.21 27.48
CA GLU A 450 7.90 -7.31 28.69
C GLU A 450 6.48 -6.79 28.42
N ILE A 451 5.51 -7.66 28.67
CA ILE A 451 4.08 -7.43 28.52
C ILE A 451 3.45 -7.51 29.91
N ARG A 452 2.70 -6.47 30.28
CA ARG A 452 2.03 -6.36 31.57
C ARG A 452 0.52 -6.53 31.43
N SER A 453 -0.09 -7.28 32.33
CA SER A 453 -1.52 -7.59 32.27
C SER A 453 -2.12 -7.97 33.64
N ASP A 454 -3.42 -8.27 33.68
CA ASP A 454 -4.10 -8.91 34.80
C ASP A 454 -3.98 -10.45 34.80
N ASP A 455 -3.12 -11.02 33.95
CA ASP A 455 -2.81 -12.45 33.94
C ASP A 455 -2.10 -12.91 35.23
N PRO A 456 -2.43 -14.08 35.80
CA PRO A 456 -1.71 -14.63 36.95
C PRO A 456 -0.20 -14.87 36.76
N HIS A 457 0.33 -14.79 35.53
CA HIS A 457 1.75 -14.87 35.20
C HIS A 457 2.39 -13.50 34.89
N ASP A 458 1.78 -12.38 35.28
CA ASP A 458 2.38 -11.04 35.13
C ASP A 458 3.74 -10.91 35.86
N PRO A 459 4.75 -10.24 35.25
CA PRO A 459 4.80 -9.79 33.86
C PRO A 459 5.28 -10.89 32.92
N ILE A 460 4.64 -11.04 31.77
CA ILE A 460 5.10 -11.97 30.73
C ILE A 460 6.37 -11.40 30.09
N ARG A 461 7.41 -12.22 30.03
CA ARG A 461 8.70 -11.88 29.43
C ARG A 461 9.06 -12.85 28.32
N VAL A 462 9.46 -12.28 27.18
CA VAL A 462 9.92 -12.99 25.99
C VAL A 462 11.32 -12.53 25.66
N ASP A 463 12.29 -13.45 25.65
CA ASP A 463 13.67 -13.14 25.27
C ASP A 463 13.70 -12.72 23.79
N VAL A 464 14.29 -11.56 23.51
CA VAL A 464 14.54 -11.04 22.16
C VAL A 464 16.03 -11.14 21.88
N ARG A 465 16.45 -11.78 20.80
CA ARG A 465 17.88 -11.93 20.47
C ARG A 465 18.19 -11.91 18.98
N GLY A 466 19.39 -11.46 18.66
CA GLY A 466 19.91 -11.41 17.30
C GLY A 466 21.42 -11.25 17.29
N THR A 467 22.08 -11.77 16.26
CA THR A 467 23.53 -11.64 16.08
C THR A 467 23.82 -10.92 14.77
N ALA A 468 24.61 -9.86 14.85
CA ALA A 468 25.04 -9.07 13.71
C ALA A 468 26.50 -9.40 13.37
N ALA A 469 26.77 -9.67 12.10
CA ALA A 469 28.12 -9.82 11.58
C ALA A 469 28.39 -8.76 10.51
N GLN A 470 29.66 -8.40 10.29
CA GLN A 470 30.03 -7.74 9.04
C GLN A 470 29.94 -8.77 7.89
N PRO A 471 29.35 -8.45 6.73
CA PRO A 471 29.24 -9.41 5.62
C PRO A 471 30.61 -9.84 5.08
N PRO A 472 30.71 -10.99 4.38
CA PRO A 472 31.84 -11.27 3.51
C PRO A 472 31.77 -10.32 2.30
N VAL A 473 32.91 -9.79 1.85
CA VAL A 473 32.95 -8.84 0.72
C VAL A 473 34.07 -9.23 -0.24
N ILE A 474 33.74 -9.54 -1.49
CA ILE A 474 34.71 -9.90 -2.52
C ILE A 474 35.35 -8.65 -3.14
N SER A 475 36.64 -8.47 -2.87
CA SER A 475 37.47 -7.46 -3.52
C SER A 475 38.26 -8.09 -4.67
N LEU A 476 38.27 -7.43 -5.83
CA LEU A 476 39.10 -7.78 -6.97
C LEU A 476 40.12 -6.65 -7.16
N THR A 477 41.42 -6.97 -7.09
CA THR A 477 42.48 -5.95 -7.14
C THR A 477 43.58 -6.38 -8.12
N PRO A 478 43.70 -5.73 -9.30
CA PRO A 478 42.78 -4.72 -9.86
C PRO A 478 41.39 -5.31 -10.22
N ALA A 479 40.39 -4.45 -10.40
CA ALA A 479 39.03 -4.84 -10.82
C ALA A 479 38.90 -5.07 -12.34
N THR A 480 39.92 -4.66 -13.10
CA THR A 480 40.06 -4.89 -14.55
C THR A 480 41.44 -5.44 -14.85
N LEU A 481 41.57 -6.27 -15.88
CA LEU A 481 42.84 -6.67 -16.48
C LEU A 481 42.83 -6.29 -17.97
N ASP A 482 43.23 -5.06 -18.25
CA ASP A 482 43.73 -4.74 -19.59
C ASP A 482 45.05 -5.46 -19.83
N PHE A 483 45.21 -6.06 -21.00
CA PHE A 483 46.44 -6.71 -21.46
C PHE A 483 47.26 -5.81 -22.40
N GLY A 484 46.64 -4.80 -23.02
CA GLY A 484 47.22 -3.94 -24.05
C GLY A 484 47.27 -4.58 -25.44
N GLU A 485 48.06 -4.00 -26.35
CA GLU A 485 48.37 -4.63 -27.65
C GLU A 485 49.14 -5.94 -27.46
N VAL A 486 48.66 -7.01 -28.10
CA VAL A 486 49.35 -8.30 -28.20
C VAL A 486 49.33 -8.74 -29.67
N GLN A 487 50.51 -8.98 -30.24
CA GLN A 487 50.63 -9.40 -31.64
C GLN A 487 50.04 -10.80 -31.85
N LEU A 488 49.37 -11.02 -32.99
CA LEU A 488 48.77 -12.30 -33.38
C LEU A 488 49.75 -13.49 -33.24
N GLY A 489 49.46 -14.40 -32.31
CA GLY A 489 50.28 -15.57 -32.00
C GLY A 489 51.28 -15.42 -30.85
N ALA A 490 51.35 -14.24 -30.21
CA ALA A 490 51.97 -14.07 -28.90
C ALA A 490 50.98 -14.36 -27.76
N GLU A 491 51.47 -14.38 -26.51
CA GLU A 491 50.63 -14.51 -25.31
C GLU A 491 51.07 -13.53 -24.21
N SER A 492 50.11 -13.10 -23.40
CA SER A 492 50.31 -12.20 -22.27
C SER A 492 49.56 -12.74 -21.04
N THR A 493 50.12 -12.58 -19.85
CA THR A 493 49.52 -13.08 -18.59
C THR A 493 49.58 -12.00 -17.53
N ARG A 494 48.44 -11.69 -16.91
CA ARG A 494 48.29 -10.70 -15.83
C ARG A 494 47.51 -11.32 -14.67
N SER A 495 47.54 -10.71 -13.50
CA SER A 495 47.04 -11.34 -12.26
C SER A 495 46.14 -10.44 -11.44
N VAL A 496 45.00 -10.97 -11.01
CA VAL A 496 44.14 -10.35 -10.01
C VAL A 496 44.40 -10.95 -8.62
N THR A 497 44.31 -10.12 -7.60
CA THR A 497 44.17 -10.55 -6.21
C THR A 497 42.69 -10.58 -5.85
N VAL A 498 42.17 -11.76 -5.52
CA VAL A 498 40.80 -11.97 -5.05
C VAL A 498 40.84 -12.00 -3.52
N GLY A 499 40.38 -10.93 -2.89
CA GLY A 499 40.40 -10.74 -1.44
C GLY A 499 39.03 -10.86 -0.80
N ASN A 500 39.03 -11.13 0.51
CA ASN A 500 37.89 -10.90 1.39
C ASN A 500 38.11 -9.61 2.19
N ALA A 501 37.54 -8.51 1.72
CA ALA A 501 37.53 -7.22 2.41
C ALA A 501 36.46 -7.16 3.54
N GLY A 502 35.60 -8.18 3.63
CA GLY A 502 34.53 -8.28 4.62
C GLY A 502 34.97 -8.88 5.95
N GLY A 503 34.04 -8.91 6.91
CA GLY A 503 34.26 -9.42 8.27
C GLY A 503 33.62 -10.78 8.56
N SER A 504 33.21 -11.52 7.53
CA SER A 504 32.79 -12.93 7.60
C SER A 504 33.51 -13.74 6.51
N ASP A 505 33.56 -15.06 6.63
CA ASP A 505 34.22 -15.95 5.66
C ASP A 505 33.59 -15.88 4.26
N LEU A 506 34.40 -15.52 3.26
CA LEU A 506 34.03 -15.44 1.84
C LEU A 506 34.36 -16.76 1.15
N THR A 507 33.36 -17.49 0.66
CA THR A 507 33.53 -18.73 -0.10
C THR A 507 33.28 -18.48 -1.58
N VAL A 508 34.36 -18.52 -2.38
CA VAL A 508 34.34 -18.40 -3.85
C VAL A 508 34.15 -19.79 -4.44
N SER A 509 32.90 -20.15 -4.67
CA SER A 509 32.45 -21.49 -5.06
C SER A 509 32.72 -21.83 -6.53
N ARG A 510 32.83 -20.80 -7.39
CA ARG A 510 33.16 -20.96 -8.82
C ARG A 510 34.00 -19.78 -9.32
N VAL A 511 34.96 -20.08 -10.16
CA VAL A 511 35.64 -19.15 -11.08
C VAL A 511 35.39 -19.67 -12.50
N ALA A 512 34.96 -18.81 -13.41
CA ALA A 512 34.74 -19.17 -14.81
C ALA A 512 34.97 -17.96 -15.73
N VAL A 513 35.44 -18.21 -16.95
CA VAL A 513 35.34 -17.22 -18.03
C VAL A 513 33.85 -17.11 -18.43
N ASP A 514 33.35 -15.88 -18.60
CA ASP A 514 31.98 -15.62 -19.06
C ASP A 514 31.77 -16.22 -20.47
N ALA A 515 30.60 -16.81 -20.73
CA ALA A 515 30.36 -17.59 -21.94
C ALA A 515 30.28 -16.77 -23.25
N GLN A 516 30.29 -15.43 -23.15
CA GLN A 516 30.38 -14.50 -24.29
C GLN A 516 31.80 -13.94 -24.48
N THR A 517 32.75 -14.30 -23.62
CA THR A 517 34.17 -13.91 -23.75
C THR A 517 34.83 -14.67 -24.91
N PRO A 518 35.65 -13.99 -25.75
CA PRO A 518 36.43 -14.65 -26.80
C PRO A 518 37.38 -15.76 -26.26
N ALA A 519 37.63 -16.77 -27.10
CA ALA A 519 38.45 -17.96 -26.73
C ALA A 519 39.94 -17.66 -26.48
N ASP A 520 40.32 -16.41 -26.76
CA ASP A 520 41.61 -15.76 -26.59
C ASP A 520 41.96 -15.58 -25.10
N PHE A 521 40.96 -15.52 -24.22
CA PHE A 521 41.13 -15.43 -22.76
C PHE A 521 40.99 -16.79 -22.07
N SER A 522 41.77 -17.00 -21.01
CA SER A 522 41.82 -18.26 -20.27
C SER A 522 42.22 -18.10 -18.80
N VAL A 523 41.68 -18.97 -17.93
CA VAL A 523 42.00 -19.05 -16.49
C VAL A 523 42.37 -20.48 -16.09
N SER A 524 43.24 -20.64 -15.09
CA SER A 524 43.83 -21.93 -14.71
C SER A 524 43.12 -22.67 -13.57
N VAL A 525 42.17 -22.05 -12.88
CA VAL A 525 41.42 -22.63 -11.75
C VAL A 525 39.93 -22.34 -11.85
N SER A 526 39.11 -23.23 -11.26
CA SER A 526 37.63 -23.20 -11.35
C SER A 526 36.91 -22.84 -10.05
N ASN A 527 37.64 -22.61 -8.96
CA ASN A 527 37.17 -22.17 -7.65
C ASN A 527 38.38 -21.70 -6.82
N LEU A 528 38.16 -20.91 -5.76
CA LEU A 528 39.24 -20.46 -4.85
C LEU A 528 39.01 -20.89 -3.39
N GLY A 529 37.90 -21.56 -3.09
CA GLY A 529 37.58 -22.04 -1.74
C GLY A 529 37.13 -20.92 -0.81
N THR A 530 37.44 -21.05 0.49
CA THR A 530 37.02 -20.10 1.52
C THR A 530 38.19 -19.22 1.99
N LEU A 531 38.01 -17.92 1.89
CA LEU A 531 38.91 -16.86 2.35
C LEU A 531 38.35 -16.26 3.64
N ALA A 532 39.06 -16.41 4.75
CA ALA A 532 38.72 -15.72 6.00
C ALA A 532 38.89 -14.19 5.86
N PRO A 533 38.27 -13.37 6.74
CA PRO A 533 38.43 -11.91 6.73
C PRO A 533 39.88 -11.43 6.58
N GLY A 534 40.12 -10.56 5.60
CA GLY A 534 41.47 -10.04 5.29
C GLY A 534 42.40 -11.00 4.56
N GLN A 535 41.96 -12.23 4.21
CA GLN A 535 42.74 -13.12 3.34
C GLN A 535 42.46 -12.89 1.85
N SER A 536 43.42 -13.30 1.02
CA SER A 536 43.32 -13.22 -0.43
C SER A 536 43.98 -14.41 -1.13
N ALA A 537 43.45 -14.76 -2.31
CA ALA A 537 44.06 -15.65 -3.28
C ALA A 537 44.49 -14.87 -4.52
N ARG A 538 45.45 -15.39 -5.27
CA ARG A 538 45.86 -14.86 -6.57
C ARG A 538 45.27 -15.72 -7.68
N LEU A 539 44.72 -15.07 -8.71
CA LEU A 539 44.36 -15.70 -9.98
C LEU A 539 45.21 -15.08 -11.09
N ASP A 540 45.91 -15.91 -11.85
CA ASP A 540 46.54 -15.51 -13.11
C ASP A 540 45.57 -15.77 -14.28
N VAL A 541 45.42 -14.78 -15.16
CA VAL A 541 44.58 -14.78 -16.36
C VAL A 541 45.48 -14.56 -17.58
N ARG A 542 45.27 -15.35 -18.63
CA ARG A 542 46.07 -15.34 -19.86
C ARG A 542 45.23 -14.91 -21.05
N TYR A 543 45.77 -13.98 -21.84
CA TYR A 543 45.26 -13.53 -23.14
C TYR A 543 46.22 -13.94 -24.25
N ALA A 544 45.71 -14.43 -25.37
CA ALA A 544 46.49 -14.70 -26.58
C ALA A 544 45.57 -14.59 -27.82
N PRO A 545 45.64 -13.48 -28.59
CA PRO A 545 44.73 -13.24 -29.71
C PRO A 545 44.92 -14.25 -30.85
N LEU A 546 43.79 -14.70 -31.38
CA LEU A 546 43.65 -15.66 -32.48
C LEU A 546 43.21 -14.99 -33.80
N ALA A 547 42.81 -13.71 -33.76
CA ALA A 547 42.42 -12.90 -34.90
C ALA A 547 43.33 -11.66 -35.10
N PRO A 548 43.45 -11.09 -36.32
CA PRO A 548 44.50 -10.09 -36.62
C PRO A 548 44.19 -8.65 -36.20
N THR A 549 42.92 -8.31 -35.97
CA THR A 549 42.44 -6.94 -35.73
C THR A 549 41.17 -6.94 -34.88
N GLY A 550 41.22 -6.33 -33.70
CA GLY A 550 40.04 -6.10 -32.85
C GLY A 550 40.41 -5.87 -31.38
N SER A 551 39.48 -5.30 -30.61
CA SER A 551 39.55 -5.37 -29.14
C SER A 551 38.79 -6.61 -28.66
N ASP A 552 39.53 -7.54 -28.08
CA ASP A 552 38.93 -8.69 -27.41
C ASP A 552 38.55 -8.24 -26.00
N ASN A 553 37.25 -8.23 -25.72
CA ASN A 553 36.70 -7.86 -24.41
C ASN A 553 36.01 -9.06 -23.77
N GLY A 554 36.16 -9.22 -22.46
CA GLY A 554 35.70 -10.42 -21.76
C GLY A 554 35.51 -10.22 -20.26
N ALA A 555 35.15 -11.29 -19.57
CA ALA A 555 35.06 -11.28 -18.11
C ALA A 555 35.44 -12.64 -17.49
N VAL A 556 35.99 -12.59 -16.27
CA VAL A 556 36.02 -13.74 -15.34
C VAL A 556 34.95 -13.51 -14.28
N GLU A 557 34.01 -14.45 -14.16
CA GLU A 557 33.00 -14.50 -13.12
C GLU A 557 33.49 -15.26 -11.89
N PHE A 558 33.21 -14.70 -10.71
CA PHE A 558 33.49 -15.27 -9.39
C PHE A 558 32.16 -15.44 -8.65
N THR A 559 31.60 -16.66 -8.63
CA THR A 559 30.43 -16.95 -7.80
C THR A 559 30.86 -17.09 -6.35
N SER A 560 30.22 -16.36 -5.44
CA SER A 560 30.59 -16.33 -4.02
C SER A 560 29.37 -16.26 -3.07
N ASN A 561 29.61 -16.24 -1.76
CA ASN A 561 28.60 -15.97 -0.72
C ASN A 561 28.60 -14.51 -0.25
N ASP A 562 29.26 -13.58 -0.94
CA ASP A 562 29.05 -12.14 -0.77
C ASP A 562 27.57 -11.82 -1.07
N PRO A 563 26.80 -11.26 -0.12
CA PRO A 563 25.38 -10.99 -0.32
C PRO A 563 25.12 -9.80 -1.27
N ALA A 564 26.08 -8.88 -1.42
CA ALA A 564 25.99 -7.75 -2.35
C ALA A 564 26.54 -8.12 -3.74
N ARG A 565 27.54 -9.02 -3.81
CA ARG A 565 28.19 -9.47 -5.05
C ARG A 565 28.25 -11.01 -5.16
N PRO A 566 27.09 -11.70 -5.18
CA PRO A 566 27.05 -13.17 -5.27
C PRO A 566 27.64 -13.71 -6.58
N VAL A 567 27.70 -12.87 -7.63
CA VAL A 567 28.63 -13.02 -8.75
C VAL A 567 29.40 -11.70 -8.90
N ALA A 568 30.70 -11.72 -8.66
CA ALA A 568 31.59 -10.61 -9.03
C ALA A 568 32.21 -10.86 -10.40
N ARG A 569 32.51 -9.79 -11.14
CA ARG A 569 33.12 -9.84 -12.47
C ARG A 569 34.44 -9.08 -12.48
N LEU A 570 35.45 -9.68 -13.10
CA LEU A 570 36.73 -9.08 -13.47
C LEU A 570 36.69 -8.82 -14.97
N THR A 571 36.64 -7.57 -15.40
CA THR A 571 36.65 -7.22 -16.83
C THR A 571 38.03 -7.48 -17.42
N LEU A 572 38.07 -8.05 -18.62
CA LEU A 572 39.28 -8.29 -19.40
C LEU A 572 39.21 -7.46 -20.68
N SER A 573 40.32 -6.82 -21.07
CA SER A 573 40.47 -6.19 -22.39
C SER A 573 41.84 -6.52 -22.98
N GLY A 574 41.93 -6.60 -24.30
CA GLY A 574 43.17 -6.74 -25.03
C GLY A 574 42.98 -6.37 -26.49
N ILE A 575 44.04 -6.04 -27.21
CA ILE A 575 43.96 -5.67 -28.61
C ILE A 575 44.86 -6.59 -29.43
N GLY A 576 44.25 -7.36 -30.35
CA GLY A 576 44.99 -8.13 -31.35
C GLY A 576 45.50 -7.21 -32.44
N THR A 577 46.82 -7.15 -32.64
CA THR A 577 47.45 -6.26 -33.64
C THR A 577 48.27 -7.01 -34.71
N ASN A 578 48.29 -6.43 -35.91
CA ASN A 578 49.10 -6.84 -37.06
C ASN A 578 49.44 -5.59 -37.90
N PRO A 579 50.70 -5.11 -37.90
CA PRO A 579 51.10 -3.93 -38.69
C PRO A 579 51.13 -4.26 -40.19
N GLU A 580 50.85 -3.27 -41.04
CA GLU A 580 50.88 -3.45 -42.51
C GLU A 580 51.98 -2.57 -43.12
N ALA A 581 53.00 -3.19 -43.70
CA ALA A 581 54.16 -2.52 -44.25
C ALA A 581 53.98 -2.19 -45.74
N ARG A 582 54.08 -0.91 -46.10
CA ARG A 582 54.07 -0.45 -47.50
C ARG A 582 55.37 0.28 -47.85
N ILE A 583 55.71 0.31 -49.13
CA ILE A 583 56.83 1.09 -49.67
C ILE A 583 56.39 1.83 -50.94
N ALA A 584 56.82 3.08 -51.09
CA ALA A 584 56.44 3.97 -52.20
C ALA A 584 57.63 4.84 -52.65
N PRO A 585 57.64 5.34 -53.90
CA PRO A 585 56.73 4.97 -55.01
C PRO A 585 56.96 3.52 -55.46
N ALA A 586 56.03 2.95 -56.23
CA ALA A 586 56.09 1.55 -56.66
C ALA A 586 57.23 1.25 -57.67
N SER A 587 57.75 2.28 -58.33
CA SER A 587 58.96 2.25 -59.14
C SER A 587 59.54 3.67 -59.27
N ILE A 588 60.82 3.79 -59.62
CA ILE A 588 61.50 5.08 -59.85
C ILE A 588 62.16 5.09 -61.23
N ASP A 589 62.08 6.23 -61.92
CA ASP A 589 62.81 6.52 -63.15
C ASP A 589 63.45 7.91 -63.05
N PHE A 590 64.75 8.00 -63.33
CA PHE A 590 65.50 9.27 -63.36
C PHE A 590 65.65 9.85 -64.77
N GLY A 591 65.11 9.20 -65.81
CA GLY A 591 65.17 9.69 -67.18
C GLY A 591 66.61 9.74 -67.74
N ALA A 592 66.84 10.66 -68.68
CA ALA A 592 68.16 10.89 -69.28
C ALA A 592 68.94 11.96 -68.48
N VAL A 593 70.11 11.58 -67.97
CA VAL A 593 70.97 12.40 -67.12
C VAL A 593 72.39 12.42 -67.70
N PRO A 594 73.08 13.57 -67.80
CA PRO A 594 74.42 13.62 -68.38
C PRO A 594 75.42 12.73 -67.66
N VAL A 595 76.26 12.03 -68.42
CA VAL A 595 77.26 11.10 -67.87
C VAL A 595 78.25 11.85 -66.98
N GLY A 596 78.30 11.47 -65.70
CA GLY A 596 79.07 12.14 -64.65
C GLY A 596 78.31 13.22 -63.87
N SER A 597 77.10 13.62 -64.29
CA SER A 597 76.24 14.54 -63.54
C SER A 597 75.28 13.79 -62.61
N PRO A 598 74.98 14.31 -61.41
CA PRO A 598 73.96 13.75 -60.54
C PRO A 598 72.55 14.14 -61.00
N ALA A 599 71.59 13.23 -60.83
CA ALA A 599 70.17 13.52 -60.91
C ALA A 599 69.65 14.17 -59.62
N ALA A 600 68.50 14.84 -59.69
CA ALA A 600 67.74 15.20 -58.49
C ALA A 600 67.34 13.93 -57.72
N PRO A 601 67.52 13.86 -56.38
CA PRO A 601 67.21 12.66 -55.61
C PRO A 601 65.70 12.45 -55.45
N VAL A 602 65.27 11.19 -55.58
CA VAL A 602 63.86 10.79 -55.41
C VAL A 602 63.66 10.19 -54.02
N ALA A 603 62.60 10.61 -53.33
CA ALA A 603 62.25 10.06 -52.02
C ALA A 603 61.67 8.63 -52.13
N VAL A 604 62.17 7.74 -51.29
CA VAL A 604 61.60 6.41 -51.02
C VAL A 604 61.02 6.44 -49.61
N THR A 605 59.76 6.03 -49.49
CA THR A 605 58.99 6.09 -48.24
C THR A 605 58.53 4.69 -47.88
N VAL A 606 58.99 4.16 -46.74
CA VAL A 606 58.37 3.00 -46.07
C VAL A 606 57.34 3.54 -45.08
N SER A 607 56.13 3.00 -45.07
CA SER A 607 55.06 3.44 -44.16
C SER A 607 54.39 2.26 -43.46
N ASN A 608 53.90 2.51 -42.24
CA ASN A 608 52.97 1.61 -41.57
C ASN A 608 51.54 2.05 -41.92
N ALA A 609 50.83 1.25 -42.71
CA ALA A 609 49.45 1.48 -43.12
C ALA A 609 48.42 0.67 -42.29
N GLY A 610 48.90 -0.16 -41.35
CA GLY A 610 48.08 -1.04 -40.52
C GLY A 610 48.05 -0.62 -39.05
N PHE A 611 47.68 -1.55 -38.18
CA PHE A 611 47.44 -1.30 -36.75
C PHE A 611 48.48 -1.99 -35.86
N GLY A 612 48.90 -1.31 -34.79
CA GLY A 612 50.08 -1.68 -34.01
C GLY A 612 51.40 -1.22 -34.65
N THR A 613 52.51 -1.40 -33.92
CA THR A 613 53.82 -0.84 -34.31
C THR A 613 54.56 -1.72 -35.33
N LEU A 614 55.07 -1.09 -36.40
CA LEU A 614 55.91 -1.73 -37.42
C LEU A 614 57.40 -1.43 -37.16
N THR A 615 58.20 -2.44 -36.83
CA THR A 615 59.66 -2.31 -36.80
C THR A 615 60.23 -2.53 -38.20
N VAL A 616 60.83 -1.51 -38.80
CA VAL A 616 61.67 -1.64 -39.99
C VAL A 616 63.06 -2.07 -39.55
N HIS A 617 63.41 -3.34 -39.76
CA HIS A 617 64.69 -3.92 -39.35
C HIS A 617 65.87 -3.42 -40.20
N THR A 618 65.67 -3.28 -41.51
CA THR A 618 66.67 -2.74 -42.45
C THR A 618 66.00 -2.03 -43.62
N LEU A 619 66.67 -1.02 -44.20
CA LEU A 619 66.34 -0.36 -45.46
C LEU A 619 67.65 -0.03 -46.18
N GLY A 620 67.78 -0.36 -47.47
CA GLY A 620 69.02 -0.17 -48.22
C GLY A 620 68.94 -0.62 -49.70
N MET A 621 70.08 -0.64 -50.39
CA MET A 621 70.15 -1.10 -51.78
C MET A 621 70.02 -2.64 -51.87
N GLY A 622 69.12 -3.12 -52.73
CA GLY A 622 68.91 -4.54 -53.01
C GLY A 622 70.06 -5.18 -53.79
N SER A 623 70.22 -6.49 -53.64
CA SER A 623 71.28 -7.27 -54.28
C SER A 623 71.21 -7.20 -55.81
N GLY A 624 72.33 -6.87 -56.46
CA GLY A 624 72.42 -6.72 -57.92
C GLY A 624 72.19 -5.30 -58.44
N SER A 625 71.90 -4.33 -57.56
CA SER A 625 71.78 -2.92 -57.94
C SER A 625 73.06 -2.36 -58.57
N ASN A 626 72.91 -1.52 -59.59
CA ASN A 626 74.02 -0.84 -60.24
C ASN A 626 74.65 0.24 -59.32
N PRO A 627 75.99 0.37 -59.26
CA PRO A 627 76.67 1.35 -58.39
C PRO A 627 76.45 2.83 -58.77
N ASP A 628 75.86 3.10 -59.94
CA ASP A 628 75.43 4.45 -60.34
C ASP A 628 74.25 4.97 -59.46
N PHE A 629 73.68 4.12 -58.58
CA PHE A 629 72.66 4.48 -57.59
C PHE A 629 73.18 4.38 -56.14
N SER A 630 72.71 5.27 -55.26
CA SER A 630 72.95 5.16 -53.81
C SER A 630 71.75 5.65 -52.98
N LEU A 631 71.50 5.00 -51.84
CA LEU A 631 70.48 5.42 -50.88
C LEU A 631 71.13 6.20 -49.72
N GLN A 632 70.62 7.40 -49.44
CA GLN A 632 71.15 8.33 -48.45
C GLN A 632 70.00 8.95 -47.63
N ASN A 633 70.32 9.81 -46.66
CA ASN A 633 69.36 10.63 -45.91
C ASN A 633 68.15 9.86 -45.34
N ILE A 634 68.41 8.69 -44.74
CA ILE A 634 67.38 7.90 -44.04
C ILE A 634 66.95 8.65 -42.77
N SER A 635 65.65 8.95 -42.63
CA SER A 635 65.14 9.90 -41.62
C SER A 635 65.05 9.37 -40.19
N ARG A 636 65.25 8.06 -39.96
CA ARG A 636 65.45 7.47 -38.62
C ARG A 636 66.60 6.45 -38.65
N PRO A 637 67.38 6.30 -37.56
CA PRO A 637 68.33 5.21 -37.44
C PRO A 637 67.61 3.85 -37.42
N LEU A 638 68.27 2.80 -37.91
CA LEU A 638 67.70 1.45 -38.02
C LEU A 638 68.24 0.51 -36.93
N PRO A 639 67.43 -0.42 -36.37
CA PRO A 639 66.02 -0.63 -36.66
C PRO A 639 65.14 0.54 -36.19
N ALA A 640 64.08 0.83 -36.94
CA ALA A 640 63.19 1.98 -36.70
C ALA A 640 61.74 1.51 -36.49
N ASP A 641 61.15 1.88 -35.36
CA ASP A 641 59.73 1.65 -35.09
C ASP A 641 58.86 2.75 -35.69
N LEU A 642 57.77 2.34 -36.34
CA LEU A 642 56.76 3.19 -36.97
C LEU A 642 55.37 2.85 -36.38
N ALA A 643 54.80 3.79 -35.62
CA ALA A 643 53.39 3.73 -35.24
C ALA A 643 52.48 3.83 -36.49
N PRO A 644 51.19 3.47 -36.42
CA PRO A 644 50.24 3.62 -37.52
C PRO A 644 50.30 5.02 -38.17
N GLY A 645 50.30 5.08 -39.49
CA GLY A 645 50.44 6.32 -40.27
C GLY A 645 51.84 6.94 -40.29
N GLN A 646 52.79 6.50 -39.44
CA GLN A 646 54.15 7.01 -39.48
C GLN A 646 54.95 6.46 -40.67
N VAL A 647 55.93 7.25 -41.09
CA VAL A 647 56.77 6.98 -42.25
C VAL A 647 58.26 7.04 -41.92
N LEU A 648 59.02 6.19 -42.60
CA LEU A 648 60.47 6.24 -42.73
C LEU A 648 60.80 6.64 -44.16
N THR A 649 61.49 7.75 -44.34
CA THR A 649 61.90 8.28 -45.64
C THR A 649 63.41 8.10 -45.86
N ALA A 650 63.81 7.93 -47.11
CA ALA A 650 65.20 7.91 -47.57
C ALA A 650 65.29 8.53 -48.96
N GLN A 651 66.46 9.02 -49.37
CA GLN A 651 66.67 9.60 -50.70
C GLN A 651 67.50 8.67 -51.58
N LEU A 652 66.94 8.28 -52.72
CA LEU A 652 67.65 7.57 -53.77
C LEU A 652 68.29 8.58 -54.73
N HIS A 653 69.61 8.52 -54.85
CA HIS A 653 70.40 9.31 -55.79
C HIS A 653 70.80 8.45 -56.99
N PHE A 654 70.91 9.07 -58.18
CA PHE A 654 71.43 8.48 -59.40
C PHE A 654 72.52 9.38 -60.00
N THR A 655 73.60 8.81 -60.53
CA THR A 655 74.72 9.55 -61.16
C THR A 655 75.41 8.64 -62.20
N PRO A 656 74.95 8.60 -63.47
CA PRO A 656 75.40 7.62 -64.45
C PRO A 656 76.89 7.78 -64.78
N GLN A 657 77.68 6.72 -64.57
CA GLN A 657 79.14 6.72 -64.84
C GLN A 657 79.49 6.37 -66.30
N ALA A 658 78.49 6.00 -67.11
CA ALA A 658 78.59 5.86 -68.57
C ALA A 658 77.19 5.99 -69.20
N ALA A 659 77.11 6.02 -70.54
CA ALA A 659 75.84 6.08 -71.27
C ALA A 659 75.01 4.78 -71.16
N GLY A 660 73.74 4.84 -71.60
CA GLY A 660 72.82 3.71 -71.61
C GLY A 660 72.03 3.52 -70.30
N GLU A 661 71.09 2.58 -70.30
CA GLU A 661 70.21 2.27 -69.17
C GLU A 661 70.98 1.71 -67.95
N ARG A 662 70.51 2.05 -66.75
CA ARG A 662 70.97 1.60 -65.44
C ARG A 662 69.77 1.19 -64.62
N THR A 663 69.90 0.12 -63.82
CA THR A 663 68.82 -0.37 -62.96
C THR A 663 69.31 -0.71 -61.56
N ALA A 664 68.42 -0.58 -60.59
CA ALA A 664 68.65 -0.90 -59.18
C ALA A 664 67.35 -1.33 -58.49
N ALA A 665 67.44 -1.72 -57.23
CA ALA A 665 66.28 -1.83 -56.35
C ALA A 665 66.64 -1.28 -54.95
N VAL A 666 65.66 -0.69 -54.28
CA VAL A 666 65.71 -0.41 -52.84
C VAL A 666 64.90 -1.50 -52.14
N ALA A 667 65.42 -2.04 -51.03
CA ALA A 667 64.82 -3.14 -50.29
C ALA A 667 64.73 -2.82 -48.80
N ALA A 668 63.63 -3.25 -48.17
CA ALA A 668 63.43 -3.16 -46.72
C ALA A 668 63.03 -4.52 -46.15
N ALA A 669 63.39 -4.78 -44.89
CA ALA A 669 62.94 -5.93 -44.11
C ALA A 669 62.22 -5.44 -42.86
N THR A 670 61.11 -6.06 -42.49
CA THR A 670 60.16 -5.51 -41.51
C THR A 670 59.61 -6.58 -40.55
N SER A 671 58.94 -6.14 -39.47
CA SER A 671 58.21 -7.01 -38.53
C SER A 671 56.78 -7.35 -38.95
N ASP A 672 56.31 -6.85 -40.11
CA ASP A 672 55.08 -7.33 -40.73
C ASP A 672 55.28 -8.80 -41.12
N ARG A 673 54.35 -9.66 -40.68
CA ARG A 673 54.39 -11.10 -40.91
C ARG A 673 54.05 -11.47 -42.35
N ASP A 674 53.21 -10.68 -42.99
CA ASP A 674 52.68 -10.90 -44.33
C ASP A 674 53.52 -10.16 -45.39
N ALA A 675 54.15 -9.03 -45.02
CA ALA A 675 55.16 -8.31 -45.81
C ALA A 675 56.54 -8.16 -45.10
N PRO A 676 57.22 -9.27 -44.74
CA PRO A 676 58.50 -9.24 -44.02
C PRO A 676 59.67 -8.70 -44.88
N ASN A 677 59.50 -8.60 -46.20
CA ASN A 677 60.44 -7.98 -47.13
C ASN A 677 59.68 -7.17 -48.18
N LEU A 678 60.13 -5.95 -48.47
CA LEU A 678 59.56 -5.02 -49.45
C LEU A 678 60.64 -4.56 -50.43
N THR A 679 60.28 -4.27 -51.69
CA THR A 679 61.22 -3.83 -52.73
C THR A 679 60.63 -2.81 -53.71
N VAL A 680 61.39 -1.77 -54.05
CA VAL A 680 61.09 -0.79 -55.12
C VAL A 680 62.17 -0.88 -56.21
N PRO A 681 61.84 -1.20 -57.47
CA PRO A 681 62.78 -1.12 -58.60
C PRO A 681 62.99 0.33 -59.06
N ALA A 682 64.22 0.64 -59.48
CA ALA A 682 64.61 1.95 -60.01
C ALA A 682 65.38 1.83 -61.34
N ARG A 683 65.24 2.81 -62.23
CA ARG A 683 66.02 2.92 -63.49
C ARG A 683 66.45 4.35 -63.80
N GLY A 684 67.35 4.51 -64.76
CA GLY A 684 67.80 5.80 -65.32
C GLY A 684 68.77 5.61 -66.48
N TYR A 685 69.09 6.68 -67.22
CA TYR A 685 69.86 6.61 -68.47
C TYR A 685 70.94 7.70 -68.55
N GLY A 686 72.09 7.42 -69.17
CA GLY A 686 73.15 8.42 -69.41
C GLY A 686 73.06 9.11 -70.78
N GLY A 687 72.71 10.40 -70.85
CA GLY A 687 72.46 11.19 -72.09
C GLY A 687 72.40 12.73 -71.90
N THR A 688 72.29 13.52 -72.99
CA THR A 688 72.35 15.01 -72.97
C THR A 688 70.99 15.70 -73.22
N PRO A 689 70.79 16.98 -72.82
CA PRO A 689 69.51 17.72 -73.01
C PRO A 689 69.33 18.36 -74.41
N GLU A 690 68.17 18.99 -74.60
CA GLU A 690 67.64 19.55 -75.87
C GLU A 690 67.91 21.07 -76.07
N ILE A 691 67.67 21.60 -77.28
CA ILE A 691 67.73 23.05 -77.61
C ILE A 691 66.60 23.40 -78.60
N CYS A 692 65.83 24.45 -78.31
CA CYS A 692 64.73 24.96 -79.15
C CYS A 692 65.24 25.63 -80.45
N ASP A 693 65.69 24.86 -81.45
CA ASP A 693 66.22 25.36 -82.73
C ASP A 693 65.60 24.74 -84.01
N GLY A 694 64.62 23.84 -83.86
CA GLY A 694 64.00 23.07 -84.93
C GLY A 694 64.65 21.71 -85.20
N SER A 695 65.36 21.15 -84.21
CA SER A 695 66.13 19.90 -84.32
C SER A 695 65.84 18.91 -83.18
N ASP A 696 66.33 17.67 -83.32
CA ASP A 696 66.41 16.64 -82.27
C ASP A 696 67.88 16.55 -81.79
N ASN A 697 68.21 17.21 -80.68
CA ASN A 697 69.58 17.28 -80.14
C ASN A 697 69.87 16.12 -79.18
N ASN A 698 68.88 15.67 -78.42
CA ASN A 698 69.00 14.59 -77.43
C ASN A 698 68.83 13.18 -78.02
N GLY A 699 68.21 13.06 -79.21
CA GLY A 699 68.08 11.85 -79.99
C GLY A 699 66.86 10.99 -79.66
N ASN A 700 65.82 11.56 -79.04
CA ASN A 700 64.61 10.82 -78.64
C ASN A 700 63.52 10.76 -79.74
N THR A 701 63.74 11.39 -80.89
CA THR A 701 62.81 11.52 -82.04
C THR A 701 61.66 12.51 -81.88
N GLN A 702 61.71 13.38 -80.86
CA GLN A 702 60.93 14.62 -80.77
C GLN A 702 61.79 15.82 -81.21
N THR A 703 61.26 17.04 -81.10
CA THR A 703 61.83 18.26 -81.67
C THR A 703 61.23 19.45 -80.94
N ASP A 704 62.06 20.33 -80.39
CA ASP A 704 61.67 21.50 -79.59
C ASP A 704 60.70 21.17 -78.42
N GLU A 705 60.87 20.05 -77.72
CA GLU A 705 60.16 19.81 -76.45
C GLU A 705 60.77 20.61 -75.27
N GLY A 706 59.93 21.19 -74.41
CA GLY A 706 60.38 21.98 -73.25
C GLY A 706 60.64 23.47 -73.55
N CYS A 707 59.80 24.11 -74.36
CA CYS A 707 60.03 25.46 -74.93
C CYS A 707 58.86 26.46 -74.72
N ASN A 708 57.81 26.07 -74.00
CA ASN A 708 56.62 26.87 -73.61
C ASN A 708 55.79 25.92 -72.72
N ASP A 709 56.16 25.78 -71.45
CA ASP A 709 55.72 24.66 -70.62
C ASP A 709 54.36 24.88 -69.93
N ASP A 710 53.89 26.13 -69.81
CA ASP A 710 52.56 26.46 -69.27
C ASP A 710 51.50 26.83 -70.34
N GLY A 711 51.92 27.15 -71.57
CA GLY A 711 51.05 27.46 -72.70
C GLY A 711 50.64 28.94 -72.83
N ASP A 712 51.24 29.87 -72.08
CA ASP A 712 50.80 31.28 -72.03
C ASP A 712 51.06 32.09 -73.34
N ASN A 713 51.97 31.60 -74.19
CA ASN A 713 52.44 32.12 -75.49
C ASN A 713 53.73 32.97 -75.48
N TYR A 714 54.38 33.17 -74.34
CA TYR A 714 55.78 33.60 -74.26
C TYR A 714 56.73 32.39 -74.20
N CYS A 715 58.01 32.65 -73.89
CA CYS A 715 59.15 31.73 -73.97
C CYS A 715 60.21 32.21 -72.95
N ASP A 716 60.82 31.28 -72.20
CA ASP A 716 61.85 31.52 -71.17
C ASP A 716 62.92 32.55 -71.59
N ARG A 717 63.08 33.58 -70.77
CA ARG A 717 64.11 34.63 -70.83
C ARG A 717 65.56 34.11 -70.92
N ASN A 718 65.82 32.85 -70.58
CA ASN A 718 67.13 32.20 -70.70
C ASN A 718 67.35 31.46 -72.04
N MET A 719 66.29 31.18 -72.81
CA MET A 719 66.39 30.54 -74.13
C MET A 719 66.93 31.53 -75.17
N THR A 720 67.91 31.12 -75.99
CA THR A 720 68.47 31.97 -77.05
C THR A 720 67.56 32.05 -78.28
N CYS A 721 66.45 32.79 -78.17
CA CYS A 721 65.58 33.08 -79.30
C CYS A 721 66.33 33.76 -80.46
N ALA A 722 66.09 33.27 -81.68
CA ALA A 722 66.49 33.94 -82.91
C ALA A 722 65.73 35.26 -83.11
N ALA A 723 66.19 36.11 -84.03
CA ALA A 723 65.65 37.45 -84.29
C ALA A 723 64.22 37.51 -84.91
N THR A 724 63.48 36.41 -84.83
CA THR A 724 62.06 36.24 -85.18
C THR A 724 61.47 35.20 -84.21
N PRO A 725 60.36 35.49 -83.50
CA PRO A 725 59.81 34.56 -82.52
C PRO A 725 59.49 33.17 -83.10
N PRO A 726 59.75 32.08 -82.37
CA PRO A 726 59.30 30.73 -82.75
C PRO A 726 57.78 30.64 -82.90
N ALA A 727 57.31 29.69 -83.71
CA ALA A 727 55.86 29.50 -83.94
C ALA A 727 55.09 29.01 -82.70
N ILE A 728 55.80 28.55 -81.66
CA ILE A 728 55.25 28.11 -80.37
C ILE A 728 55.16 29.23 -79.32
N CYS A 729 55.85 30.36 -79.52
CA CYS A 729 55.89 31.52 -78.60
C CYS A 729 55.57 32.84 -79.35
N PRO A 730 54.32 33.05 -79.79
CA PRO A 730 53.95 34.23 -80.59
C PRO A 730 53.88 35.55 -79.79
N GLY A 731 53.87 35.52 -78.45
CA GLY A 731 53.91 36.71 -77.59
C GLY A 731 55.29 37.37 -77.56
N GLY A 732 56.35 36.58 -77.39
CA GLY A 732 57.74 37.05 -77.33
C GLY A 732 58.66 36.08 -76.59
N CYS A 733 59.91 36.51 -76.34
CA CYS A 733 60.89 35.75 -75.55
C CYS A 733 61.46 36.65 -74.44
N LEU A 734 60.64 36.91 -73.42
CA LEU A 734 61.00 37.64 -72.20
C LEU A 734 60.23 37.09 -70.99
N ASP A 735 59.80 35.82 -71.03
CA ASP A 735 59.09 35.22 -69.91
C ASP A 735 60.01 35.11 -68.70
N CYS A 736 59.66 35.77 -67.59
CA CYS A 736 60.46 35.73 -66.38
C CYS A 736 60.16 34.52 -65.47
N ASN A 737 59.13 33.72 -65.78
CA ASN A 737 58.87 32.39 -65.22
C ASN A 737 57.96 31.51 -66.13
N ASP A 738 58.56 30.84 -67.13
CA ASP A 738 57.97 29.93 -68.15
C ASP A 738 57.22 28.68 -67.61
N THR A 739 56.89 28.67 -66.31
CA THR A 739 56.13 27.63 -65.61
C THR A 739 54.91 28.17 -64.86
N ASN A 740 54.62 29.47 -64.96
CA ASN A 740 53.46 30.10 -64.34
C ASN A 740 52.84 31.19 -65.26
N PRO A 741 51.66 30.94 -65.84
CA PRO A 741 51.05 31.80 -66.88
C PRO A 741 50.42 33.07 -66.30
N GLN A 742 50.88 33.50 -65.13
CA GLN A 742 50.51 34.71 -64.38
C GLN A 742 51.73 35.61 -64.09
N ILE A 743 52.92 35.28 -64.61
CA ILE A 743 54.15 36.08 -64.50
C ILE A 743 54.71 36.30 -65.91
N ASN A 744 54.25 37.33 -66.62
CA ASN A 744 54.68 37.61 -68.00
C ASN A 744 54.36 39.05 -68.45
N PRO A 745 54.96 39.55 -69.56
CA PRO A 745 54.76 40.91 -70.09
C PRO A 745 53.34 41.36 -70.50
N GLY A 746 52.29 40.62 -70.15
CA GLY A 746 50.89 40.98 -70.34
C GLY A 746 50.06 41.13 -69.05
N GLN A 747 50.65 40.95 -67.87
CA GLN A 747 49.96 40.96 -66.57
C GLN A 747 49.88 42.36 -65.93
N GLN A 748 49.52 42.43 -64.65
CA GLN A 748 49.56 43.64 -63.82
C GLN A 748 50.18 43.31 -62.47
N GLU A 749 51.06 44.17 -61.98
CA GLU A 749 51.75 44.03 -60.70
C GLU A 749 50.81 44.02 -59.48
N VAL A 750 51.00 43.04 -58.61
CA VAL A 750 50.37 42.90 -57.29
C VAL A 750 51.44 42.81 -56.19
N CYS A 751 51.01 42.93 -54.92
CA CYS A 751 51.93 42.86 -53.79
C CYS A 751 52.19 41.39 -53.39
N ASP A 752 53.06 40.68 -54.11
CA ASP A 752 53.43 39.28 -53.84
C ASP A 752 54.96 39.00 -53.86
N GLY A 753 55.78 40.02 -54.14
CA GLY A 753 57.24 39.92 -54.13
C GLY A 753 57.84 39.41 -55.44
N VAL A 754 57.04 39.32 -56.50
CA VAL A 754 57.43 38.89 -57.84
C VAL A 754 57.16 40.01 -58.85
N ASP A 755 58.11 40.21 -59.77
CA ASP A 755 58.00 41.02 -60.99
C ASP A 755 56.91 40.40 -61.91
N ASN A 756 55.62 40.70 -61.69
CA ASN A 756 54.51 39.97 -62.32
C ASN A 756 54.37 40.30 -63.81
N ASP A 757 54.66 41.54 -64.22
CA ASP A 757 54.63 41.99 -65.61
C ASP A 757 56.01 42.01 -66.31
N CYS A 758 57.05 41.50 -65.63
CA CYS A 758 58.43 41.42 -66.11
C CYS A 758 59.10 42.78 -66.48
N ASP A 759 58.56 43.93 -66.07
CA ASP A 759 59.14 45.29 -66.21
C ASP A 759 60.50 45.44 -65.49
N ASN A 760 60.74 44.64 -64.44
CA ASN A 760 61.90 44.66 -63.53
C ASN A 760 61.83 45.71 -62.39
N ALA A 761 60.65 46.30 -62.15
CA ALA A 761 60.23 46.72 -60.82
C ALA A 761 59.61 45.54 -60.04
N ILE A 762 59.31 45.74 -58.75
CA ILE A 762 58.62 44.77 -57.87
C ILE A 762 57.86 45.57 -56.78
N ASP A 763 56.67 45.10 -56.37
CA ASP A 763 55.97 45.54 -55.15
C ASP A 763 55.77 47.08 -55.08
N GLY A 764 55.88 47.70 -53.90
CA GLY A 764 55.81 49.15 -53.67
C GLY A 764 56.91 50.00 -54.31
N ALA A 765 57.82 49.40 -55.10
CA ALA A 765 58.73 50.13 -55.98
C ALA A 765 58.16 50.31 -57.40
N ASP A 766 57.14 49.54 -57.77
CA ASP A 766 56.46 49.59 -59.07
C ASP A 766 55.42 50.73 -59.15
N PRO A 767 55.35 51.49 -60.26
CA PRO A 767 54.40 52.59 -60.44
C PRO A 767 53.01 52.17 -60.95
N THR A 768 52.81 50.89 -61.28
CA THR A 768 51.56 50.27 -61.79
C THR A 768 50.82 49.43 -60.75
N LEU A 769 51.51 49.02 -59.68
CA LEU A 769 51.05 48.22 -58.54
C LEU A 769 49.56 48.42 -58.21
N GLN A 770 48.80 47.32 -58.20
CA GLN A 770 47.41 47.33 -57.79
C GLN A 770 47.26 47.51 -56.27
N ILE A 771 47.00 48.74 -55.84
CA ILE A 771 46.84 49.13 -54.43
C ILE A 771 45.61 48.47 -53.79
N ALA A 772 45.83 47.77 -52.66
CA ALA A 772 44.77 47.12 -51.89
C ALA A 772 43.95 48.09 -51.01
N LEU A 773 42.76 47.64 -50.61
CA LEU A 773 41.98 48.25 -49.53
C LEU A 773 42.58 47.88 -48.17
N CYS A 774 42.57 48.81 -47.21
CA CYS A 774 42.96 48.55 -45.82
C CYS A 774 42.08 47.47 -45.16
N GLU A 775 42.53 46.89 -44.04
CA GLU A 775 41.86 45.79 -43.35
C GLU A 775 40.48 46.16 -42.79
N LEU A 776 40.35 47.37 -42.21
CA LEU A 776 39.08 47.86 -41.66
C LEU A 776 38.30 48.61 -42.75
N GLN A 777 37.20 48.01 -43.21
CA GLN A 777 36.30 48.57 -44.23
C GLN A 777 34.88 48.84 -43.71
N ALA A 778 34.68 48.77 -42.40
CA ALA A 778 33.41 49.10 -41.77
C ALA A 778 33.34 50.57 -41.34
N GLY A 779 32.16 51.00 -40.88
CA GLY A 779 31.92 52.32 -40.30
C GLY A 779 32.50 53.50 -41.09
N VAL A 780 33.18 54.37 -40.35
CA VAL A 780 33.87 55.55 -40.90
C VAL A 780 35.10 55.21 -41.76
N CYS A 781 35.63 53.98 -41.67
CA CYS A 781 36.81 53.52 -42.40
C CYS A 781 36.52 53.03 -43.83
N ALA A 782 35.26 52.74 -44.16
CA ALA A 782 34.84 52.19 -45.46
C ALA A 782 35.39 52.99 -46.66
N GLY A 783 36.27 52.38 -47.44
CA GLY A 783 36.97 52.98 -48.58
C GLY A 783 38.44 53.34 -48.34
N SER A 784 38.99 53.09 -47.15
CA SER A 784 40.41 53.31 -46.85
C SER A 784 41.32 52.39 -47.69
N GLN A 785 42.46 52.90 -48.17
CA GLN A 785 43.40 52.17 -49.03
C GLN A 785 44.82 52.20 -48.45
N HIS A 786 45.59 51.13 -48.67
CA HIS A 786 47.02 51.12 -48.34
C HIS A 786 47.77 52.19 -49.18
N ARG A 787 48.93 52.63 -48.70
CA ARG A 787 49.88 53.45 -49.45
C ARG A 787 50.88 52.53 -50.15
N PRO A 788 51.40 52.84 -51.36
CA PRO A 788 52.37 51.98 -52.06
C PRO A 788 53.57 51.55 -51.19
N ALA A 789 54.05 52.43 -50.31
CA ALA A 789 55.16 52.15 -49.39
C ALA A 789 54.86 51.14 -48.25
N GLN A 790 53.59 50.72 -48.09
CA GLN A 790 53.23 49.59 -47.22
C GLN A 790 53.37 48.24 -47.94
N CYS A 791 53.43 48.19 -49.28
CA CYS A 791 53.80 46.95 -49.95
C CYS A 791 55.31 46.72 -49.82
N GLN A 792 55.71 45.78 -48.96
CA GLN A 792 57.10 45.45 -48.66
C GLN A 792 57.29 43.93 -48.58
N SER A 793 58.25 43.42 -49.35
CA SER A 793 58.67 42.00 -49.33
C SER A 793 57.54 41.01 -49.67
N GLY A 794 56.68 41.36 -50.64
CA GLY A 794 55.54 40.56 -51.07
C GLY A 794 54.37 40.51 -50.11
N THR A 795 54.27 41.48 -49.21
CA THR A 795 53.17 41.63 -48.26
C THR A 795 52.82 43.09 -48.04
N TRP A 796 51.54 43.38 -47.84
CA TRP A 796 51.10 44.66 -47.30
C TRP A 796 51.39 44.72 -45.79
N ASP A 797 52.25 45.66 -45.38
CA ASP A 797 52.29 46.15 -44.00
C ASP A 797 50.90 46.69 -43.62
N PRO A 798 50.42 46.45 -42.39
CA PRO A 798 49.07 46.85 -42.00
C PRO A 798 48.79 48.34 -42.15
N CYS A 799 47.53 48.71 -42.41
CA CYS A 799 47.14 50.12 -42.35
C CYS A 799 47.25 50.66 -40.92
N GLU A 800 47.95 51.78 -40.76
CA GLU A 800 48.09 52.45 -39.47
C GLU A 800 46.82 53.25 -39.14
N ALA A 801 46.63 53.60 -37.86
CA ALA A 801 45.59 54.55 -37.45
C ALA A 801 45.64 55.90 -38.22
N ALA A 802 46.82 56.25 -38.78
CA ALA A 802 47.03 57.44 -39.61
C ALA A 802 46.62 57.27 -41.09
N ASP A 803 46.23 56.07 -41.52
CA ASP A 803 45.61 55.81 -42.83
C ASP A 803 44.09 56.01 -42.73
N TYR A 804 43.47 55.34 -41.75
CA TYR A 804 42.04 55.46 -41.44
C TYR A 804 41.64 56.90 -41.08
N LEU A 805 42.40 57.58 -40.21
CA LEU A 805 42.16 58.99 -39.85
C LEU A 805 42.37 59.97 -41.03
N PHE A 806 43.17 59.59 -42.03
CA PHE A 806 43.37 60.40 -43.25
C PHE A 806 42.19 60.26 -44.22
N HIS A 807 41.57 59.08 -44.27
CA HIS A 807 40.33 58.85 -45.01
C HIS A 807 39.13 59.52 -44.33
N ASN A 808 38.97 59.36 -43.02
CA ASN A 808 37.86 59.95 -42.27
C ASN A 808 38.26 60.45 -40.88
N SER A 809 38.02 61.74 -40.62
CA SER A 809 38.42 62.41 -39.38
C SER A 809 37.58 62.05 -38.14
N ALA A 810 36.55 61.22 -38.28
CA ALA A 810 35.75 60.69 -37.17
C ALA A 810 36.36 59.44 -36.52
N TYR A 811 37.35 58.79 -37.15
CA TYR A 811 37.98 57.57 -36.65
C TYR A 811 38.61 57.75 -35.26
N GLY A 812 38.18 56.92 -34.29
CA GLY A 812 38.59 57.02 -32.88
C GLY A 812 37.73 56.15 -31.94
N PRO A 813 37.88 56.30 -30.61
CA PRO A 813 37.07 55.55 -29.65
C PRO A 813 35.60 56.01 -29.63
N GLU A 814 34.70 55.04 -29.53
CA GLU A 814 33.24 55.18 -29.62
C GLU A 814 32.56 56.22 -28.71
N VAL A 815 31.47 56.81 -29.21
CA VAL A 815 30.74 57.91 -28.57
C VAL A 815 29.22 57.69 -28.59
N CYS A 816 28.68 57.15 -27.49
CA CYS A 816 27.28 56.74 -27.37
C CYS A 816 26.24 57.77 -27.89
N GLY A 817 25.33 57.32 -28.74
CA GLY A 817 24.15 58.08 -29.17
C GLY A 817 24.33 58.99 -30.39
N ASN A 818 25.44 58.86 -31.14
CA ASN A 818 25.65 59.57 -32.42
C ASN A 818 25.24 58.76 -33.68
N ALA A 819 25.06 57.44 -33.54
CA ALA A 819 24.80 56.47 -34.62
C ALA A 819 25.88 56.46 -35.72
N LEU A 820 27.15 56.53 -35.33
CA LEU A 820 28.32 56.28 -36.16
C LEU A 820 29.09 55.06 -35.61
N ASP A 821 29.81 54.37 -36.48
CA ASP A 821 30.77 53.29 -36.17
C ASP A 821 32.14 53.91 -36.41
N GLU A 822 32.77 54.38 -35.33
CA GLU A 822 33.91 55.29 -35.28
C GLU A 822 35.22 54.56 -34.94
N ASP A 823 35.16 53.42 -34.23
CA ASP A 823 36.30 52.51 -34.07
C ASP A 823 36.47 51.52 -35.24
N CYS A 824 35.48 51.46 -36.14
CA CYS A 824 35.42 50.61 -37.34
C CYS A 824 35.34 49.09 -37.05
N SER A 825 34.81 48.72 -35.89
CA SER A 825 34.46 47.34 -35.54
C SER A 825 33.33 46.75 -36.38
N GLY A 826 32.47 47.59 -36.98
CA GLY A 826 31.33 47.17 -37.79
C GLY A 826 29.97 47.31 -37.11
N THR A 827 29.92 47.76 -35.86
CA THR A 827 28.69 48.05 -35.12
C THR A 827 28.78 49.40 -34.42
N ALA A 828 27.80 50.27 -34.67
CA ALA A 828 27.61 51.49 -33.87
C ALA A 828 27.05 51.08 -32.49
N ASN A 829 27.95 50.83 -31.54
CA ASN A 829 27.68 49.97 -30.38
C ASN A 829 27.10 50.72 -29.15
N ASP A 830 25.85 51.21 -29.24
CA ASP A 830 25.19 51.95 -28.16
C ASP A 830 24.57 51.07 -27.03
N LYS A 831 25.40 50.15 -26.50
CA LYS A 831 25.17 49.23 -25.37
C LYS A 831 24.00 48.24 -25.51
N ASP A 832 24.32 47.22 -26.29
CA ASP A 832 23.86 45.84 -26.25
C ASP A 832 24.96 45.05 -25.48
N LEU A 833 24.62 44.19 -24.50
CA LEU A 833 25.60 43.57 -23.59
C LEU A 833 25.88 42.08 -23.84
N ASP A 834 25.01 41.38 -24.56
CA ASP A 834 25.15 39.96 -24.93
C ASP A 834 25.15 39.70 -26.45
N GLY A 835 24.63 40.63 -27.26
CA GLY A 835 24.83 40.72 -28.70
C GLY A 835 23.60 40.46 -29.58
N ASP A 836 22.37 40.53 -29.06
CA ASP A 836 21.15 40.22 -29.83
C ASP A 836 20.55 41.40 -30.63
N GLY A 837 20.99 42.64 -30.37
CA GLY A 837 20.51 43.87 -31.01
C GLY A 837 19.49 44.69 -30.21
N PHE A 838 19.10 44.24 -29.01
CA PHE A 838 18.35 45.03 -28.04
C PHE A 838 19.32 45.73 -27.07
N ARG A 839 18.81 46.44 -26.04
CA ARG A 839 19.64 47.39 -25.26
C ARG A 839 19.19 47.53 -23.82
N ASP A 840 20.18 47.50 -22.92
CA ASP A 840 20.18 47.96 -21.52
C ASP A 840 19.09 48.99 -21.19
N ILE A 841 18.20 48.60 -20.28
CA ILE A 841 17.11 49.45 -19.77
C ILE A 841 17.62 50.73 -19.08
N ALA A 842 18.86 50.77 -18.59
CA ALA A 842 19.52 51.96 -18.06
C ALA A 842 20.13 52.87 -19.16
N CYS A 843 20.38 52.35 -20.37
CA CYS A 843 20.57 53.16 -21.58
C CYS A 843 19.24 53.63 -22.19
N GLY A 844 18.11 53.08 -21.74
CA GLY A 844 16.77 53.46 -22.18
C GLY A 844 16.24 52.62 -23.34
N GLY A 845 16.78 51.40 -23.53
CA GLY A 845 16.12 50.36 -24.31
C GLY A 845 14.98 49.70 -23.53
N ASN A 846 14.54 48.55 -24.02
CA ASN A 846 13.39 47.81 -23.54
C ASN A 846 13.69 46.35 -23.21
N ASP A 847 14.98 46.02 -23.08
CA ASP A 847 15.45 44.70 -22.67
C ASP A 847 15.08 44.34 -21.23
N CYS A 848 14.88 43.04 -20.95
CA CYS A 848 14.52 42.54 -19.62
C CYS A 848 15.60 41.65 -18.95
N ASP A 849 16.56 41.10 -19.69
CA ASP A 849 17.74 40.40 -19.13
C ASP A 849 18.98 40.58 -20.06
N ASP A 850 19.54 41.79 -20.05
CA ASP A 850 20.74 42.36 -20.73
C ASP A 850 22.04 41.58 -20.40
N GLY A 851 21.99 40.26 -20.59
CA GLY A 851 22.96 39.21 -20.29
C GLY A 851 22.54 37.81 -20.78
N ASN A 852 21.35 37.65 -21.38
CA ASN A 852 20.87 36.47 -22.09
C ASN A 852 20.32 36.88 -23.49
N PRO A 853 21.03 36.57 -24.60
CA PRO A 853 20.70 37.03 -25.96
C PRO A 853 19.52 36.26 -26.62
N ASN A 854 18.58 35.81 -25.79
CA ASN A 854 17.31 35.17 -26.14
C ASN A 854 16.14 35.73 -25.30
N SER A 855 16.41 36.65 -24.36
CA SER A 855 15.43 37.28 -23.45
C SER A 855 15.26 38.74 -23.84
N HIS A 856 14.64 38.98 -24.99
CA HIS A 856 14.56 40.28 -25.64
C HIS A 856 13.17 40.59 -26.24
N PRO A 857 12.79 41.87 -26.36
CA PRO A 857 11.53 42.33 -26.96
C PRO A 857 11.15 41.68 -28.30
N GLY A 858 10.18 40.77 -28.29
CA GLY A 858 9.74 40.04 -29.49
C GLY A 858 10.66 38.89 -29.90
N ALA A 859 11.30 38.22 -28.95
CA ALA A 859 11.96 36.93 -29.14
C ALA A 859 10.95 35.83 -29.53
N THR A 860 11.37 34.56 -29.45
CA THR A 860 10.44 33.43 -29.50
C THR A 860 10.50 32.74 -28.16
N GLU A 861 9.41 32.87 -27.39
CA GLU A 861 9.18 32.14 -26.14
C GLU A 861 9.66 30.69 -26.21
N ILE A 862 10.34 30.25 -25.15
CA ILE A 862 10.70 28.87 -24.88
C ILE A 862 10.19 28.48 -23.49
N LEU A 863 9.86 27.19 -23.30
CA LEU A 863 9.16 26.73 -22.09
C LEU A 863 10.13 26.56 -20.91
N ASP A 864 10.69 27.68 -20.42
CA ASP A 864 11.69 27.73 -19.35
C ASP A 864 11.23 28.46 -18.08
N THR A 865 10.02 29.04 -18.08
CA THR A 865 9.42 29.87 -17.02
C THR A 865 10.05 31.25 -16.78
N SER A 866 10.72 31.80 -17.79
CA SER A 866 11.24 33.18 -17.85
C SER A 866 10.55 33.98 -18.96
N ASP A 867 10.48 35.30 -18.78
CA ASP A 867 10.00 36.26 -19.78
C ASP A 867 11.06 36.32 -20.91
N ASN A 868 10.88 35.56 -22.01
CA ASN A 868 11.85 35.56 -23.12
C ASN A 868 11.52 36.67 -24.14
N ASP A 869 10.23 36.91 -24.40
CA ASP A 869 9.73 37.97 -25.30
C ASP A 869 9.76 39.38 -24.66
N CYS A 870 9.93 39.49 -23.33
CA CYS A 870 10.00 40.74 -22.55
C CYS A 870 8.73 41.63 -22.56
N ASP A 871 7.54 41.14 -22.93
CA ASP A 871 6.30 41.92 -22.78
C ASP A 871 5.72 41.92 -21.34
N GLY A 872 6.24 41.07 -20.45
CA GLY A 872 5.76 40.91 -19.08
C GLY A 872 5.09 39.56 -18.79
N LEU A 873 5.01 38.67 -19.78
CA LEU A 873 4.51 37.30 -19.68
C LEU A 873 5.66 36.32 -19.32
N VAL A 874 5.62 35.04 -19.72
CA VAL A 874 6.48 33.97 -19.11
C VAL A 874 6.60 32.65 -19.92
N ASP A 875 5.58 32.26 -20.70
CA ASP A 875 5.51 30.95 -21.39
C ASP A 875 4.40 30.97 -22.50
N GLU A 876 3.95 32.14 -22.98
CA GLU A 876 2.65 32.26 -23.67
C GLU A 876 2.65 31.74 -25.11
N GLY A 877 1.48 31.29 -25.56
CA GLY A 877 1.32 30.59 -26.84
C GLY A 877 1.96 29.19 -26.89
N LEU A 878 2.94 28.88 -26.02
CA LEU A 878 3.51 27.54 -25.88
C LEU A 878 2.63 26.60 -25.08
N ILE A 879 1.94 27.12 -24.05
CA ILE A 879 1.00 26.35 -23.23
C ILE A 879 -0.21 25.98 -24.10
N PRO A 880 -0.40 24.68 -24.46
CA PRO A 880 -1.47 24.30 -25.36
C PRO A 880 -2.84 24.39 -24.69
N ALA A 881 -3.89 24.65 -25.48
CA ALA A 881 -5.27 24.53 -25.01
C ALA A 881 -5.49 23.12 -24.42
N GLY A 882 -5.96 23.07 -23.17
CA GLY A 882 -6.07 21.84 -22.40
C GLY A 882 -4.88 21.47 -21.51
N ALA A 883 -3.81 22.26 -21.45
CA ALA A 883 -2.67 21.98 -20.57
C ALA A 883 -3.05 22.08 -19.09
N VAL A 884 -3.82 23.11 -18.75
CA VAL A 884 -4.47 23.29 -17.46
C VAL A 884 -5.97 23.26 -17.70
N ILE A 885 -6.73 22.56 -16.86
CA ILE A 885 -8.18 22.43 -16.98
C ILE A 885 -8.89 22.65 -15.64
N ILE A 886 -10.13 23.13 -15.66
CA ILE A 886 -10.97 23.31 -14.47
C ILE A 886 -11.51 21.93 -14.02
N THR A 887 -11.28 21.55 -12.76
CA THR A 887 -11.55 20.19 -12.23
C THR A 887 -12.54 20.11 -11.08
N GLU A 888 -12.68 21.16 -10.27
CA GLU A 888 -13.68 21.25 -9.19
C GLU A 888 -14.26 22.67 -9.12
N VAL A 889 -15.55 22.81 -8.82
CA VAL A 889 -16.23 24.11 -8.66
C VAL A 889 -17.23 24.04 -7.51
N MET A 890 -17.06 24.90 -6.49
CA MET A 890 -18.02 25.16 -5.43
C MET A 890 -18.70 26.51 -5.71
N TYR A 891 -19.87 26.47 -6.35
CA TYR A 891 -20.67 27.65 -6.69
C TYR A 891 -21.87 27.87 -5.73
N ASP A 892 -22.20 26.89 -4.88
CA ASP A 892 -23.38 26.88 -3.98
C ASP A 892 -22.99 26.35 -2.58
N PRO A 893 -22.23 27.12 -1.78
CA PRO A 893 -21.86 26.74 -0.41
C PRO A 893 -23.04 26.92 0.57
N ASN A 894 -23.13 26.07 1.60
CA ASN A 894 -24.30 25.97 2.49
C ASN A 894 -23.94 26.11 3.99
N ALA A 895 -22.74 25.67 4.39
CA ALA A 895 -22.24 25.85 5.75
C ALA A 895 -21.62 27.24 5.99
N VAL A 896 -21.26 27.95 4.92
CA VAL A 896 -20.84 29.37 4.90
C VAL A 896 -21.65 30.15 3.86
N ALA A 897 -21.37 31.44 3.65
CA ALA A 897 -22.07 32.26 2.67
C ALA A 897 -21.40 32.18 1.28
N ASP A 898 -22.19 32.27 0.19
CA ASP A 898 -21.76 32.46 -1.22
C ASP A 898 -20.46 33.29 -1.31
N THR A 899 -20.57 34.56 -0.90
CA THR A 899 -19.52 35.61 -0.95
C THR A 899 -18.34 35.39 0.02
N ALA A 900 -18.07 34.14 0.40
CA ALA A 900 -16.93 33.70 1.18
C ALA A 900 -16.53 32.25 0.85
N GLY A 901 -17.49 31.35 0.58
CA GLY A 901 -17.26 29.92 0.36
C GLY A 901 -17.08 29.48 -1.09
N GLU A 902 -17.30 30.37 -2.06
CA GLU A 902 -17.06 30.07 -3.47
C GLU A 902 -15.57 29.82 -3.77
N TYR A 903 -15.29 28.76 -4.51
CA TYR A 903 -13.97 28.46 -5.07
C TYR A 903 -14.09 27.61 -6.34
N PHE A 904 -13.03 27.62 -7.14
CA PHE A 904 -12.82 26.63 -8.19
C PHE A 904 -11.37 26.16 -8.20
N GLU A 905 -11.15 25.00 -8.80
CA GLU A 905 -9.87 24.33 -8.89
C GLU A 905 -9.46 24.18 -10.36
N VAL A 906 -8.19 24.46 -10.64
CA VAL A 906 -7.58 24.17 -11.95
C VAL A 906 -6.42 23.19 -11.78
N THR A 907 -6.44 22.11 -12.56
CA THR A 907 -5.41 21.05 -12.57
C THR A 907 -4.55 21.17 -13.82
N ASN A 908 -3.22 21.17 -13.65
CA ASN A 908 -2.29 20.98 -14.74
C ASN A 908 -2.26 19.49 -15.15
N VAL A 909 -2.80 19.17 -16.32
CA VAL A 909 -2.81 17.82 -16.92
C VAL A 909 -1.73 17.64 -18.00
N TRP A 910 -0.89 18.64 -18.21
CA TRP A 910 0.26 18.57 -19.11
C TRP A 910 1.49 17.91 -18.46
N THR A 911 2.56 17.75 -19.22
CA THR A 911 3.81 17.10 -18.80
C THR A 911 4.83 18.05 -18.19
N HIS A 912 4.63 19.35 -18.30
CA HIS A 912 5.52 20.40 -17.80
C HIS A 912 4.82 21.22 -16.70
N PRO A 913 5.56 21.85 -15.77
CA PRO A 913 4.98 22.85 -14.87
C PRO A 913 4.32 23.98 -15.67
N VAL A 914 3.31 24.62 -15.09
CA VAL A 914 2.67 25.81 -15.66
C VAL A 914 2.58 26.88 -14.57
N ASN A 915 3.08 28.08 -14.85
CA ASN A 915 2.91 29.24 -13.97
C ASN A 915 1.59 29.95 -14.30
N LEU A 916 0.68 30.13 -13.34
CA LEU A 916 -0.56 30.88 -13.57
C LEU A 916 -0.36 32.41 -13.59
N LYS A 917 0.85 32.96 -13.40
CA LYS A 917 1.07 34.42 -13.55
C LYS A 917 0.51 34.89 -14.89
N SER A 918 -0.22 36.01 -14.88
CA SER A 918 -0.91 36.62 -16.02
C SER A 918 -2.10 35.84 -16.59
N PHE A 919 -2.40 34.62 -16.13
CA PHE A 919 -3.65 33.94 -16.50
C PHE A 919 -4.86 34.75 -16.07
N ARG A 920 -5.82 34.87 -16.99
CA ARG A 920 -7.02 35.69 -16.89
C ARG A 920 -8.26 34.79 -16.87
N PHE A 921 -9.12 34.96 -15.87
CA PHE A 921 -10.40 34.27 -15.77
C PHE A 921 -11.53 35.26 -16.04
N ASN A 922 -12.51 34.88 -16.87
CA ASN A 922 -13.58 35.76 -17.34
C ASN A 922 -14.93 35.04 -17.45
N ASP A 923 -16.01 35.75 -17.15
CA ASP A 923 -17.37 35.46 -17.61
C ASP A 923 -17.64 36.21 -18.94
N LEU A 924 -18.46 35.61 -19.82
CA LEU A 924 -18.90 36.22 -21.08
C LEU A 924 -20.17 37.08 -20.93
N ASN A 925 -20.99 36.84 -19.91
CA ASN A 925 -22.23 37.55 -19.67
C ASN A 925 -21.96 38.95 -19.06
N SER A 926 -20.85 39.10 -18.34
CA SER A 926 -20.34 40.32 -17.74
C SER A 926 -18.83 40.47 -18.02
N PRO A 927 -18.41 41.20 -19.08
CA PRO A 927 -16.99 41.48 -19.35
C PRO A 927 -16.35 42.50 -18.38
N ALA A 928 -16.95 42.67 -17.20
CA ALA A 928 -16.39 43.36 -16.04
C ALA A 928 -16.24 42.42 -14.83
N ASP A 929 -16.71 41.18 -14.93
CA ASP A 929 -16.56 40.09 -13.96
C ASP A 929 -15.41 39.20 -14.48
N SER A 930 -14.19 39.56 -14.07
CA SER A 930 -12.94 38.95 -14.54
C SER A 930 -11.78 39.35 -13.64
N PHE A 931 -10.83 38.43 -13.43
CA PHE A 931 -9.59 38.73 -12.72
C PHE A 931 -8.36 38.22 -13.47
N VAL A 932 -7.18 38.65 -13.02
CA VAL A 932 -5.87 38.17 -13.50
C VAL A 932 -5.06 37.71 -12.31
N VAL A 933 -4.42 36.55 -12.41
CA VAL A 933 -3.51 36.04 -11.39
C VAL A 933 -2.20 36.85 -11.45
N THR A 934 -1.97 37.67 -10.42
CA THR A 934 -0.87 38.66 -10.38
C THR A 934 0.41 38.16 -9.69
N VAL A 935 0.43 36.88 -9.29
CA VAL A 935 1.52 36.25 -8.53
C VAL A 935 1.93 34.92 -9.16
N ASN A 936 3.17 34.51 -8.96
CA ASN A 936 3.67 33.23 -9.47
C ASN A 936 3.02 32.06 -8.72
N ILE A 937 2.25 31.23 -9.42
CA ILE A 937 1.63 30.00 -8.91
C ILE A 937 1.99 28.88 -9.88
N VAL A 938 3.08 28.17 -9.57
CA VAL A 938 3.63 27.13 -10.45
C VAL A 938 2.98 25.78 -10.15
N ILE A 939 1.98 25.42 -10.95
CA ILE A 939 1.29 24.14 -10.87
C ILE A 939 2.16 23.07 -11.53
N GLN A 940 2.64 22.11 -10.75
CA GLN A 940 3.38 20.94 -11.25
C GLN A 940 2.44 19.97 -12.01
N PRO A 941 2.96 19.12 -12.93
CA PRO A 941 2.16 18.10 -13.62
C PRO A 941 1.31 17.24 -12.67
N ASN A 942 0.03 17.06 -13.02
CA ASN A 942 -0.98 16.34 -12.24
C ASN A 942 -1.22 16.91 -10.83
N ARG A 943 -0.93 18.19 -10.61
CA ARG A 943 -1.32 18.96 -9.42
C ARG A 943 -2.34 20.02 -9.78
N ALA A 944 -3.00 20.54 -8.75
CA ALA A 944 -4.02 21.57 -8.87
C ALA A 944 -3.64 22.80 -8.05
N ALA A 945 -4.23 23.94 -8.41
CA ALA A 945 -4.30 25.16 -7.60
C ALA A 945 -5.77 25.51 -7.32
N VAL A 946 -6.03 26.02 -6.11
CA VAL A 946 -7.36 26.41 -5.64
C VAL A 946 -7.48 27.92 -5.65
N LEU A 947 -8.45 28.43 -6.40
CA LEU A 947 -8.77 29.85 -6.52
C LEU A 947 -10.09 30.11 -5.78
N CYS A 948 -10.08 31.03 -4.82
CA CYS A 948 -11.22 31.30 -3.93
C CYS A 948 -11.67 32.76 -3.97
N ILE A 949 -12.94 33.03 -3.66
CA ILE A 949 -13.44 34.40 -3.43
C ILE A 949 -13.00 34.99 -2.06
N ASN A 950 -12.37 34.17 -1.22
CA ASN A 950 -11.88 34.57 0.10
C ASN A 950 -10.77 33.63 0.61
N GLY A 951 -9.54 34.14 0.73
CA GLY A 951 -8.38 33.40 1.23
C GLY A 951 -8.40 33.12 2.73
N ASN A 952 -9.37 33.67 3.48
CA ASN A 952 -9.49 33.42 4.92
C ASN A 952 -10.19 32.08 5.21
N SER A 953 -9.38 31.06 5.52
CA SER A 953 -9.84 29.70 5.87
C SER A 953 -10.82 29.61 7.06
N THR A 954 -10.98 30.66 7.87
CA THR A 954 -12.00 30.72 8.94
C THR A 954 -13.37 31.24 8.48
N LEU A 955 -13.47 31.77 7.26
CA LEU A 955 -14.69 32.33 6.67
C LEU A 955 -15.18 31.54 5.44
N ASN A 956 -14.25 30.96 4.67
CA ASN A 956 -14.54 30.23 3.43
C ASN A 956 -14.95 28.75 3.61
N GLY A 957 -15.18 28.31 4.86
CA GLY A 957 -15.52 26.90 5.16
C GLY A 957 -14.32 25.99 5.39
N GLY A 958 -13.09 26.53 5.51
CA GLY A 958 -11.88 25.76 5.79
C GLY A 958 -11.08 25.36 4.56
N VAL A 959 -11.35 26.00 3.42
CA VAL A 959 -10.59 25.85 2.18
C VAL A 959 -9.25 26.59 2.32
N THR A 960 -8.18 25.96 1.82
CA THR A 960 -6.87 26.62 1.66
C THR A 960 -6.73 27.02 0.20
N CYS A 961 -6.39 28.28 -0.05
CA CYS A 961 -6.45 28.89 -1.36
C CYS A 961 -5.05 29.30 -1.81
N ASP A 962 -4.69 28.98 -3.04
CA ASP A 962 -3.43 29.41 -3.68
C ASP A 962 -3.56 30.82 -4.27
N PHE A 963 -4.79 31.20 -4.67
CA PHE A 963 -5.14 32.57 -5.06
C PHE A 963 -6.47 33.02 -4.41
N ASP A 964 -6.56 34.33 -4.12
CA ASP A 964 -7.72 35.02 -3.56
C ASP A 964 -8.19 36.05 -4.61
N TYR A 965 -9.34 35.81 -5.26
CA TYR A 965 -9.82 36.62 -6.38
C TYR A 965 -10.86 37.66 -5.98
N ASP A 966 -10.85 38.81 -6.66
CA ASP A 966 -11.88 39.84 -6.54
C ASP A 966 -12.51 40.18 -7.90
N ASN A 967 -13.74 40.71 -7.87
CA ASN A 967 -14.51 41.07 -9.07
C ASN A 967 -14.73 39.91 -10.07
N PHE A 968 -14.94 38.69 -9.54
CA PHE A 968 -15.40 37.53 -10.28
C PHE A 968 -16.38 36.73 -9.40
N THR A 969 -17.44 36.19 -9.99
CA THR A 969 -18.60 35.65 -9.29
C THR A 969 -18.96 34.27 -9.84
N LEU A 970 -19.07 33.24 -8.99
CA LEU A 970 -19.61 31.94 -9.44
C LEU A 970 -21.13 31.97 -9.30
N ALA A 971 -21.86 32.06 -10.41
CA ALA A 971 -23.28 32.31 -10.32
C ALA A 971 -24.06 31.11 -9.76
N ASN A 972 -25.19 31.45 -9.11
CA ASN A 972 -26.22 30.51 -8.68
C ASN A 972 -27.48 30.55 -9.59
N PRO A 973 -27.44 30.07 -10.87
CA PRO A 973 -28.60 30.09 -11.76
C PRO A 973 -29.86 29.46 -11.13
N PRO A 974 -30.97 30.22 -11.00
CA PRO A 974 -32.18 29.72 -10.37
C PRO A 974 -32.90 28.69 -11.26
N SER A 975 -33.83 27.94 -10.66
CA SER A 975 -34.47 26.81 -11.34
C SER A 975 -35.28 27.24 -12.56
N GLY A 976 -34.80 26.88 -13.75
CA GLY A 976 -35.40 27.24 -15.03
C GLY A 976 -34.78 28.47 -15.72
N ASP A 977 -33.68 29.01 -15.19
CA ASP A 977 -32.81 29.86 -16.00
C ASP A 977 -32.18 29.03 -17.15
N VAL A 978 -31.96 29.70 -18.27
CA VAL A 978 -31.39 29.13 -19.50
C VAL A 978 -30.05 29.73 -19.86
N ASN A 979 -29.64 30.80 -19.17
CA ASN A 979 -28.29 31.32 -19.27
C ASN A 979 -27.36 30.33 -18.54
N PRO A 980 -26.25 29.90 -19.17
CA PRO A 980 -25.14 29.32 -18.44
C PRO A 980 -24.45 30.37 -17.56
N ASP A 981 -23.54 29.87 -16.74
CA ASP A 981 -22.46 30.64 -16.14
C ASP A 981 -21.13 30.07 -16.68
N GLU A 982 -20.12 30.93 -16.82
CA GLU A 982 -18.92 30.63 -17.59
C GLU A 982 -17.63 30.98 -16.84
N ILE A 983 -16.82 29.95 -16.56
CA ILE A 983 -15.42 30.12 -16.14
C ILE A 983 -14.57 29.90 -17.40
N ILE A 984 -14.06 30.97 -18.02
CA ILE A 984 -13.14 30.87 -19.17
C ILE A 984 -11.75 31.31 -18.77
N MET A 985 -10.79 30.38 -18.86
CA MET A 985 -9.38 30.58 -18.56
C MET A 985 -8.62 30.94 -19.84
N THR A 986 -8.11 32.17 -19.89
CA THR A 986 -7.34 32.70 -21.01
C THR A 986 -5.93 33.11 -20.60
N LEU A 987 -4.99 32.94 -21.52
CA LEU A 987 -3.69 33.58 -21.51
C LEU A 987 -3.63 34.43 -22.78
N ASP A 988 -3.60 35.74 -22.59
CA ASP A 988 -3.44 36.75 -23.67
C ASP A 988 -4.42 36.63 -24.83
N ASN A 989 -5.67 36.35 -24.43
CA ASN A 989 -6.84 36.13 -25.28
C ASN A 989 -6.82 34.82 -26.09
N PHE A 990 -5.77 34.01 -25.96
CA PHE A 990 -5.82 32.59 -26.29
C PHE A 990 -6.54 31.84 -25.16
N GLU A 991 -7.41 30.90 -25.50
CA GLU A 991 -8.19 30.14 -24.54
C GLU A 991 -7.46 28.86 -24.18
N ILE A 992 -7.09 28.72 -22.90
CA ILE A 992 -6.47 27.50 -22.39
C ILE A 992 -7.57 26.48 -22.07
N ASP A 993 -8.67 26.91 -21.45
CA ASP A 993 -9.78 26.05 -21.04
C ASP A 993 -11.08 26.81 -20.76
N ARG A 994 -12.21 26.10 -20.71
CA ARG A 994 -13.50 26.64 -20.26
C ARG A 994 -14.33 25.62 -19.50
N VAL A 995 -15.21 26.09 -18.61
CA VAL A 995 -16.38 25.34 -18.11
C VAL A 995 -17.63 26.20 -18.24
N VAL A 996 -18.66 25.65 -18.88
CA VAL A 996 -19.93 26.33 -19.21
C VAL A 996 -21.10 25.59 -18.53
N TYR A 997 -21.42 25.98 -17.30
CA TYR A 997 -22.32 25.23 -16.43
C TYR A 997 -23.69 25.91 -16.30
N ASN A 998 -24.79 25.15 -16.34
CA ASN A 998 -26.14 25.71 -16.34
C ASN A 998 -27.12 24.89 -15.48
N TYR A 999 -28.41 25.25 -15.49
CA TYR A 999 -29.42 24.58 -14.66
C TYR A 999 -29.73 23.12 -15.09
N THR A 1000 -29.45 22.74 -16.34
CA THR A 1000 -29.85 21.44 -16.90
C THR A 1000 -28.67 20.56 -17.31
N GLY A 1001 -28.53 19.42 -16.63
CA GLY A 1001 -27.55 18.37 -16.98
C GLY A 1001 -26.21 18.45 -16.23
N TRP A 1002 -26.00 19.51 -15.45
CA TRP A 1002 -24.86 19.65 -14.53
C TRP A 1002 -25.23 19.23 -13.10
N PRO A 1003 -24.28 18.80 -12.26
CA PRO A 1003 -24.55 18.41 -10.87
C PRO A 1003 -24.87 19.64 -10.02
N ARG A 1004 -25.98 19.62 -9.28
CA ARG A 1004 -26.40 20.74 -8.42
C ARG A 1004 -26.94 20.27 -7.07
N ILE A 1005 -26.14 20.41 -6.01
CA ILE A 1005 -26.55 20.10 -4.62
C ILE A 1005 -25.83 21.06 -3.67
N SER A 1006 -26.55 22.05 -3.15
CA SER A 1006 -26.07 23.04 -2.18
C SER A 1006 -25.26 22.43 -1.03
N GLY A 1007 -24.06 22.96 -0.82
CA GLY A 1007 -23.03 22.51 0.11
C GLY A 1007 -22.18 21.34 -0.38
N ARG A 1008 -22.14 21.10 -1.70
CA ARG A 1008 -21.28 20.08 -2.33
C ARG A 1008 -20.74 20.64 -3.65
N ALA A 1009 -19.42 20.69 -3.81
CA ALA A 1009 -18.82 21.07 -5.09
C ALA A 1009 -19.28 20.12 -6.21
N MET A 1010 -19.20 20.60 -7.46
CA MET A 1010 -19.17 19.73 -8.63
C MET A 1010 -17.72 19.40 -8.96
N ASN A 1011 -17.47 18.13 -9.28
CA ASN A 1011 -16.17 17.51 -9.42
C ASN A 1011 -16.14 16.79 -10.77
N LEU A 1012 -15.07 16.96 -11.54
CA LEU A 1012 -14.81 16.21 -12.75
C LEU A 1012 -14.34 14.78 -12.41
N ASP A 1013 -14.87 13.75 -13.07
CA ASP A 1013 -14.34 12.39 -12.90
C ASP A 1013 -12.87 12.36 -13.38
N PRO A 1014 -11.92 11.83 -12.59
CA PRO A 1014 -10.52 11.63 -13.01
C PRO A 1014 -10.34 10.94 -14.37
N ALA A 1015 -11.25 10.04 -14.75
CA ALA A 1015 -11.22 9.39 -16.07
C ALA A 1015 -11.56 10.32 -17.26
N ALA A 1016 -11.96 11.57 -16.99
CA ALA A 1016 -12.31 12.60 -17.95
C ALA A 1016 -11.42 13.86 -17.86
N TYR A 1017 -10.31 13.82 -17.11
CA TYR A 1017 -9.32 14.90 -17.00
C TYR A 1017 -8.67 15.22 -18.37
N SER A 1018 -9.33 16.07 -19.15
CA SER A 1018 -8.92 16.54 -20.47
C SER A 1018 -9.83 17.70 -20.91
N ALA A 1019 -9.34 18.56 -21.81
CA ALA A 1019 -10.00 19.77 -22.33
C ALA A 1019 -11.34 19.57 -23.08
N SER A 1020 -11.77 18.33 -23.28
CA SER A 1020 -13.09 18.00 -23.85
C SER A 1020 -13.91 17.05 -22.95
N GLY A 1021 -13.34 16.66 -21.81
CA GLY A 1021 -14.03 15.89 -20.78
C GLY A 1021 -14.71 16.79 -19.75
N ASN A 1022 -14.07 17.91 -19.38
CA ASN A 1022 -14.64 18.97 -18.56
C ASN A 1022 -15.77 19.75 -19.28
N ASP A 1023 -15.67 19.97 -20.59
CA ASP A 1023 -16.76 20.48 -21.45
C ASP A 1023 -18.05 19.64 -21.35
N ALA A 1024 -17.93 18.34 -21.05
CA ALA A 1024 -19.04 17.40 -21.06
C ALA A 1024 -19.67 17.26 -19.66
N SER A 1025 -20.85 17.85 -19.45
CA SER A 1025 -21.56 17.83 -18.15
C SER A 1025 -21.82 16.41 -17.58
N ALA A 1026 -21.80 15.38 -18.42
CA ALA A 1026 -21.95 13.97 -18.03
C ALA A 1026 -20.69 13.38 -17.36
N SER A 1027 -19.54 14.06 -17.46
CA SER A 1027 -18.29 13.73 -16.76
C SER A 1027 -18.25 14.25 -15.33
N TRP A 1028 -19.18 15.14 -14.95
CA TRP A 1028 -19.20 15.80 -13.65
C TRP A 1028 -20.19 15.12 -12.69
N CYS A 1029 -19.87 15.16 -11.39
CA CYS A 1029 -20.76 14.75 -10.31
C CYS A 1029 -20.56 15.63 -9.06
N SER A 1030 -21.51 15.66 -8.14
CA SER A 1030 -21.31 16.39 -6.87
C SER A 1030 -20.47 15.56 -5.88
N THR A 1031 -19.50 16.18 -5.19
CA THR A 1031 -18.59 15.52 -4.22
C THR A 1031 -19.36 14.56 -3.31
N PRO A 1032 -19.03 13.27 -3.18
CA PRO A 1032 -19.84 12.32 -2.40
C PRO A 1032 -20.03 12.75 -0.95
N ASN A 1033 -21.26 12.60 -0.44
CA ASN A 1033 -21.58 12.84 0.98
C ASN A 1033 -20.98 11.71 1.84
N GLN A 1034 -19.68 11.83 2.13
CA GLN A 1034 -18.87 10.92 2.93
C GLN A 1034 -17.93 11.72 3.81
N ALA A 1035 -17.56 11.18 4.98
CA ALA A 1035 -16.72 11.88 5.94
C ALA A 1035 -15.31 12.21 5.41
N ALA A 1036 -14.82 11.48 4.39
CA ALA A 1036 -13.52 11.72 3.76
C ALA A 1036 -13.45 13.01 2.92
N TYR A 1037 -14.59 13.52 2.44
CA TYR A 1037 -14.67 14.70 1.57
C TYR A 1037 -15.37 15.88 2.25
N ARG A 1038 -15.49 15.87 3.58
CA ARG A 1038 -16.20 16.90 4.33
C ARG A 1038 -15.24 17.98 4.81
N LEU A 1039 -15.43 19.21 4.32
CA LEU A 1039 -14.66 20.38 4.70
C LEU A 1039 -14.89 20.74 6.18
N THR A 1040 -13.96 21.51 6.76
CA THR A 1040 -13.98 21.87 8.19
C THR A 1040 -15.25 22.64 8.58
N GLY A 1041 -15.69 23.58 7.74
CA GLY A 1041 -16.94 24.35 7.92
C GLY A 1041 -18.18 23.48 7.80
N GLY A 1042 -18.21 22.59 6.79
CA GLY A 1042 -19.15 21.47 6.77
C GLY A 1042 -19.79 21.10 5.44
N ASP A 1043 -19.52 21.89 4.40
CA ASP A 1043 -19.75 21.54 3.00
C ASP A 1043 -18.82 20.37 2.56
N TYR A 1044 -19.01 19.87 1.34
CA TYR A 1044 -18.21 18.76 0.79
C TYR A 1044 -17.47 19.19 -0.47
N GLY A 1045 -16.18 18.86 -0.53
CA GLY A 1045 -15.26 19.21 -1.62
C GLY A 1045 -13.94 18.45 -1.51
N THR A 1046 -13.11 18.55 -2.54
CA THR A 1046 -11.74 18.02 -2.59
C THR A 1046 -10.69 19.09 -3.00
N PRO A 1047 -10.78 20.37 -2.55
CA PRO A 1047 -9.92 21.44 -3.02
C PRO A 1047 -8.43 21.15 -2.79
N GLY A 1048 -7.65 21.14 -3.87
CA GLY A 1048 -6.21 20.86 -3.85
C GLY A 1048 -5.89 19.38 -3.66
N GLN A 1049 -6.89 18.50 -3.80
CA GLN A 1049 -6.81 17.05 -3.71
C GLN A 1049 -7.42 16.42 -4.96
N LEU A 1050 -7.19 15.12 -5.18
CA LEU A 1050 -7.76 14.48 -6.37
C LEU A 1050 -9.26 14.23 -6.22
N ASN A 1051 -10.02 14.70 -7.21
CA ASN A 1051 -11.46 14.50 -7.34
C ASN A 1051 -11.87 13.01 -7.28
N PRO A 1052 -13.03 12.69 -6.67
CA PRO A 1052 -13.54 11.32 -6.61
C PRO A 1052 -14.20 10.90 -7.93
N SER A 1053 -14.00 9.65 -8.37
CA SER A 1053 -14.72 9.12 -9.54
C SER A 1053 -16.23 9.08 -9.31
N CYS A 1054 -16.97 9.53 -10.32
CA CYS A 1054 -18.41 9.67 -10.35
C CYS A 1054 -19.15 8.33 -10.45
N SER A 1055 -18.51 7.27 -10.97
CA SER A 1055 -19.03 5.88 -10.88
C SER A 1055 -18.44 5.09 -9.70
N GLY A 1056 -17.34 5.57 -9.12
CA GLY A 1056 -16.54 4.80 -8.15
C GLY A 1056 -15.68 3.69 -8.78
N ASP A 1057 -15.52 3.70 -10.10
CA ASP A 1057 -14.58 2.82 -10.80
C ASP A 1057 -13.12 3.19 -10.51
N LEU A 1058 -12.21 2.30 -10.92
CA LEU A 1058 -10.78 2.62 -10.95
C LEU A 1058 -10.49 3.76 -11.94
N ALA A 1059 -9.55 4.63 -11.59
CA ALA A 1059 -8.81 5.50 -12.50
C ALA A 1059 -7.32 5.49 -12.14
N ILE A 1060 -6.45 5.88 -13.08
CA ILE A 1060 -5.00 6.07 -12.86
C ILE A 1060 -4.63 7.37 -13.58
N LEU A 1061 -3.91 8.26 -12.91
CA LEU A 1061 -3.44 9.53 -13.46
C LEU A 1061 -1.91 9.64 -13.50
N ASP A 1062 -1.25 9.23 -12.42
CA ASP A 1062 0.20 9.37 -12.28
C ASP A 1062 0.84 8.19 -11.56
N VAL A 1063 2.16 8.04 -11.76
CA VAL A 1063 3.03 7.07 -11.12
C VAL A 1063 4.32 7.79 -10.73
N ASN A 1064 4.54 8.01 -9.44
CA ASN A 1064 5.64 8.84 -8.95
C ASN A 1064 6.59 8.01 -8.04
N PRO A 1065 7.90 7.90 -8.36
CA PRO A 1065 8.56 8.39 -9.57
C PRO A 1065 8.13 7.63 -10.84
N ARG A 1066 8.25 8.28 -12.01
CA ARG A 1066 8.07 7.65 -13.34
C ARG A 1066 9.29 6.86 -13.83
N LEU A 1067 10.36 6.83 -13.03
CA LEU A 1067 11.67 6.28 -13.37
C LEU A 1067 12.16 5.32 -12.27
N GLY A 1068 12.84 4.24 -12.65
CA GLY A 1068 13.55 3.35 -11.73
C GLY A 1068 14.71 2.60 -12.40
N ILE A 1069 15.41 1.77 -11.62
CA ILE A 1069 16.53 0.94 -12.10
C ILE A 1069 16.02 -0.43 -12.53
N ARG A 1070 16.63 -1.03 -13.55
CA ARG A 1070 16.30 -2.37 -14.09
C ARG A 1070 16.28 -3.53 -13.07
N GLN A 1071 16.83 -3.35 -11.87
CA GLN A 1071 16.77 -4.31 -10.76
C GLN A 1071 15.44 -4.25 -9.99
N GLY A 1072 14.66 -3.16 -10.13
CA GLY A 1072 13.46 -2.89 -9.36
C GLY A 1072 13.74 -2.61 -7.88
N GLY A 1073 12.66 -2.48 -7.11
CA GLY A 1073 12.68 -2.14 -5.69
C GLY A 1073 12.47 -0.65 -5.38
N GLU A 1074 12.21 0.20 -6.38
CA GLU A 1074 11.69 1.55 -6.13
C GLU A 1074 10.30 1.47 -5.50
N THR A 1075 10.10 2.23 -4.43
CA THR A 1075 8.76 2.58 -3.97
C THR A 1075 8.15 3.60 -4.93
N ILE A 1076 7.20 3.17 -5.75
CA ILE A 1076 6.31 4.07 -6.49
C ILE A 1076 5.03 4.33 -5.70
N ILE A 1077 4.46 5.52 -5.88
CA ILE A 1077 3.09 5.85 -5.53
C ILE A 1077 2.31 5.99 -6.83
N VAL A 1078 1.27 5.19 -6.99
CA VAL A 1078 0.29 5.32 -8.08
C VAL A 1078 -0.83 6.21 -7.56
N THR A 1079 -1.12 7.28 -8.29
CA THR A 1079 -2.19 8.25 -8.00
C THR A 1079 -3.35 8.03 -8.97
N GLY A 1080 -4.57 8.02 -8.46
CA GLY A 1080 -5.78 7.73 -9.23
C GLY A 1080 -7.03 7.71 -8.36
N ALA A 1081 -8.05 6.95 -8.73
CA ALA A 1081 -9.31 6.90 -7.97
C ALA A 1081 -9.89 5.49 -7.88
N GLY A 1082 -10.83 5.30 -6.95
CA GLY A 1082 -11.51 4.04 -6.72
C GLY A 1082 -10.66 2.99 -5.99
N PHE A 1083 -9.56 3.39 -5.36
CA PHE A 1083 -8.61 2.48 -4.72
C PHE A 1083 -9.13 1.94 -3.38
N ASP A 1084 -8.78 0.68 -3.07
CA ASP A 1084 -8.95 0.07 -1.75
C ASP A 1084 -7.94 -1.08 -1.54
N ALA A 1085 -7.96 -1.70 -0.36
CA ALA A 1085 -7.02 -2.75 0.03
C ALA A 1085 -7.14 -4.08 -0.75
N THR A 1086 -8.09 -4.22 -1.68
CA THR A 1086 -8.20 -5.38 -2.58
C THR A 1086 -7.50 -5.18 -3.93
N VAL A 1087 -7.01 -3.97 -4.18
CA VAL A 1087 -6.39 -3.57 -5.45
C VAL A 1087 -4.99 -4.18 -5.62
N THR A 1088 -4.66 -4.55 -6.85
CA THR A 1088 -3.31 -5.01 -7.24
C THR A 1088 -2.74 -4.13 -8.35
N VAL A 1089 -1.42 -3.90 -8.30
CA VAL A 1089 -0.68 -3.07 -9.26
C VAL A 1089 0.31 -3.94 -10.04
N ARG A 1090 0.50 -3.64 -11.33
CA ARG A 1090 1.48 -4.28 -12.22
C ARG A 1090 2.20 -3.26 -13.09
N ILE A 1091 3.43 -3.56 -13.46
CA ILE A 1091 4.20 -2.85 -14.48
C ILE A 1091 4.46 -3.81 -15.65
N GLY A 1092 3.99 -3.45 -16.84
CA GLY A 1092 3.88 -4.36 -17.97
C GLY A 1092 3.07 -5.61 -17.61
N THR A 1093 3.73 -6.76 -17.54
CA THR A 1093 3.10 -8.05 -17.17
C THR A 1093 3.38 -8.49 -15.73
N LEU A 1094 4.30 -7.82 -15.02
CA LEU A 1094 4.81 -8.22 -13.71
C LEU A 1094 4.06 -7.50 -12.59
N SER A 1095 3.62 -8.24 -11.56
CA SER A 1095 3.01 -7.63 -10.37
C SER A 1095 4.06 -6.92 -9.51
N CYS A 1096 3.70 -5.75 -8.99
CA CYS A 1096 4.47 -5.08 -7.94
C CYS A 1096 4.42 -5.88 -6.63
N THR A 1097 5.39 -5.63 -5.75
CA THR A 1097 5.44 -6.26 -4.42
C THR A 1097 5.25 -5.22 -3.31
N GLY A 1098 4.97 -5.63 -2.08
CA GLY A 1098 4.79 -4.68 -0.96
C GLY A 1098 3.63 -3.69 -1.13
N THR A 1099 2.64 -3.99 -1.97
CA THR A 1099 1.52 -3.10 -2.27
C THR A 1099 0.74 -2.73 -1.02
N SER A 1100 0.60 -1.42 -0.77
CA SER A 1100 -0.10 -0.85 0.37
C SER A 1100 -1.00 0.29 -0.08
N LEU A 1101 -2.25 0.27 0.36
CA LEU A 1101 -3.14 1.43 0.24
C LEU A 1101 -2.63 2.52 1.20
N ILE A 1102 -2.46 3.74 0.69
CA ILE A 1102 -2.24 4.92 1.55
C ILE A 1102 -3.61 5.51 1.89
N ASP A 1103 -4.42 5.77 0.86
CA ASP A 1103 -5.78 6.31 0.94
C ASP A 1103 -6.58 5.89 -0.33
N SER A 1104 -7.78 6.44 -0.54
CA SER A 1104 -8.65 6.09 -1.68
C SER A 1104 -8.17 6.60 -3.06
N SER A 1105 -7.12 7.42 -3.12
CA SER A 1105 -6.51 7.95 -4.34
C SER A 1105 -5.01 7.62 -4.49
N HIS A 1106 -4.34 7.07 -3.47
CA HIS A 1106 -2.93 6.70 -3.51
C HIS A 1106 -2.67 5.24 -3.09
N ILE A 1107 -1.95 4.49 -3.94
CA ILE A 1107 -1.40 3.17 -3.62
C ILE A 1107 0.13 3.21 -3.75
N SER A 1108 0.84 2.78 -2.70
CA SER A 1108 2.28 2.55 -2.78
C SER A 1108 2.58 1.09 -3.16
N CYS A 1109 3.62 0.85 -3.94
CA CYS A 1109 4.17 -0.50 -4.16
C CYS A 1109 5.63 -0.47 -4.64
N LEU A 1110 6.31 -1.61 -4.55
CA LEU A 1110 7.69 -1.81 -4.99
C LEU A 1110 7.74 -2.36 -6.42
N THR A 1111 8.53 -1.71 -7.28
CA THR A 1111 8.73 -2.09 -8.70
C THR A 1111 9.35 -3.49 -8.84
N PRO A 1112 8.90 -4.32 -9.79
CA PRO A 1112 9.56 -5.60 -10.13
C PRO A 1112 10.86 -5.38 -10.93
N ALA A 1113 11.74 -6.39 -10.94
CA ALA A 1113 12.94 -6.37 -11.79
C ALA A 1113 12.58 -6.56 -13.28
N GLN A 1114 13.06 -5.68 -14.16
CA GLN A 1114 12.61 -5.60 -15.55
C GLN A 1114 13.72 -5.04 -16.48
N ALA A 1115 13.67 -5.28 -17.79
CA ALA A 1115 14.65 -4.69 -18.72
C ALA A 1115 14.41 -3.17 -18.87
N PRO A 1116 15.43 -2.36 -19.22
CA PRO A 1116 15.22 -0.96 -19.57
C PRO A 1116 14.22 -0.77 -20.72
N GLY A 1117 13.40 0.27 -20.62
CA GLY A 1117 12.28 0.52 -21.53
C GLY A 1117 11.05 1.08 -20.82
N ASP A 1118 10.09 1.57 -21.62
CA ASP A 1118 8.80 2.08 -21.16
C ASP A 1118 7.78 0.97 -21.00
N TYR A 1119 7.02 1.02 -19.90
CA TYR A 1119 5.99 0.04 -19.61
C TYR A 1119 4.73 0.68 -19.03
N ASP A 1120 3.60 0.13 -19.47
CA ASP A 1120 2.29 0.42 -18.94
C ASP A 1120 2.20 0.06 -17.44
N VAL A 1121 1.61 0.94 -16.63
CA VAL A 1121 1.25 0.63 -15.25
C VAL A 1121 -0.24 0.35 -15.20
N SER A 1122 -0.62 -0.80 -14.65
CA SER A 1122 -2.02 -1.24 -14.57
C SER A 1122 -2.44 -1.55 -13.14
N VAL A 1123 -3.69 -1.23 -12.86
CA VAL A 1123 -4.33 -1.33 -11.55
C VAL A 1123 -5.60 -2.16 -11.71
N THR A 1124 -5.73 -3.24 -10.93
CA THR A 1124 -6.82 -4.22 -11.04
C THR A 1124 -7.57 -4.37 -9.72
N LYS A 1125 -8.92 -4.28 -9.80
CA LYS A 1125 -9.88 -4.40 -8.69
C LYS A 1125 -10.98 -5.39 -9.08
N GLY A 1126 -10.88 -6.62 -8.58
CA GLY A 1126 -11.77 -7.71 -9.00
C GLY A 1126 -11.71 -7.95 -10.53
N PRO A 1127 -12.81 -7.81 -11.27
CA PRO A 1127 -12.80 -7.93 -12.73
C PRO A 1127 -12.34 -6.66 -13.46
N ASN A 1128 -12.36 -5.49 -12.81
CA ASN A 1128 -12.08 -4.21 -13.44
C ASN A 1128 -10.56 -3.95 -13.45
N THR A 1129 -10.03 -3.48 -14.58
CA THR A 1129 -8.62 -3.07 -14.70
C THR A 1129 -8.55 -1.75 -15.47
N LYS A 1130 -7.70 -0.83 -15.01
CA LYS A 1130 -7.24 0.33 -15.76
C LYS A 1130 -5.75 0.20 -16.04
N THR A 1131 -5.30 0.91 -17.07
CA THR A 1131 -3.91 0.92 -17.52
C THR A 1131 -3.55 2.34 -17.95
N LEU A 1132 -2.46 2.89 -17.42
CA LEU A 1132 -1.84 4.12 -17.89
C LEU A 1132 -0.63 3.69 -18.76
N ALA A 1133 -0.69 4.01 -20.05
CA ALA A 1133 0.27 3.48 -21.03
C ALA A 1133 1.65 4.17 -20.89
N GLY A 1134 2.73 3.39 -20.99
CA GLY A 1134 4.11 3.90 -20.87
C GLY A 1134 4.45 4.62 -19.55
N ALA A 1135 3.63 4.45 -18.51
CA ALA A 1135 3.66 5.28 -17.29
C ALA A 1135 4.92 5.12 -16.41
N PHE A 1136 5.72 4.07 -16.63
CA PHE A 1136 6.96 3.85 -15.87
C PHE A 1136 8.09 3.38 -16.78
N ARG A 1137 9.23 4.06 -16.71
CA ARG A 1137 10.46 3.76 -17.45
C ARG A 1137 11.50 3.11 -16.55
N TYR A 1138 11.92 1.89 -16.90
CA TYR A 1138 13.13 1.31 -16.33
C TYR A 1138 14.36 1.85 -17.07
N THR A 1139 15.38 2.22 -16.31
CA THR A 1139 16.67 2.71 -16.78
C THR A 1139 17.78 1.68 -16.50
N GLY A 1140 18.81 1.69 -17.33
CA GLY A 1140 19.96 0.79 -17.24
C GLY A 1140 21.30 1.54 -17.23
N GLU A 1141 22.36 0.82 -16.91
CA GLU A 1141 23.74 1.27 -17.03
C GLU A 1141 24.28 0.98 -18.45
N ALA A 1142 24.71 2.01 -19.16
CA ALA A 1142 25.46 1.86 -20.41
C ALA A 1142 26.89 1.38 -20.11
N SER A 1143 27.38 0.38 -20.85
CA SER A 1143 28.73 -0.15 -20.63
C SER A 1143 29.85 0.71 -21.23
N VAL A 1144 29.56 1.39 -22.34
CA VAL A 1144 30.35 2.47 -22.98
C VAL A 1144 29.48 3.10 -24.07
N SER A 1145 29.06 4.35 -23.89
CA SER A 1145 28.49 5.20 -24.95
C SER A 1145 29.10 6.61 -24.99
N PHE A 1146 29.55 7.10 -23.83
CA PHE A 1146 30.44 8.24 -23.68
C PHE A 1146 31.88 7.77 -23.46
N GLY A 1147 32.86 8.53 -23.99
CA GLY A 1147 34.28 8.20 -23.84
C GLY A 1147 34.82 8.59 -22.46
N TRP A 1148 34.25 9.63 -21.85
CA TRP A 1148 34.51 10.06 -20.47
C TRP A 1148 33.34 10.90 -19.94
N CYS A 1149 33.14 10.91 -18.63
CA CYS A 1149 32.32 11.89 -17.92
C CYS A 1149 32.74 11.98 -16.44
N ASN A 1150 32.44 13.09 -15.75
CA ASN A 1150 32.62 13.21 -14.31
C ASN A 1150 31.53 14.06 -13.63
N LEU A 1151 31.46 13.97 -12.31
CA LEU A 1151 31.01 15.05 -11.45
C LEU A 1151 32.21 16.01 -11.28
N GLN A 1152 32.08 17.26 -11.73
CA GLN A 1152 33.20 18.20 -11.84
C GLN A 1152 33.38 19.00 -10.53
N HIS A 1153 32.33 19.67 -10.05
CA HIS A 1153 32.40 20.53 -8.87
C HIS A 1153 30.99 20.89 -8.35
N PRO A 1154 30.77 21.09 -7.04
CA PRO A 1154 31.67 20.76 -5.92
C PRO A 1154 31.61 19.27 -5.55
N PRO A 1155 32.61 18.76 -4.80
CA PRO A 1155 32.62 17.39 -4.29
C PRO A 1155 31.78 17.19 -3.02
N SER A 1156 31.48 18.26 -2.28
CA SER A 1156 30.73 18.20 -1.03
C SER A 1156 29.97 19.49 -0.77
N ILE A 1157 28.72 19.38 -0.31
CA ILE A 1157 27.80 20.49 -0.08
C ILE A 1157 27.15 20.35 1.29
N SER A 1158 26.94 21.47 1.99
CA SER A 1158 26.07 21.52 3.15
C SER A 1158 25.11 22.72 3.03
N VAL A 1159 23.80 22.45 3.12
CA VAL A 1159 22.73 23.46 3.04
C VAL A 1159 21.62 23.16 4.06
N PRO A 1160 20.83 24.16 4.48
CA PRO A 1160 19.61 23.92 5.26
C PRO A 1160 18.54 23.18 4.46
N VAL A 1161 17.60 22.56 5.16
CA VAL A 1161 16.42 21.90 4.57
C VAL A 1161 15.56 22.88 3.76
N ASN A 1162 15.06 22.42 2.61
CA ASN A 1162 14.32 23.21 1.60
C ASN A 1162 15.12 24.36 0.93
N VAL A 1163 16.42 24.47 1.14
CA VAL A 1163 17.28 25.47 0.46
C VAL A 1163 17.99 24.82 -0.73
N ASN A 1164 18.07 25.54 -1.86
CA ASN A 1164 18.81 25.08 -3.04
C ASN A 1164 20.32 24.97 -2.73
N THR A 1165 20.97 23.96 -3.31
CA THR A 1165 22.43 23.91 -3.37
C THR A 1165 22.98 25.05 -4.23
N PRO A 1166 24.28 25.39 -4.10
CA PRO A 1166 25.01 26.00 -5.21
C PRO A 1166 24.87 25.16 -6.49
N LEU A 1167 25.16 25.75 -7.65
CA LEU A 1167 25.29 25.02 -8.90
C LEU A 1167 26.28 23.86 -8.74
N ILE A 1168 25.83 22.67 -9.08
CA ILE A 1168 26.64 21.46 -9.22
C ILE A 1168 26.88 21.28 -10.71
N PHE A 1169 28.11 20.97 -11.08
CA PHE A 1169 28.58 20.84 -12.45
C PHE A 1169 29.08 19.41 -12.70
N GLY A 1170 28.81 18.87 -13.88
CA GLY A 1170 29.37 17.61 -14.37
C GLY A 1170 29.76 17.74 -15.83
N ARG A 1171 30.80 17.02 -16.27
CA ARG A 1171 31.29 17.09 -17.66
C ARG A 1171 31.13 15.77 -18.40
N VAL A 1172 31.10 15.85 -19.71
CA VAL A 1172 30.95 14.70 -20.61
C VAL A 1172 31.77 14.89 -21.90
N TRP A 1173 32.37 13.79 -22.38
CA TRP A 1173 33.07 13.73 -23.66
C TRP A 1173 32.48 12.63 -24.55
N LYS A 1174 32.20 12.97 -25.81
CA LYS A 1174 31.79 12.01 -26.85
C LYS A 1174 32.30 12.45 -28.23
N ASP A 1175 33.09 11.57 -28.83
CA ASP A 1175 33.70 11.69 -30.16
C ASP A 1175 32.70 12.14 -31.24
N GLY A 1176 32.94 13.32 -31.80
CA GLY A 1176 32.13 13.94 -32.85
C GLY A 1176 30.85 14.61 -32.36
N VAL A 1177 30.69 14.86 -31.05
CA VAL A 1177 29.49 15.45 -30.44
C VAL A 1177 29.80 16.57 -29.45
N THR A 1178 30.87 16.47 -28.65
CA THR A 1178 31.21 17.46 -27.60
C THR A 1178 32.44 18.33 -27.92
N GLU A 1179 33.08 18.09 -29.07
CA GLU A 1179 34.15 18.94 -29.61
C GLU A 1179 33.67 20.24 -30.29
N PRO A 1180 32.50 20.28 -30.97
CA PRO A 1180 31.97 21.53 -31.51
C PRO A 1180 31.49 22.45 -30.38
N ALA A 1181 31.90 23.71 -30.39
CA ALA A 1181 31.47 24.68 -29.39
C ALA A 1181 29.97 24.97 -29.48
N GLY A 1182 29.26 24.84 -28.35
CA GLY A 1182 27.80 24.99 -28.25
C GLY A 1182 27.14 23.80 -27.54
N PRO A 1183 25.80 23.79 -27.39
CA PRO A 1183 25.10 22.73 -26.67
C PRO A 1183 25.13 21.39 -27.44
N PRO A 1184 25.42 20.25 -26.78
CA PRO A 1184 25.64 18.97 -27.45
C PRO A 1184 24.37 18.35 -28.03
N ALA A 1185 24.41 18.04 -29.32
CA ALA A 1185 23.30 17.41 -30.03
C ALA A 1185 23.00 15.99 -29.52
N GLY A 1186 21.87 15.84 -28.81
CA GLY A 1186 21.34 14.54 -28.39
C GLY A 1186 21.96 13.95 -27.12
N ILE A 1187 22.73 14.72 -26.35
CA ILE A 1187 23.17 14.30 -25.00
C ILE A 1187 22.14 14.80 -23.97
N ASN A 1188 21.59 13.87 -23.20
CA ASN A 1188 20.79 14.16 -22.02
C ASN A 1188 21.66 14.00 -20.76
N GLY A 1189 21.88 15.08 -20.02
CA GLY A 1189 22.53 15.07 -18.71
C GLY A 1189 21.52 15.09 -17.58
N GLN A 1190 21.78 14.36 -16.49
CA GLN A 1190 20.96 14.38 -15.29
C GLN A 1190 21.83 14.41 -14.04
N LEU A 1191 21.46 15.28 -13.10
CA LEU A 1191 21.99 15.32 -11.74
C LEU A 1191 21.00 14.62 -10.81
N GLY A 1192 21.49 13.76 -9.92
CA GLY A 1192 20.63 13.04 -8.98
C GLY A 1192 21.25 12.83 -7.62
N PHE A 1193 20.39 12.55 -6.63
CA PHE A 1193 20.79 12.22 -5.26
C PHE A 1193 20.07 10.98 -4.73
N GLY A 1194 20.67 10.31 -3.74
CA GLY A 1194 20.10 9.16 -3.06
C GLY A 1194 20.77 8.90 -1.70
N PRO A 1195 20.52 7.71 -1.10
CA PRO A 1195 21.06 7.36 0.21
C PRO A 1195 22.60 7.48 0.27
N ALA A 1196 23.15 8.03 1.36
CA ALA A 1196 24.59 8.23 1.50
C ALA A 1196 25.40 6.93 1.35
N GLY A 1197 26.43 6.96 0.51
CA GLY A 1197 27.33 5.84 0.26
C GLY A 1197 26.71 4.69 -0.57
N SER A 1198 25.50 4.89 -1.11
CA SER A 1198 24.84 3.91 -1.97
C SER A 1198 25.22 4.03 -3.44
N ASP A 1199 24.92 2.99 -4.22
CA ASP A 1199 25.21 2.94 -5.65
C ASP A 1199 23.92 3.19 -6.47
N PRO A 1200 23.87 4.24 -7.32
CA PRO A 1200 22.68 4.61 -8.08
C PRO A 1200 22.20 3.57 -9.10
N ARG A 1201 23.06 2.60 -9.45
CA ARG A 1201 22.77 1.56 -10.45
C ARG A 1201 22.18 0.30 -9.85
N THR A 1202 22.21 0.17 -8.51
CA THR A 1202 21.78 -1.04 -7.78
C THR A 1202 20.97 -0.76 -6.53
N THR A 1203 20.91 0.50 -6.07
CA THR A 1203 20.17 0.92 -4.87
C THR A 1203 18.96 1.78 -5.28
N PRO A 1204 17.71 1.31 -5.06
CA PRO A 1204 16.54 2.13 -5.30
C PRO A 1204 16.46 3.31 -4.32
N GLY A 1205 15.66 4.33 -4.66
CA GLY A 1205 15.50 5.55 -3.85
C GLY A 1205 16.42 6.71 -4.23
N TRP A 1206 17.14 6.60 -5.35
CA TRP A 1206 17.74 7.76 -6.01
C TRP A 1206 16.70 8.56 -6.81
N ARG A 1207 16.80 9.89 -6.78
CA ARG A 1207 15.97 10.83 -7.55
C ARG A 1207 16.86 11.58 -8.54
N TRP A 1208 16.37 11.73 -9.77
CA TRP A 1208 17.10 12.31 -10.91
C TRP A 1208 16.36 13.53 -11.46
N PHE A 1209 17.12 14.51 -11.95
CA PHE A 1209 16.63 15.78 -12.47
C PHE A 1209 17.48 16.16 -13.69
N GLU A 1210 16.83 16.59 -14.78
CA GLU A 1210 17.50 17.01 -16.02
C GLU A 1210 18.49 18.15 -15.76
N ALA A 1211 19.75 18.02 -16.15
CA ALA A 1211 20.72 19.10 -16.04
C ALA A 1211 20.75 19.90 -17.34
N GLU A 1212 20.84 21.22 -17.24
CA GLU A 1212 21.04 22.09 -18.39
C GLU A 1212 22.53 22.11 -18.80
N TRP A 1213 22.82 22.45 -20.05
CA TRP A 1213 24.18 22.73 -20.51
C TRP A 1213 24.68 24.08 -19.92
N ASN A 1214 25.99 24.24 -19.72
CA ASN A 1214 26.58 25.44 -19.13
C ASN A 1214 27.09 26.43 -20.21
N PRO A 1215 26.34 27.50 -20.56
CA PRO A 1215 26.78 28.49 -21.54
C PRO A 1215 28.01 29.30 -21.11
N SER A 1216 28.38 29.29 -19.83
CA SER A 1216 29.58 29.98 -19.33
C SER A 1216 30.91 29.29 -19.73
N CYS A 1217 30.85 28.14 -20.40
CA CYS A 1217 32.03 27.37 -20.82
C CYS A 1217 31.74 26.63 -22.15
N PRO A 1218 31.58 27.35 -23.27
CA PRO A 1218 31.13 26.77 -24.55
C PRO A 1218 32.19 25.93 -25.28
N ASP A 1219 33.44 25.94 -24.79
CA ASP A 1219 34.50 24.98 -25.12
C ASP A 1219 35.26 24.68 -23.83
N CYS A 1220 34.80 23.69 -23.06
CA CYS A 1220 35.51 23.24 -21.86
C CYS A 1220 36.71 22.31 -22.18
N GLY A 1221 37.41 22.56 -23.28
CA GLY A 1221 38.53 21.78 -23.78
C GLY A 1221 38.09 20.48 -24.41
N ASN A 1222 37.24 20.57 -25.45
CA ASN A 1222 36.59 19.45 -26.16
C ASN A 1222 35.52 18.67 -25.36
N ASN A 1223 35.15 19.13 -24.17
CA ASN A 1223 34.11 18.50 -23.33
C ASN A 1223 32.95 19.48 -23.16
N ASP A 1224 31.74 18.95 -22.98
CA ASP A 1224 30.62 19.74 -22.51
C ASP A 1224 30.53 19.71 -20.99
N GLU A 1225 30.09 20.83 -20.41
CA GLU A 1225 29.74 20.94 -19.01
C GLU A 1225 28.22 21.16 -18.86
N PHE A 1226 27.62 20.46 -17.92
CA PHE A 1226 26.22 20.56 -17.55
C PHE A 1226 26.12 21.01 -16.09
N MET A 1227 25.09 21.77 -15.76
CA MET A 1227 24.87 22.36 -14.44
C MET A 1227 23.44 22.17 -13.93
N ARG A 1228 23.27 22.00 -12.62
CA ARG A 1228 21.96 22.06 -11.94
C ARG A 1228 22.10 22.29 -10.42
N VAL A 1229 21.07 22.88 -9.81
CA VAL A 1229 20.89 22.91 -8.34
C VAL A 1229 19.99 21.76 -7.85
N LEU A 1230 20.23 21.29 -6.63
CA LEU A 1230 19.37 20.34 -5.93
C LEU A 1230 18.64 21.03 -4.77
N ASN A 1231 17.47 20.51 -4.41
CA ASN A 1231 16.73 20.90 -3.19
C ASN A 1231 16.28 19.64 -2.45
N HIS A 1232 16.27 19.66 -1.11
CA HIS A 1232 15.95 18.51 -0.29
C HIS A 1232 15.10 18.87 0.93
N SER A 1233 13.96 18.21 1.10
CA SER A 1233 12.94 18.53 2.12
C SER A 1233 13.06 17.74 3.43
N ALA A 1234 14.02 16.83 3.53
CA ALA A 1234 14.36 16.11 4.77
C ALA A 1234 15.83 16.31 5.16
N THR A 1235 16.11 16.36 6.46
CA THR A 1235 17.48 16.49 6.98
C THR A 1235 18.22 15.15 6.95
N GLY A 1236 19.56 15.19 6.83
CA GLY A 1236 20.39 13.98 6.78
C GLY A 1236 21.65 14.12 5.91
N SER A 1237 22.27 12.98 5.61
CA SER A 1237 23.38 12.87 4.67
C SER A 1237 22.95 12.04 3.46
N PHE A 1238 23.34 12.48 2.27
CA PHE A 1238 22.97 11.92 0.97
C PHE A 1238 24.20 11.86 0.06
N SER A 1239 24.16 11.00 -0.95
CA SER A 1239 25.13 10.99 -2.05
C SER A 1239 24.49 11.60 -3.29
N TYR A 1240 25.27 12.30 -4.11
CA TYR A 1240 24.84 12.80 -5.43
C TYR A 1240 25.84 12.45 -6.53
N ALA A 1241 25.35 12.43 -7.76
CA ALA A 1241 26.07 11.98 -8.95
C ALA A 1241 25.51 12.62 -10.22
N TYR A 1242 26.34 12.71 -11.25
CA TYR A 1242 25.87 12.95 -12.61
C TYR A 1242 25.62 11.62 -13.33
N ARG A 1243 24.75 11.65 -14.34
CA ARG A 1243 24.65 10.60 -15.36
C ARG A 1243 24.32 11.22 -16.71
N PHE A 1244 24.82 10.61 -17.79
CA PHE A 1244 24.55 11.05 -19.17
C PHE A 1244 23.99 9.91 -20.02
N SER A 1245 23.08 10.23 -20.93
CA SER A 1245 22.42 9.33 -21.87
C SER A 1245 22.45 9.93 -23.28
N ASP A 1246 22.66 9.09 -24.30
CA ASP A 1246 22.65 9.46 -25.71
C ASP A 1246 21.59 8.71 -26.54
N ASP A 1247 20.62 8.08 -25.87
CA ASP A 1247 19.61 7.19 -26.48
C ASP A 1247 18.15 7.62 -26.24
N GLY A 1248 17.93 8.78 -25.63
CA GLY A 1248 16.61 9.25 -25.19
C GLY A 1248 16.23 8.85 -23.75
N GLY A 1249 17.20 8.37 -22.95
CA GLY A 1249 17.06 8.23 -21.51
C GLY A 1249 16.76 6.81 -21.03
N TYR A 1250 17.20 5.77 -21.74
CA TYR A 1250 17.07 4.36 -21.34
C TYR A 1250 18.36 3.80 -20.74
N TRP A 1251 19.51 4.07 -21.36
CA TRP A 1251 20.83 3.61 -20.90
C TRP A 1251 21.73 4.81 -20.54
N TYR A 1252 22.18 4.86 -19.29
CA TYR A 1252 23.00 5.97 -18.77
C TYR A 1252 24.42 5.53 -18.40
N THR A 1253 25.41 6.36 -18.71
CA THR A 1253 26.74 6.30 -18.09
C THR A 1253 26.71 7.14 -16.81
N PHE A 1254 27.13 6.59 -15.67
CA PHE A 1254 27.11 7.25 -14.36
C PHE A 1254 28.49 7.81 -14.01
N CYS A 1255 28.53 8.99 -13.40
CA CYS A 1255 29.71 9.84 -13.30
C CYS A 1255 29.94 10.34 -11.87
N ASP A 1256 31.15 10.12 -11.38
CA ASP A 1256 31.67 10.47 -10.04
C ASP A 1256 32.88 11.41 -10.16
N LEU A 1257 33.58 11.67 -9.03
CA LEU A 1257 34.58 12.74 -8.95
C LEU A 1257 35.90 12.50 -9.72
N ASP A 1258 36.33 11.24 -9.90
CA ASP A 1258 37.46 10.89 -10.79
C ASP A 1258 37.03 10.44 -12.19
N GLY A 1259 35.75 10.10 -12.36
CA GLY A 1259 35.10 9.97 -13.66
C GLY A 1259 35.00 8.55 -14.19
N SER A 1260 34.12 8.37 -15.18
CA SER A 1260 33.62 7.07 -15.64
C SER A 1260 34.67 6.09 -16.19
N SER A 1261 35.93 6.50 -16.39
CA SER A 1261 37.03 5.66 -16.88
C SER A 1261 37.33 4.42 -16.02
N ASN A 1262 36.90 4.40 -14.76
CA ASN A 1262 36.99 3.23 -13.88
C ASN A 1262 35.62 2.66 -13.45
N GLY A 1263 34.53 3.28 -13.93
CA GLY A 1263 33.13 2.98 -13.58
C GLY A 1263 32.75 3.50 -12.19
N TYR A 1264 31.56 4.12 -12.09
CA TYR A 1264 31.09 4.82 -10.89
C TYR A 1264 31.40 4.12 -9.56
N GLN A 1265 31.93 4.86 -8.59
CA GLN A 1265 32.32 4.40 -7.26
C GLN A 1265 31.57 5.17 -6.16
N THR A 1266 30.93 4.46 -5.24
CA THR A 1266 30.19 5.09 -4.13
C THR A 1266 31.06 5.91 -3.16
N GLY A 1267 32.37 5.63 -3.12
CA GLY A 1267 33.37 6.40 -2.37
C GLY A 1267 33.82 7.70 -3.04
N GLN A 1268 33.48 7.90 -4.32
CA GLN A 1268 33.80 9.07 -5.14
C GLN A 1268 32.52 9.86 -5.51
N ALA A 1269 31.37 9.46 -4.96
CA ALA A 1269 30.12 10.20 -5.06
C ALA A 1269 30.23 11.58 -4.39
N GLY A 1270 29.53 12.58 -4.93
CA GLY A 1270 29.37 13.86 -4.26
C GLY A 1270 28.62 13.68 -2.93
N SER A 1271 28.99 14.44 -1.89
CA SER A 1271 28.39 14.31 -0.55
C SER A 1271 27.53 15.53 -0.20
N LEU A 1272 26.21 15.32 -0.05
CA LEU A 1272 25.25 16.36 0.35
C LEU A 1272 24.84 16.17 1.81
N THR A 1273 25.00 17.19 2.64
CA THR A 1273 24.50 17.23 4.02
C THR A 1273 23.40 18.28 4.14
N VAL A 1274 22.20 17.85 4.50
CA VAL A 1274 21.02 18.70 4.67
C VAL A 1274 20.80 18.95 6.16
N THR A 1275 21.08 20.17 6.63
CA THR A 1275 20.95 20.54 8.04
C THR A 1275 19.52 21.00 8.39
N PRO A 1276 19.12 20.91 9.67
CA PRO A 1276 17.92 21.59 10.17
C PRO A 1276 17.98 23.12 9.95
#